data_AF-A0AAF5I227-F1
#
_entry.id   AF-A0AAF5I227-F1
#
_cell.length_a   1.000
_cell.length_b   1.000
_cell.length_c   1.000
_cell.angle_alpha   90.00
_cell.angle_beta   90.00
_cell.angle_gamma   90.00
#
_symmetry.space_group_name_H-M   'P 1'
#
loop_
_entity.id
_entity.type
_entity.pdbx_description
1 polymer ?
#
loop_
_entity_poly.entity_id
_entity_poly.type
_entity_poly.pdbx_seq_one_letter_code
_entity_poly.pdbx_strand_id
1 'polypeptide(L)'
;IMGNDKGFDTKKFLVDLATGGTAAAVSKTAVAPIERVKLLLQVQDASDAIAKDKRYKGIIDVLVRVPKEQGLSALWRGNLANVIRYFPTQALNFAFKDTYKKLFLEGLDKKKDFWKFFAGNLASGGAAGATSLCFVYPLDFARTRLAADIGKGSTREFKGLGDCLVKIAKSDGPIGLYRGFFVSVQGIIIYRAAYFGMFDTAKMVFAADGKKLNFFAAWGIAQVVTVGSGILSYPWDTVRRRMMMQSGRKDILYKNTLDCALKIIKNEGMSAMFKGALSNVFRGTGGALNMDNENIKERRKVQELLKIESEIQKKWEDAKVFECDASDEKVEKFMTTFPYPYMNGRLHLGHTFTISKSEFTLGYQRLLGKKTLFPFGFHCTGMPIKACADKLTREMEVYGYPPKFPSEEEVVSEVVETDAIAEITKDKSKGKKSKAVAKAGTAKFQWQIMQSLGLSDEEIKEFANPLHWLYYFPPKAIYDLKKLGMKIDWRRSFITTDVNPFYDSFVSWQFRKLKEAKKIDFGKRYTIFSPKDGQPCMDHDRSSGEGVGPQEYTLIKLEIIEKTKYLAEKLQGNNKKIYLVAATLRPETMYGQTNCYLHPDIAYSVFYVNQDGSEMFVATKRAARNMCYQDMTEKHGHIHFVEGLETIYGKDLLGCGLKAPLSNYKKVYALPMLTIKDDKGTGVVTSVPSDSPDDLAALNDLKKKAALREKYGITDEMVLPFEPIPIIDIPSIGDMAAVIMVEKLKIQSQNEKEKLEEAKKEVYLKGFYDGIMLVGKHKGMKTADVKKIIQEELIASKEALKYNEPEKKIISRSGDECVVALCDQWYLNYGDPEWKNMAKKCLNQLETYSDDVRKNFERTIDWLHEYACSRSYGLGTKLPWDPVYLIESLSDSTIYNAYYTICHMLQGNLDGKELGSLKISPEKMTDDVWDYIFCSKPYNPDTMPIEEAKLISMKKEFEFWYPTDMRVSGKDLVQNHLTFYLFNHVAIWPERQDKWPKGIRANGHLLLNNEKMSKNTGNFLTLYEAIEKFSADGTRFSLADAGDGIEDANFVFAMADAAILRLYNFIDFAKEIVSLRDSGKLRENVGCNSFPDTVFDSEMSLLINQTKEAYDKTNFKEALKSGFFEFQSARDRYRELCQGDCNMRSDLIMKFIRNQCIILSPICTHVAEKVWEIIGMEGFIVNATWPVVSQSDEKIIAQAKFFDSVMREFRLRLKNQLNPKKKPAKPILPPTSAIVYIAERYPSWQGKTLNILNELYISNGNQFPDNKIISQTLGKCEELKKFTKKLMPFVQLVKSNVEEKGISAMSVLCEFDQKQILETNLSYILSSLQLNEIIFEDSSSENVDKTIAE
;
A
#
# COMPACT_ATOMS: atom_id res chain seq x y z
N ILE A 1 16.22 -6.24 -1.20
CA ILE A 1 16.32 -6.87 0.15
C ILE A 1 16.08 -8.36 -0.06
N MET A 2 17.17 -9.13 -0.20
CA MET A 2 17.16 -10.56 -0.48
C MET A 2 17.03 -11.31 0.84
N GLY A 3 15.98 -12.13 0.99
CA GLY A 3 15.71 -12.84 2.24
C GLY A 3 14.47 -13.71 2.15
N ASN A 4 14.35 -14.48 1.07
CA ASN A 4 13.38 -15.56 0.93
C ASN A 4 14.06 -16.74 0.20
N ASP A 5 15.26 -17.10 0.63
CA ASP A 5 15.94 -18.31 0.15
C ASP A 5 15.34 -19.54 0.84
N LYS A 6 14.05 -19.79 0.58
CA LYS A 6 13.54 -21.17 0.65
C LYS A 6 14.30 -21.92 -0.44
N GLY A 7 15.32 -22.67 -0.03
CA GLY A 7 16.06 -23.54 -0.94
C GLY A 7 15.08 -24.31 -1.83
N PHE A 8 15.38 -24.37 -3.12
CA PHE A 8 14.57 -25.05 -4.13
C PHE A 8 14.11 -26.43 -3.61
N ASP A 9 12.84 -26.54 -3.22
CA ASP A 9 12.23 -27.79 -2.77
C ASP A 9 12.20 -28.74 -3.96
N THR A 10 13.25 -29.54 -4.04
CA THR A 10 13.50 -30.42 -5.18
C THR A 10 12.42 -31.48 -5.23
N LYS A 11 11.91 -31.95 -4.09
CA LYS A 11 10.84 -32.95 -4.03
C LYS A 11 9.54 -32.36 -4.55
N LYS A 12 9.13 -31.18 -4.08
CA LYS A 12 7.94 -30.50 -4.59
C LYS A 12 8.09 -30.18 -6.08
N PHE A 13 9.23 -29.63 -6.50
CA PHE A 13 9.47 -29.38 -7.92
C PHE A 13 9.38 -30.68 -8.74
N LEU A 14 9.95 -31.79 -8.27
CA LEU A 14 9.87 -33.08 -8.95
C LEU A 14 8.43 -33.64 -8.96
N VAL A 15 7.67 -33.48 -7.87
CA VAL A 15 6.25 -33.88 -7.80
C VAL A 15 5.41 -33.03 -8.74
N ASP A 16 5.57 -31.70 -8.73
CA ASP A 16 4.86 -30.78 -9.62
C ASP A 16 5.24 -31.03 -11.09
N LEU A 17 6.53 -31.28 -11.36
CA LEU A 17 7.03 -31.65 -12.68
C LEU A 17 6.48 -33.01 -13.14
N ALA A 18 6.44 -34.01 -12.26
CA ALA A 18 5.95 -35.35 -12.56
C ALA A 18 4.42 -35.36 -12.76
N THR A 19 3.67 -34.68 -11.89
CA THR A 19 2.20 -34.58 -11.98
C THR A 19 1.78 -33.75 -13.19
N GLY A 20 2.34 -32.55 -13.37
CA GLY A 20 2.08 -31.71 -14.54
C GLY A 20 2.53 -32.37 -15.85
N GLY A 21 3.65 -33.08 -15.80
CA GLY A 21 4.17 -33.90 -16.87
C GLY A 21 3.28 -35.05 -17.30
N THR A 22 2.81 -35.83 -16.31
CA THR A 22 1.92 -36.98 -16.52
C THR A 22 0.56 -36.53 -17.03
N ALA A 23 -0.03 -35.50 -16.41
CA ALA A 23 -1.30 -34.92 -16.87
C ALA A 23 -1.22 -34.45 -18.32
N ALA A 24 -0.10 -33.84 -18.71
CA ALA A 24 0.12 -33.43 -20.09
C ALA A 24 0.32 -34.61 -21.05
N ALA A 25 1.07 -35.64 -20.65
CA ALA A 25 1.25 -36.84 -21.46
C ALA A 25 -0.09 -37.53 -21.74
N VAL A 26 -0.95 -37.66 -20.71
CA VAL A 26 -2.31 -38.20 -20.83
C VAL A 26 -3.16 -37.32 -21.75
N SER A 27 -3.22 -36.01 -21.50
CA SER A 27 -4.01 -35.07 -22.30
C SER A 27 -3.60 -35.07 -23.78
N LYS A 28 -2.29 -34.99 -24.07
CA LYS A 28 -1.78 -35.02 -25.45
C LYS A 28 -2.06 -36.33 -26.15
N THR A 29 -1.96 -37.44 -25.44
CA THR A 29 -2.26 -38.76 -26.00
C THR A 29 -3.75 -38.92 -26.28
N ALA A 30 -4.64 -38.39 -25.42
CA ALA A 30 -6.09 -38.42 -25.66
C ALA A 30 -6.50 -37.65 -26.92
N VAL A 31 -5.91 -36.47 -27.16
CA VAL A 31 -6.25 -35.61 -28.33
C VAL A 31 -5.43 -35.91 -29.59
N ALA A 32 -4.45 -36.81 -29.51
CA ALA A 32 -3.52 -37.10 -30.61
C ALA A 32 -4.20 -37.52 -31.94
N PRO A 33 -5.29 -38.32 -31.95
CA PRO A 33 -5.99 -38.64 -33.20
C PRO A 33 -6.51 -37.41 -33.95
N ILE A 34 -7.11 -36.44 -33.25
CA ILE A 34 -7.60 -35.19 -33.86
C ILE A 34 -6.43 -34.32 -34.32
N GLU A 35 -5.31 -34.32 -33.59
CA GLU A 35 -4.08 -33.64 -34.04
C GLU A 35 -3.49 -34.28 -35.30
N ARG A 36 -3.54 -35.62 -35.42
CA ARG A 36 -3.12 -36.33 -36.64
C ARG A 36 -4.00 -35.96 -37.82
N VAL A 37 -5.33 -35.90 -37.62
CA VAL A 37 -6.27 -35.44 -38.65
C VAL A 37 -5.95 -34.03 -39.13
N LYS A 38 -5.73 -33.10 -38.18
CA LYS A 38 -5.34 -31.72 -38.50
C LYS A 38 -4.12 -31.72 -39.41
N LEU A 39 -3.03 -32.38 -38.99
CA LEU A 39 -1.75 -32.32 -39.69
C LEU A 39 -1.84 -32.96 -41.08
N LEU A 40 -2.53 -34.10 -41.22
CA LEU A 40 -2.73 -34.75 -42.51
C LEU A 40 -3.49 -33.85 -43.50
N LEU A 41 -4.61 -33.26 -43.08
CA LEU A 41 -5.38 -32.36 -43.94
C LEU A 41 -4.59 -31.11 -44.32
N GLN A 42 -3.77 -30.59 -43.40
CA GLN A 42 -3.00 -29.37 -43.57
C GLN A 42 -1.80 -29.56 -44.53
N VAL A 43 -1.17 -30.74 -44.55
CA VAL A 43 0.08 -30.98 -45.30
C VAL A 43 -0.05 -31.93 -46.49
N GLN A 44 -1.18 -32.60 -46.68
CA GLN A 44 -1.35 -33.64 -47.72
C GLN A 44 -0.97 -33.18 -49.13
N ASP A 45 -1.23 -31.93 -49.51
CA ASP A 45 -0.93 -31.46 -50.86
C ASP A 45 0.57 -31.18 -51.09
N ALA A 46 1.38 -31.15 -50.03
CA ALA A 46 2.84 -31.12 -50.06
C ALA A 46 3.49 -32.50 -49.78
N SER A 47 2.68 -33.56 -49.69
CA SER A 47 3.15 -34.93 -49.47
C SER A 47 3.25 -35.67 -50.80
N ASP A 48 4.41 -36.27 -51.09
CA ASP A 48 4.58 -37.16 -52.25
C ASP A 48 4.01 -38.56 -52.02
N ALA A 49 3.77 -38.93 -50.77
CA ALA A 49 3.23 -40.23 -50.40
C ALA A 49 1.73 -40.37 -50.74
N ILE A 50 1.03 -39.27 -51.02
CA ILE A 50 -0.41 -39.25 -51.29
C ILE A 50 -0.65 -38.75 -52.72
N ALA A 51 -1.00 -39.68 -53.62
CA ALA A 51 -1.45 -39.33 -54.96
C ALA A 51 -2.64 -38.37 -54.92
N LYS A 52 -2.74 -37.45 -55.88
CA LYS A 52 -3.73 -36.35 -55.89
C LYS A 52 -5.18 -36.86 -55.79
N ASP A 53 -5.47 -38.00 -56.40
CA ASP A 53 -6.76 -38.71 -56.39
C ASP A 53 -7.04 -39.45 -55.07
N LYS A 54 -6.00 -39.75 -54.26
CA LYS A 54 -6.11 -40.47 -52.97
C LYS A 54 -6.10 -39.55 -51.75
N ARG A 55 -6.06 -38.22 -51.96
CA ARG A 55 -6.10 -37.22 -50.88
C ARG A 55 -7.35 -37.35 -50.01
N TYR A 56 -7.22 -37.01 -48.74
CA TYR A 56 -8.30 -37.12 -47.77
C TYR A 56 -9.31 -35.99 -47.97
N LYS A 57 -10.60 -36.35 -48.01
CA LYS A 57 -11.71 -35.41 -48.30
C LYS A 57 -12.13 -34.57 -47.09
N GLY A 58 -11.76 -34.98 -45.87
CA GLY A 58 -12.13 -34.30 -44.64
C GLY A 58 -11.80 -35.09 -43.39
N ILE A 59 -12.28 -34.61 -42.23
CA ILE A 59 -11.99 -35.19 -40.91
C ILE A 59 -12.43 -36.65 -40.81
N ILE A 60 -13.68 -36.94 -41.20
CA ILE A 60 -14.25 -38.29 -41.14
C ILE A 60 -13.48 -39.23 -42.07
N ASP A 61 -13.13 -38.77 -43.27
CA ASP A 61 -12.38 -39.57 -44.24
C ASP A 61 -11.01 -39.99 -43.69
N VAL A 62 -10.30 -39.09 -43.00
CA VAL A 62 -9.03 -39.43 -42.32
C VAL A 62 -9.26 -40.42 -41.18
N LEU A 63 -10.26 -40.18 -40.32
CA LEU A 63 -10.55 -41.03 -39.15
C LEU A 63 -10.99 -42.45 -39.55
N VAL A 64 -11.58 -42.62 -40.73
CA VAL A 64 -11.97 -43.94 -41.26
C VAL A 64 -10.82 -44.59 -42.03
N ARG A 65 -10.17 -43.84 -42.95
CA ARG A 65 -9.17 -44.41 -43.85
C ARG A 65 -7.84 -44.69 -43.19
N VAL A 66 -7.35 -43.84 -42.28
CA VAL A 66 -6.05 -44.07 -41.64
C VAL A 66 -6.04 -45.37 -40.83
N PRO A 67 -7.02 -45.67 -39.96
CA PRO A 67 -7.09 -46.97 -39.30
C PRO A 67 -7.23 -48.14 -40.28
N LYS A 68 -8.05 -48.00 -41.32
CA LYS A 68 -8.25 -49.05 -42.33
C LYS A 68 -6.99 -49.35 -43.14
N GLU A 69 -6.29 -48.32 -43.61
CA GLU A 69 -5.10 -48.42 -44.47
C GLU A 69 -3.84 -48.75 -43.66
N GLN A 70 -3.69 -48.18 -42.44
CA GLN A 70 -2.42 -48.16 -41.69
C GLN A 70 -2.49 -48.83 -40.30
N GLY A 71 -3.68 -49.19 -39.84
CA GLY A 71 -3.93 -49.72 -38.49
C GLY A 71 -4.31 -48.62 -37.49
N LEU A 72 -5.07 -48.97 -36.46
CA LEU A 72 -5.63 -48.01 -35.49
C LEU A 72 -4.57 -47.16 -34.78
N SER A 73 -3.43 -47.76 -34.40
CA SER A 73 -2.33 -47.07 -33.73
C SER A 73 -1.68 -45.97 -34.60
N ALA A 74 -1.91 -45.97 -35.92
CA ALA A 74 -1.41 -44.93 -36.81
C ALA A 74 -2.00 -43.53 -36.51
N LEU A 75 -3.17 -43.46 -35.86
CA LEU A 75 -3.75 -42.19 -35.38
C LEU A 75 -2.88 -41.47 -34.34
N TRP A 76 -1.99 -42.20 -33.64
CA TRP A 76 -1.05 -41.64 -32.66
C TRP A 76 0.36 -41.43 -33.21
N ARG A 77 0.59 -41.66 -34.51
CA ARG A 77 1.93 -41.55 -35.07
C ARG A 77 2.42 -40.10 -35.06
N GLY A 78 3.55 -39.89 -34.37
CA GLY A 78 4.11 -38.57 -34.06
C GLY A 78 3.80 -38.08 -32.63
N ASN A 79 2.93 -38.77 -31.88
CA ASN A 79 2.54 -38.36 -30.53
C ASN A 79 3.71 -38.40 -29.52
N LEU A 80 4.63 -39.36 -29.63
CA LEU A 80 5.81 -39.40 -28.75
C LEU A 80 6.62 -38.10 -28.81
N ALA A 81 6.86 -37.58 -30.02
CA ALA A 81 7.54 -36.29 -30.20
C ALA A 81 6.73 -35.14 -29.56
N ASN A 82 5.40 -35.19 -29.64
CA ASN A 82 4.52 -34.20 -29.02
C ASN A 82 4.56 -34.23 -27.49
N VAL A 83 4.60 -35.43 -26.88
CA VAL A 83 4.68 -35.62 -25.42
C VAL A 83 6.05 -35.17 -24.92
N ILE A 84 7.14 -35.62 -25.54
CA ILE A 84 8.51 -35.23 -25.17
C ILE A 84 8.68 -33.71 -25.28
N ARG A 85 8.14 -33.09 -26.34
CA ARG A 85 8.22 -31.63 -26.57
C ARG A 85 7.56 -30.83 -25.46
N TYR A 86 6.51 -31.35 -24.82
CA TYR A 86 5.72 -30.59 -23.87
C TYR A 86 6.54 -30.17 -22.65
N PHE A 87 7.31 -31.10 -22.08
CA PHE A 87 8.11 -30.86 -20.88
C PHE A 87 9.12 -29.72 -21.05
N PRO A 88 10.05 -29.74 -22.04
CA PRO A 88 10.96 -28.62 -22.28
C PRO A 88 10.22 -27.32 -22.61
N THR A 89 9.11 -27.39 -23.35
CA THR A 89 8.33 -26.18 -23.68
C THR A 89 7.83 -25.49 -22.41
N GLN A 90 7.29 -26.24 -21.45
CA GLN A 90 6.83 -25.65 -20.19
C GLN A 90 7.99 -25.16 -19.33
N ALA A 91 9.07 -25.95 -19.20
CA ALA A 91 10.25 -25.55 -18.44
C ALA A 91 10.87 -24.26 -18.97
N LEU A 92 11.03 -24.13 -20.29
CA LEU A 92 11.60 -22.93 -20.92
C LEU A 92 10.65 -21.73 -20.81
N ASN A 93 9.33 -21.94 -20.93
CA ASN A 93 8.37 -20.87 -20.70
C ASN A 93 8.44 -20.34 -19.26
N PHE A 94 8.56 -21.21 -18.26
CA PHE A 94 8.77 -20.78 -16.87
C PHE A 94 10.10 -20.04 -16.70
N ALA A 95 11.19 -20.54 -17.27
CA ALA A 95 12.51 -19.93 -17.13
C ALA A 95 12.62 -18.53 -17.79
N PHE A 96 12.00 -18.33 -18.96
CA PHE A 96 12.17 -17.10 -19.73
C PHE A 96 11.07 -16.05 -19.50
N LYS A 97 9.90 -16.42 -18.98
CA LYS A 97 8.76 -15.50 -18.82
C LYS A 97 9.12 -14.29 -17.97
N ASP A 98 9.74 -14.50 -16.81
CA ASP A 98 10.06 -13.40 -15.91
C ASP A 98 11.26 -12.59 -16.41
N THR A 99 12.23 -13.25 -17.03
CA THR A 99 13.40 -12.60 -17.66
C THR A 99 12.98 -11.60 -18.73
N TYR A 100 12.12 -12.01 -19.69
CA TYR A 100 11.67 -11.11 -20.76
C TYR A 100 10.64 -10.10 -20.28
N LYS A 101 9.77 -10.44 -19.31
CA LYS A 101 8.90 -9.44 -18.69
C LYS A 101 9.71 -8.32 -18.04
N LYS A 102 10.74 -8.67 -17.28
CA LYS A 102 11.64 -7.67 -16.69
C LYS A 102 12.30 -6.82 -17.78
N LEU A 103 12.88 -7.47 -18.80
CA LEU A 103 13.57 -6.76 -19.89
C LEU A 103 12.69 -5.75 -20.65
N PHE A 104 11.42 -6.10 -20.93
CA PHE A 104 10.55 -5.26 -21.77
C PHE A 104 9.53 -4.41 -21.01
N LEU A 105 9.27 -4.68 -19.73
CA LEU A 105 8.20 -4.01 -18.96
C LEU A 105 8.70 -3.26 -17.72
N GLU A 106 9.96 -3.42 -17.31
CA GLU A 106 10.52 -2.70 -16.16
C GLU A 106 10.54 -1.19 -16.46
N GLY A 107 9.86 -0.40 -15.61
CA GLY A 107 9.73 1.06 -15.75
C GLY A 107 8.55 1.57 -16.57
N LEU A 108 7.74 0.69 -17.20
CA LEU A 108 6.57 1.11 -17.98
C LEU A 108 5.28 1.12 -17.13
N ASP A 109 4.57 2.25 -17.12
CA ASP A 109 3.27 2.40 -16.44
C ASP A 109 2.12 2.05 -17.41
N LYS A 110 1.27 1.08 -17.02
CA LYS A 110 0.15 0.61 -17.86
C LYS A 110 -0.85 1.71 -18.23
N LYS A 111 -1.03 2.74 -17.39
CA LYS A 111 -1.98 3.85 -17.62
C LYS A 111 -1.34 4.97 -18.43
N LYS A 112 -0.09 5.36 -18.14
CA LYS A 112 0.60 6.44 -18.88
C LYS A 112 1.11 5.99 -20.25
N ASP A 113 1.61 4.76 -20.34
CA ASP A 113 2.32 4.23 -21.50
C ASP A 113 1.60 3.00 -22.08
N PHE A 114 0.26 2.98 -22.14
CA PHE A 114 -0.53 1.81 -22.55
C PHE A 114 0.02 1.11 -23.81
N TRP A 115 0.31 1.87 -24.88
CA TRP A 115 0.84 1.31 -26.12
C TRP A 115 2.25 0.72 -25.98
N LYS A 116 3.13 1.32 -25.15
CA LYS A 116 4.45 0.73 -24.86
C LYS A 116 4.32 -0.50 -23.97
N PHE A 117 3.42 -0.49 -22.98
CA PHE A 117 3.14 -1.64 -22.13
C PHE A 117 2.54 -2.81 -22.93
N PHE A 118 1.61 -2.53 -23.84
CA PHE A 118 1.05 -3.52 -24.76
C PHE A 118 2.14 -4.07 -25.70
N ALA A 119 2.92 -3.20 -26.34
CA ALA A 119 4.04 -3.60 -27.18
C ALA A 119 5.09 -4.42 -26.43
N GLY A 120 5.42 -4.04 -25.18
CA GLY A 120 6.35 -4.76 -24.31
C GLY A 120 5.83 -6.14 -23.91
N ASN A 121 4.52 -6.31 -23.70
CA ASN A 121 3.91 -7.62 -23.45
C ASN A 121 3.96 -8.51 -24.71
N LEU A 122 3.69 -7.95 -25.89
CA LEU A 122 3.83 -8.67 -27.16
C LEU A 122 5.29 -9.08 -27.41
N ALA A 123 6.24 -8.17 -27.19
CA ALA A 123 7.68 -8.43 -27.31
C ALA A 123 8.13 -9.51 -26.34
N SER A 124 7.71 -9.43 -25.07
CA SER A 124 8.01 -10.42 -24.04
C SER A 124 7.46 -11.81 -24.39
N GLY A 125 6.19 -11.89 -24.80
CA GLY A 125 5.56 -13.14 -25.22
C GLY A 125 6.18 -13.72 -26.50
N GLY A 126 6.49 -12.86 -27.48
CA GLY A 126 7.16 -13.23 -28.72
C GLY A 126 8.58 -13.74 -28.51
N ALA A 127 9.38 -13.06 -27.69
CA ALA A 127 10.75 -13.43 -27.36
C ALA A 127 10.81 -14.72 -26.53
N ALA A 128 9.92 -14.89 -25.54
CA ALA A 128 9.79 -16.13 -24.79
C ALA A 128 9.42 -17.29 -25.72
N GLY A 129 8.45 -17.09 -26.61
CA GLY A 129 8.06 -18.07 -27.63
C GLY A 129 9.19 -18.44 -28.58
N ALA A 130 9.91 -17.45 -29.13
CA ALA A 130 11.03 -17.66 -30.04
C ALA A 130 12.18 -18.42 -29.37
N THR A 131 12.54 -18.04 -28.15
CA THR A 131 13.61 -18.68 -27.38
C THR A 131 13.25 -20.13 -27.07
N SER A 132 12.03 -20.40 -26.61
CA SER A 132 11.54 -21.77 -26.40
C SER A 132 11.61 -22.59 -27.69
N LEU A 133 11.21 -22.01 -28.83
CA LEU A 133 11.30 -22.67 -30.13
C LEU A 133 12.75 -22.98 -30.50
N CYS A 134 13.76 -22.15 -30.20
CA CYS A 134 15.15 -22.48 -30.53
C CYS A 134 15.58 -23.87 -30.03
N PHE A 135 15.07 -24.30 -28.86
CA PHE A 135 15.37 -25.60 -28.28
C PHE A 135 14.40 -26.70 -28.74
N VAL A 136 13.10 -26.40 -28.82
CA VAL A 136 12.06 -27.44 -29.01
C VAL A 136 11.57 -27.57 -30.45
N TYR A 137 12.00 -26.71 -31.37
CA TYR A 137 11.57 -26.75 -32.77
C TYR A 137 11.83 -28.09 -33.46
N PRO A 138 13.01 -28.75 -33.29
CA PRO A 138 13.26 -30.05 -33.90
C PRO A 138 12.21 -31.11 -33.52
N LEU A 139 11.69 -31.07 -32.28
CA LEU A 139 10.64 -31.99 -31.84
C LEU A 139 9.28 -31.66 -32.48
N ASP A 140 8.97 -30.37 -32.70
CA ASP A 140 7.74 -29.99 -33.41
C ASP A 140 7.83 -30.30 -34.91
N PHE A 141 9.01 -30.12 -35.51
CA PHE A 141 9.32 -30.56 -36.87
C PHE A 141 9.14 -32.08 -37.01
N ALA A 142 9.78 -32.87 -36.13
CA ALA A 142 9.68 -34.33 -36.18
C ALA A 142 8.25 -34.81 -35.95
N ARG A 143 7.51 -34.16 -35.05
CA ARG A 143 6.08 -34.41 -34.87
C ARG A 143 5.33 -34.23 -36.18
N THR A 144 5.52 -33.12 -36.89
CA THR A 144 4.84 -32.87 -38.18
C THR A 144 5.25 -33.86 -39.25
N ARG A 145 6.54 -34.16 -39.41
CA ARG A 145 7.03 -35.13 -40.40
C ARG A 145 6.51 -36.53 -40.13
N LEU A 146 6.58 -37.00 -38.88
CA LEU A 146 6.01 -38.29 -38.48
C LEU A 146 4.48 -38.31 -38.63
N ALA A 147 3.82 -37.19 -38.34
CA ALA A 147 2.38 -37.01 -38.53
C ALA A 147 1.96 -37.00 -40.02
N ALA A 148 2.86 -36.65 -40.93
CA ALA A 148 2.60 -36.64 -42.36
C ALA A 148 2.97 -37.97 -43.03
N ASP A 149 3.91 -38.71 -42.45
CA ASP A 149 4.41 -39.98 -42.97
C ASP A 149 3.30 -41.05 -42.95
N ILE A 150 2.92 -41.50 -44.14
CA ILE A 150 1.84 -42.44 -44.44
C ILE A 150 2.46 -43.72 -44.97
N GLY A 151 2.03 -44.86 -44.44
CA GLY A 151 2.50 -46.18 -44.86
C GLY A 151 2.48 -47.20 -43.73
N LYS A 152 2.96 -48.41 -44.02
CA LYS A 152 3.10 -49.53 -43.07
C LYS A 152 4.51 -50.11 -43.19
N GLY A 153 5.17 -50.35 -42.06
CA GLY A 153 6.47 -51.01 -42.03
C GLY A 153 7.53 -50.28 -42.85
N SER A 154 8.08 -50.96 -43.87
CA SER A 154 9.17 -50.49 -44.73
C SER A 154 8.77 -49.43 -45.75
N THR A 155 7.47 -49.22 -46.02
CA THR A 155 7.03 -48.16 -46.96
C THR A 155 7.04 -46.76 -46.35
N ARG A 156 7.32 -46.65 -45.04
CA ARG A 156 7.40 -45.38 -44.33
C ARG A 156 8.74 -44.70 -44.56
N GLU A 157 8.71 -43.38 -44.66
CA GLU A 157 9.93 -42.57 -44.79
C GLU A 157 10.78 -42.65 -43.51
N PHE A 158 10.13 -42.71 -42.34
CA PHE A 158 10.80 -42.69 -41.03
C PHE A 158 10.42 -43.88 -40.15
N LYS A 159 11.40 -44.46 -39.45
CA LYS A 159 11.18 -45.53 -38.46
C LYS A 159 10.65 -44.97 -37.14
N GLY A 160 11.02 -43.74 -36.78
CA GLY A 160 10.62 -43.09 -35.53
C GLY A 160 11.26 -41.70 -35.36
N LEU A 161 11.16 -41.14 -34.15
CA LEU A 161 11.67 -39.79 -33.82
C LEU A 161 13.17 -39.62 -34.13
N GLY A 162 14.02 -40.50 -33.60
CA GLY A 162 15.47 -40.42 -33.83
C GLY A 162 15.84 -40.56 -35.30
N ASP A 163 15.23 -41.53 -36.00
CA ASP A 163 15.45 -41.75 -37.45
C ASP A 163 15.04 -40.53 -38.28
N CYS A 164 13.89 -39.90 -37.95
CA CYS A 164 13.44 -38.67 -38.61
C CYS A 164 14.43 -37.51 -38.44
N LEU A 165 14.86 -37.23 -37.21
CA LEU A 165 15.81 -36.15 -36.94
C LEU A 165 17.16 -36.39 -37.63
N VAL A 166 17.69 -37.61 -37.53
CA VAL A 166 19.00 -37.97 -38.10
C VAL A 166 18.97 -37.94 -39.63
N LYS A 167 17.95 -38.53 -40.27
CA LYS A 167 17.83 -38.53 -41.74
C LYS A 167 17.76 -37.11 -42.30
N ILE A 168 16.93 -36.26 -41.72
CA ILE A 168 16.77 -34.87 -42.18
C ILE A 168 18.02 -34.04 -41.90
N ALA A 169 18.64 -34.19 -40.72
CA ALA A 169 19.89 -33.49 -40.43
C ALA A 169 21.03 -33.92 -41.38
N LYS A 170 21.03 -35.17 -41.86
CA LYS A 170 21.99 -35.65 -42.86
C LYS A 170 21.68 -35.15 -44.27
N SER A 171 20.40 -35.02 -44.65
CA SER A 171 20.01 -34.59 -46.00
C SER A 171 20.11 -33.08 -46.21
N ASP A 172 19.63 -32.29 -45.25
CA ASP A 172 19.46 -30.84 -45.37
C ASP A 172 20.37 -30.05 -44.41
N GLY A 173 21.18 -30.75 -43.61
CA GLY A 173 21.90 -30.18 -42.49
C GLY A 173 21.00 -29.88 -41.28
N PRO A 174 21.58 -29.44 -40.15
CA PRO A 174 20.83 -29.10 -38.94
C PRO A 174 19.74 -28.03 -39.17
N ILE A 175 19.98 -27.09 -40.10
CA ILE A 175 19.03 -26.02 -40.43
C ILE A 175 17.75 -26.54 -41.10
N GLY A 176 17.81 -27.72 -41.74
CA GLY A 176 16.65 -28.42 -42.28
C GLY A 176 15.59 -28.73 -41.22
N LEU A 177 16.01 -28.94 -39.97
CA LEU A 177 15.10 -29.16 -38.83
C LEU A 177 14.37 -27.89 -38.38
N TYR A 178 14.81 -26.71 -38.83
CA TYR A 178 14.29 -25.39 -38.43
C TYR A 178 13.50 -24.69 -39.55
N ARG A 179 13.20 -25.38 -40.68
CA ARG A 179 12.38 -24.78 -41.74
C ARG A 179 11.00 -24.40 -41.22
N GLY A 180 10.62 -23.14 -41.43
CA GLY A 180 9.38 -22.53 -40.93
C GLY A 180 9.51 -21.84 -39.57
N PHE A 181 10.71 -21.79 -38.97
CA PHE A 181 10.92 -21.19 -37.64
C PHE A 181 10.41 -19.76 -37.55
N PHE A 182 10.84 -18.86 -38.44
CA PHE A 182 10.44 -17.45 -38.40
C PHE A 182 8.92 -17.24 -38.55
N VAL A 183 8.27 -18.01 -39.42
CA VAL A 183 6.79 -18.00 -39.58
C VAL A 183 6.08 -18.40 -38.30
N SER A 184 6.71 -19.29 -37.53
CA SER A 184 6.18 -19.77 -36.25
C SER A 184 6.22 -18.68 -35.20
N VAL A 185 7.31 -17.90 -35.16
CA VAL A 185 7.44 -16.74 -34.26
C VAL A 185 6.39 -15.68 -34.59
N GLN A 186 6.23 -15.35 -35.87
CA GLN A 186 5.17 -14.42 -36.33
C GLN A 186 3.77 -14.90 -35.92
N GLY A 187 3.46 -16.18 -36.14
CA GLY A 187 2.18 -16.76 -35.76
C GLY A 187 1.89 -16.68 -34.25
N ILE A 188 2.90 -16.84 -33.39
CA ILE A 188 2.76 -16.69 -31.93
C ILE A 188 2.41 -15.25 -31.57
N ILE A 189 3.09 -14.26 -32.16
CA ILE A 189 2.85 -12.84 -31.89
C ILE A 189 1.42 -12.47 -32.30
N ILE A 190 0.97 -12.88 -33.48
CA ILE A 190 -0.38 -12.61 -33.99
C ILE A 190 -1.44 -13.28 -33.11
N TYR A 191 -1.25 -14.54 -32.75
CA TYR A 191 -2.16 -15.24 -31.84
C TYR A 191 -2.29 -14.51 -30.50
N ARG A 192 -1.17 -14.09 -29.90
CA ARG A 192 -1.17 -13.38 -28.62
C ARG A 192 -1.82 -12.00 -28.72
N ALA A 193 -1.52 -11.23 -29.76
CA ALA A 193 -2.13 -9.92 -29.98
C ALA A 193 -3.65 -10.02 -30.13
N ALA A 194 -4.11 -10.98 -30.93
CA ALA A 194 -5.53 -11.24 -31.12
C ALA A 194 -6.21 -11.71 -29.83
N TYR A 195 -5.58 -12.63 -29.09
CA TYR A 195 -6.11 -13.17 -27.85
C TYR A 195 -6.31 -12.08 -26.80
N PHE A 196 -5.28 -11.26 -26.55
CA PHE A 196 -5.40 -10.16 -25.58
C PHE A 196 -6.39 -9.11 -26.04
N GLY A 197 -6.32 -8.68 -27.30
CA GLY A 197 -7.24 -7.67 -27.85
C GLY A 197 -8.70 -8.10 -27.73
N MET A 198 -9.04 -9.32 -28.19
CA MET A 198 -10.42 -9.81 -28.11
C MET A 198 -10.87 -10.09 -26.68
N PHE A 199 -9.99 -10.58 -25.80
CA PHE A 199 -10.35 -10.83 -24.39
C PHE A 199 -10.63 -9.54 -23.62
N ASP A 200 -9.80 -8.52 -23.82
CA ASP A 200 -9.96 -7.23 -23.17
C ASP A 200 -11.22 -6.50 -23.71
N THR A 201 -11.47 -6.53 -25.03
CA THR A 201 -12.72 -6.03 -25.60
C THR A 201 -13.94 -6.79 -25.09
N ALA A 202 -13.89 -8.12 -25.03
CA ALA A 202 -15.01 -8.92 -24.52
C ALA A 202 -15.29 -8.63 -23.04
N LYS A 203 -14.26 -8.44 -22.22
CA LYS A 203 -14.43 -8.00 -20.83
C LYS A 203 -15.05 -6.61 -20.74
N MET A 204 -14.62 -5.66 -21.58
CA MET A 204 -15.22 -4.33 -21.59
C MET A 204 -16.69 -4.35 -21.99
N VAL A 205 -17.08 -5.20 -22.95
CA VAL A 205 -18.47 -5.27 -23.44
C VAL A 205 -19.37 -6.06 -22.48
N PHE A 206 -18.93 -7.23 -22.01
CA PHE A 206 -19.77 -8.16 -21.25
C PHE A 206 -19.62 -8.04 -19.73
N ALA A 207 -18.60 -7.34 -19.23
CA ALA A 207 -18.37 -7.10 -17.81
C ALA A 207 -18.19 -5.60 -17.49
N ALA A 208 -18.78 -4.70 -18.30
CA ALA A 208 -18.78 -3.25 -18.09
C ALA A 208 -19.26 -2.87 -16.67
N ASP A 209 -20.31 -3.56 -16.18
CA ASP A 209 -20.96 -3.25 -14.90
C ASP A 209 -20.24 -3.84 -13.67
N GLY A 210 -19.03 -4.39 -13.83
CA GLY A 210 -18.27 -5.02 -12.73
C GLY A 210 -18.87 -6.33 -12.19
N LYS A 211 -20.03 -6.77 -12.68
CA LYS A 211 -20.61 -8.08 -12.35
C LYS A 211 -19.72 -9.21 -12.90
N LYS A 212 -19.43 -10.21 -12.06
CA LYS A 212 -18.74 -11.43 -12.49
C LYS A 212 -19.63 -12.18 -13.49
N LEU A 213 -19.07 -12.47 -14.66
CA LEU A 213 -19.68 -13.39 -15.62
C LEU A 213 -19.89 -14.75 -14.97
N ASN A 214 -21.06 -15.37 -15.19
CA ASN A 214 -21.27 -16.76 -14.77
C ASN A 214 -20.30 -17.69 -15.52
N PHE A 215 -20.11 -18.91 -15.00
CA PHE A 215 -19.17 -19.88 -15.57
C PHE A 215 -19.35 -20.09 -17.08
N PHE A 216 -20.58 -20.31 -17.54
CA PHE A 216 -20.86 -20.56 -18.96
C PHE A 216 -20.58 -19.35 -19.86
N ALA A 217 -20.82 -18.13 -19.37
CA ALA A 217 -20.50 -16.90 -20.08
C ALA A 217 -18.99 -16.65 -20.13
N ALA A 218 -18.28 -16.84 -19.01
CA ALA A 218 -16.82 -16.73 -18.96
C ALA A 218 -16.14 -17.78 -19.84
N TRP A 219 -16.60 -19.04 -19.77
CA TRP A 219 -16.17 -20.13 -20.62
C TRP A 219 -16.47 -19.84 -22.10
N GLY A 220 -17.68 -19.38 -22.42
CA GLY A 220 -18.09 -19.03 -23.77
C GLY A 220 -17.24 -17.92 -24.37
N ILE A 221 -17.01 -16.83 -23.63
CA ILE A 221 -16.12 -15.73 -24.05
C ILE A 221 -14.69 -16.25 -24.24
N ALA A 222 -14.14 -16.99 -23.29
CA ALA A 222 -12.80 -17.56 -23.39
C ALA A 222 -12.68 -18.49 -24.61
N GLN A 223 -13.72 -19.25 -24.92
CA GLN A 223 -13.79 -20.13 -26.08
C GLN A 223 -13.84 -19.35 -27.40
N VAL A 224 -14.68 -18.32 -27.51
CA VAL A 224 -14.76 -17.44 -28.68
C VAL A 224 -13.42 -16.75 -28.94
N VAL A 225 -12.81 -16.20 -27.90
CA VAL A 225 -11.48 -15.55 -28.00
C VAL A 225 -10.41 -16.56 -28.45
N THR A 226 -10.40 -17.76 -27.87
CA THR A 226 -9.42 -18.80 -28.21
C THR A 226 -9.59 -19.26 -29.66
N VAL A 227 -10.83 -19.48 -30.10
CA VAL A 227 -11.16 -19.90 -31.47
C VAL A 227 -10.84 -18.79 -32.47
N GLY A 228 -11.29 -17.56 -32.22
CA GLY A 228 -11.02 -16.40 -33.08
C GLY A 228 -9.53 -16.16 -33.28
N SER A 229 -8.75 -16.19 -32.18
CA SER A 229 -7.30 -15.99 -32.23
C SER A 229 -6.61 -17.12 -32.98
N GLY A 230 -7.10 -18.36 -32.77
CA GLY A 230 -6.61 -19.55 -33.42
C GLY A 230 -6.88 -19.54 -34.93
N ILE A 231 -8.05 -19.07 -35.36
CA ILE A 231 -8.40 -18.92 -36.79
C ILE A 231 -7.56 -17.81 -37.42
N LEU A 232 -7.42 -16.65 -36.78
CA LEU A 232 -6.66 -15.53 -37.33
C LEU A 232 -5.18 -15.88 -37.57
N SER A 233 -4.57 -16.62 -36.64
CA SER A 233 -3.18 -17.05 -36.74
C SER A 233 -2.97 -18.33 -37.58
N TYR A 234 -4.05 -19.00 -37.99
CA TYR A 234 -3.99 -20.29 -38.68
C TYR A 234 -3.23 -20.29 -40.01
N PRO A 235 -3.32 -19.25 -40.87
CA PRO A 235 -2.53 -19.16 -42.10
C PRO A 235 -1.02 -19.32 -41.87
N TRP A 236 -0.49 -18.72 -40.79
CA TRP A 236 0.93 -18.88 -40.41
C TRP A 236 1.26 -20.30 -39.96
N ASP A 237 0.34 -20.99 -39.27
CA ASP A 237 0.53 -22.40 -38.92
C ASP A 237 0.53 -23.27 -40.18
N THR A 238 -0.36 -23.03 -41.16
CA THR A 238 -0.37 -23.79 -42.42
C THR A 238 0.92 -23.61 -43.21
N VAL A 239 1.36 -22.38 -43.41
CA VAL A 239 2.63 -22.09 -44.10
C VAL A 239 3.80 -22.72 -43.34
N ARG A 240 3.82 -22.62 -42.01
CA ARG A 240 4.81 -23.28 -41.17
C ARG A 240 4.87 -24.79 -41.44
N ARG A 241 3.72 -25.49 -41.37
CA ARG A 241 3.69 -26.95 -41.57
C ARG A 241 4.09 -27.34 -42.99
N ARG A 242 3.72 -26.54 -44.00
CA ARG A 242 4.12 -26.75 -45.41
C ARG A 242 5.62 -26.54 -45.62
N MET A 243 6.21 -25.54 -44.98
CA MET A 243 7.66 -25.31 -44.99
C MET A 243 8.44 -26.46 -44.33
N MET A 244 7.90 -27.11 -43.29
CA MET A 244 8.51 -28.30 -42.69
C MET A 244 8.55 -29.49 -43.66
N MET A 245 7.56 -29.62 -44.56
CA MET A 245 7.51 -30.72 -45.53
C MET A 245 8.56 -30.61 -46.65
N GLN A 246 9.17 -29.45 -46.82
CA GLN A 246 10.23 -29.24 -47.81
C GLN A 246 11.54 -29.97 -47.43
N SER A 247 11.81 -30.16 -46.15
CA SER A 247 13.06 -30.78 -45.69
C SER A 247 13.08 -32.27 -46.00
N GLY A 248 14.18 -32.78 -46.56
CA GLY A 248 14.35 -34.17 -47.00
C GLY A 248 13.91 -34.45 -48.44
N ARG A 249 13.27 -33.47 -49.11
CA ARG A 249 12.88 -33.58 -50.53
C ARG A 249 14.02 -33.15 -51.44
N LYS A 250 14.17 -33.85 -52.57
CA LYS A 250 15.12 -33.46 -53.63
C LYS A 250 14.61 -32.28 -54.46
N ASP A 251 13.30 -32.18 -54.64
CA ASP A 251 12.65 -31.09 -55.37
C ASP A 251 12.31 -29.91 -54.44
N ILE A 252 12.52 -28.68 -54.93
CA ILE A 252 12.22 -27.46 -54.18
C ILE A 252 10.78 -27.02 -54.49
N LEU A 253 9.83 -27.37 -53.62
CA LEU A 253 8.45 -26.89 -53.66
C LEU A 253 8.35 -25.41 -53.32
N TYR A 254 9.08 -24.95 -52.30
CA TYR A 254 9.00 -23.59 -51.77
C TYR A 254 10.39 -22.98 -51.59
N LYS A 255 10.63 -21.82 -52.24
CA LYS A 255 11.90 -21.08 -52.14
C LYS A 255 12.05 -20.40 -50.78
N ASN A 256 10.96 -19.86 -50.25
CA ASN A 256 10.88 -19.17 -48.97
C ASN A 256 9.43 -19.16 -48.47
N THR A 257 9.21 -18.58 -47.27
CA THR A 257 7.88 -18.45 -46.65
C THR A 257 6.86 -17.78 -47.56
N LEU A 258 7.23 -16.69 -48.23
CA LEU A 258 6.31 -15.91 -49.05
C LEU A 258 5.93 -16.69 -50.31
N ASP A 259 6.90 -17.33 -50.97
CA ASP A 259 6.67 -18.24 -52.09
C ASP A 259 5.77 -19.41 -51.67
N CYS A 260 5.94 -19.96 -50.45
CA CYS A 260 5.05 -20.97 -49.91
C CYS A 260 3.61 -20.48 -49.78
N ALA A 261 3.39 -19.31 -49.16
CA ALA A 261 2.05 -18.75 -49.00
C ALA A 261 1.39 -18.46 -50.35
N LEU A 262 2.11 -17.82 -51.27
CA LEU A 262 1.62 -17.47 -52.60
C LEU A 262 1.29 -18.72 -53.43
N LYS A 263 2.12 -19.77 -53.37
CA LYS A 263 1.85 -21.04 -54.08
C LYS A 263 0.64 -21.77 -53.52
N ILE A 264 0.46 -21.80 -52.20
CA ILE A 264 -0.74 -22.40 -51.59
C ILE A 264 -1.99 -21.66 -52.08
N ILE A 265 -1.99 -20.33 -52.00
CA ILE A 265 -3.14 -19.52 -52.42
C ILE A 265 -3.41 -19.66 -53.93
N LYS A 266 -2.36 -19.63 -54.76
CA LYS A 266 -2.48 -19.72 -56.22
C LYS A 266 -2.93 -21.10 -56.70
N ASN A 267 -2.40 -22.17 -56.11
CA ASN A 267 -2.61 -23.53 -56.62
C ASN A 267 -3.77 -24.27 -55.93
N GLU A 268 -4.07 -23.92 -54.67
CA GLU A 268 -5.09 -24.60 -53.86
C GLU A 268 -6.22 -23.67 -53.39
N GLY A 269 -6.10 -22.36 -53.61
CA GLY A 269 -7.05 -21.34 -53.16
C GLY A 269 -6.85 -20.88 -51.71
N MET A 270 -7.47 -19.77 -51.34
CA MET A 270 -7.34 -19.19 -49.99
C MET A 270 -7.85 -20.13 -48.89
N SER A 271 -8.87 -20.95 -49.16
CA SER A 271 -9.40 -21.94 -48.20
C SER A 271 -8.36 -22.98 -47.78
N ALA A 272 -7.35 -23.23 -48.61
CA ALA A 272 -6.26 -24.15 -48.28
C ALA A 272 -5.42 -23.68 -47.07
N MET A 273 -5.37 -22.37 -46.82
CA MET A 273 -4.70 -21.80 -45.65
C MET A 273 -5.37 -22.23 -44.34
N PHE A 274 -6.61 -22.73 -44.37
CA PHE A 274 -7.41 -23.14 -43.22
C PHE A 274 -7.72 -24.65 -43.17
N LYS A 275 -7.07 -25.47 -44.02
CA LYS A 275 -7.21 -26.93 -43.97
C LYS A 275 -6.83 -27.47 -42.60
N GLY A 276 -7.78 -28.13 -41.93
CA GLY A 276 -7.62 -28.66 -40.57
C GLY A 276 -7.99 -27.68 -39.45
N ALA A 277 -8.45 -26.46 -39.76
CA ALA A 277 -8.82 -25.46 -38.75
C ALA A 277 -9.95 -25.97 -37.83
N LEU A 278 -10.94 -26.64 -38.40
CA LEU A 278 -12.03 -27.26 -37.62
C LEU A 278 -11.53 -28.31 -36.62
N SER A 279 -10.58 -29.18 -37.03
CA SER A 279 -9.94 -30.13 -36.10
C SER A 279 -9.19 -29.41 -34.98
N ASN A 280 -8.59 -28.25 -35.27
CA ASN A 280 -7.91 -27.43 -34.28
C ASN A 280 -8.90 -26.78 -33.30
N VAL A 281 -10.09 -26.39 -33.75
CA VAL A 281 -11.17 -25.87 -32.91
C VAL A 281 -11.67 -26.94 -31.94
N PHE A 282 -11.95 -28.16 -32.43
CA PHE A 282 -12.36 -29.29 -31.57
C PHE A 282 -11.30 -29.64 -30.53
N ARG A 283 -10.01 -29.52 -30.87
CA ARG A 283 -8.93 -29.70 -29.88
C ARG A 283 -8.96 -28.63 -28.77
N GLY A 284 -9.48 -27.43 -29.06
CA GLY A 284 -9.42 -26.27 -28.18
C GLY A 284 -10.55 -26.21 -27.13
N THR A 285 -11.70 -26.85 -27.36
CA THR A 285 -12.92 -26.70 -26.53
C THR A 285 -12.78 -27.12 -25.07
N GLY A 286 -11.80 -27.97 -24.71
CA GLY A 286 -11.54 -28.37 -23.32
C GLY A 286 -10.62 -27.42 -22.53
N GLY A 287 -9.90 -26.51 -23.19
CA GLY A 287 -8.89 -25.66 -22.52
C GLY A 287 -9.47 -24.65 -21.53
N ALA A 288 -10.74 -24.28 -21.69
CA ALA A 288 -11.42 -23.29 -20.85
C ALA A 288 -12.03 -23.86 -19.55
N LEU A 289 -12.01 -25.19 -19.34
CA LEU A 289 -12.60 -25.85 -18.16
C LEU A 289 -11.75 -25.74 -16.88
N ASN A 290 -10.45 -25.49 -16.99
CA ASN A 290 -9.52 -25.63 -15.86
C ASN A 290 -9.49 -24.45 -14.87
N MET A 291 -10.23 -23.36 -15.08
CA MET A 291 -10.22 -22.22 -14.15
C MET A 291 -11.18 -22.38 -12.95
N ASP A 292 -12.14 -23.32 -12.97
CA ASP A 292 -13.20 -23.35 -11.96
C ASP A 292 -13.01 -24.38 -10.84
N ASN A 293 -12.31 -25.50 -11.08
CA ASN A 293 -12.19 -26.56 -10.07
C ASN A 293 -11.35 -26.18 -8.83
N GLU A 294 -10.31 -25.35 -8.98
CA GLU A 294 -9.54 -24.85 -7.83
C GLU A 294 -10.38 -23.85 -7.01
N ASN A 295 -11.07 -22.93 -7.68
CA ASN A 295 -11.97 -21.97 -7.04
C ASN A 295 -13.08 -22.67 -6.22
N ILE A 296 -13.66 -23.77 -6.70
CA ILE A 296 -14.69 -24.52 -5.97
C ILE A 296 -14.13 -25.17 -4.69
N LYS A 297 -12.95 -25.79 -4.77
CA LYS A 297 -12.30 -26.43 -3.59
C LYS A 297 -11.91 -25.39 -2.53
N GLU A 298 -11.34 -24.26 -2.94
CA GLU A 298 -10.98 -23.16 -2.05
C GLU A 298 -12.22 -22.56 -1.38
N ARG A 299 -13.31 -22.38 -2.14
CA ARG A 299 -14.59 -21.89 -1.61
C ARG A 299 -15.19 -22.83 -0.58
N ARG A 300 -15.08 -24.15 -0.74
CA ARG A 300 -15.53 -25.12 0.26
C ARG A 300 -14.79 -24.93 1.60
N LYS A 301 -13.47 -24.74 1.58
CA LYS A 301 -12.67 -24.53 2.80
C LYS A 301 -13.09 -23.25 3.54
N VAL A 302 -13.37 -22.17 2.80
CA VAL A 302 -13.89 -20.92 3.38
C VAL A 302 -15.22 -21.16 4.09
N GLN A 303 -16.15 -21.91 3.46
CA GLN A 303 -17.45 -22.22 4.08
C GLN A 303 -17.31 -23.07 5.36
N GLU A 304 -16.38 -24.02 5.38
CA GLU A 304 -16.09 -24.82 6.57
C GLU A 304 -15.48 -23.97 7.70
N LEU A 305 -14.57 -23.03 7.39
CA LEU A 305 -14.04 -22.08 8.37
C LEU A 305 -15.13 -21.12 8.89
N LEU A 306 -15.96 -20.56 8.03
CA LEU A 306 -17.08 -19.68 8.42
C LEU A 306 -18.07 -20.38 9.36
N LYS A 307 -18.31 -21.68 9.14
CA LYS A 307 -19.14 -22.49 10.04
C LYS A 307 -18.51 -22.63 11.43
N ILE A 308 -17.21 -22.97 11.49
CA ILE A 308 -16.44 -23.06 12.73
C ILE A 308 -16.44 -21.71 13.47
N GLU A 309 -16.18 -20.62 12.74
CA GLU A 309 -16.17 -19.26 13.26
C GLU A 309 -17.52 -18.91 13.90
N SER A 310 -18.65 -19.19 13.22
CA SER A 310 -19.98 -18.94 13.76
C SER A 310 -20.32 -19.79 15.00
N GLU A 311 -19.87 -21.05 15.06
CA GLU A 311 -20.07 -21.91 16.23
C GLU A 311 -19.32 -21.38 17.45
N ILE A 312 -18.06 -20.94 17.26
CA ILE A 312 -17.22 -20.40 18.33
C ILE A 312 -17.73 -19.04 18.82
N GLN A 313 -18.10 -18.16 17.90
CA GLN A 313 -18.67 -16.84 18.22
C GLN A 313 -19.93 -16.98 19.08
N LYS A 314 -20.78 -17.97 18.77
CA LYS A 314 -21.96 -18.26 19.59
C LYS A 314 -21.58 -18.70 21.01
N LYS A 315 -20.57 -19.56 21.17
CA LYS A 315 -20.10 -19.98 22.50
C LYS A 315 -19.57 -18.80 23.31
N TRP A 316 -18.85 -17.87 22.69
CA TRP A 316 -18.35 -16.67 23.37
C TRP A 316 -19.47 -15.72 23.80
N GLU A 317 -20.50 -15.56 22.96
CA GLU A 317 -21.68 -14.75 23.27
C GLU A 317 -22.45 -15.35 24.44
N ASP A 318 -22.77 -16.66 24.38
CA ASP A 318 -23.52 -17.38 25.41
C ASP A 318 -22.79 -17.34 26.77
N ALA A 319 -21.45 -17.40 26.75
CA ALA A 319 -20.62 -17.35 27.94
C ALA A 319 -20.16 -15.93 28.35
N LYS A 320 -20.56 -14.88 27.61
CA LYS A 320 -20.22 -13.47 27.89
C LYS A 320 -18.72 -13.21 28.11
N VAL A 321 -17.88 -13.88 27.32
CA VAL A 321 -16.43 -14.02 27.59
C VAL A 321 -15.67 -12.69 27.62
N PHE A 322 -16.18 -11.66 26.94
CA PHE A 322 -15.56 -10.34 26.81
C PHE A 322 -16.20 -9.26 27.69
N GLU A 323 -17.24 -9.58 28.46
CA GLU A 323 -17.79 -8.68 29.49
C GLU A 323 -16.85 -8.67 30.70
N CYS A 324 -16.29 -7.50 31.05
CA CYS A 324 -15.39 -7.38 32.19
C CYS A 324 -15.68 -6.09 32.98
N ASP A 325 -15.89 -6.27 34.28
CA ASP A 325 -16.07 -5.20 35.26
C ASP A 325 -14.79 -5.06 36.10
N ALA A 326 -14.66 -3.97 36.84
CA ALA A 326 -13.52 -3.66 37.69
C ALA A 326 -13.39 -4.69 38.83
N SER A 327 -12.17 -5.20 39.01
CA SER A 327 -11.87 -6.20 40.04
C SER A 327 -11.62 -5.53 41.40
N ASP A 328 -11.98 -6.22 42.48
CA ASP A 328 -11.59 -5.86 43.86
C ASP A 328 -10.14 -6.26 44.19
N GLU A 329 -9.57 -7.17 43.39
CA GLU A 329 -8.20 -7.65 43.57
C GLU A 329 -7.19 -6.70 42.89
N LYS A 330 -5.99 -6.59 43.46
CA LYS A 330 -4.87 -5.86 42.86
C LYS A 330 -4.30 -6.64 41.66
N VAL A 331 -5.02 -6.60 40.54
CA VAL A 331 -4.66 -7.29 39.29
C VAL A 331 -4.27 -6.26 38.24
N GLU A 332 -3.27 -6.59 37.42
CA GLU A 332 -2.89 -5.76 36.28
C GLU A 332 -4.01 -5.70 35.24
N LYS A 333 -4.18 -4.53 34.63
CA LYS A 333 -5.20 -4.28 33.62
C LYS A 333 -4.61 -3.79 32.31
N PHE A 334 -5.35 -3.98 31.22
CA PHE A 334 -5.03 -3.43 29.90
C PHE A 334 -6.29 -2.95 29.17
N MET A 335 -6.43 -1.65 29.01
CA MET A 335 -7.51 -1.00 28.26
C MET A 335 -6.97 -0.50 26.92
N THR A 336 -7.53 -1.00 25.82
CA THR A 336 -7.26 -0.46 24.47
C THR A 336 -8.49 0.21 23.90
N THR A 337 -8.29 1.22 23.05
CA THR A 337 -9.40 1.88 22.35
C THR A 337 -9.03 2.23 20.90
N PHE A 338 -10.09 2.45 20.11
CA PHE A 338 -10.03 2.83 18.70
C PHE A 338 -10.94 4.07 18.46
N PRO A 339 -10.56 5.03 17.59
CA PRO A 339 -11.44 6.13 17.18
C PRO A 339 -12.75 5.60 16.66
N TYR A 340 -13.86 6.07 17.22
CA TYR A 340 -15.17 5.61 16.76
C TYR A 340 -15.34 5.88 15.25
N PRO A 341 -15.73 4.87 14.45
CA PRO A 341 -15.89 5.08 13.02
C PRO A 341 -17.14 5.90 12.72
N TYR A 342 -17.11 6.70 11.65
CA TYR A 342 -18.30 7.42 11.16
C TYR A 342 -19.33 6.44 10.60
N MET A 343 -20.57 6.59 11.01
CA MET A 343 -21.68 5.68 10.67
C MET A 343 -22.46 6.10 9.43
N ASN A 344 -21.75 6.54 8.39
CA ASN A 344 -22.32 6.89 7.08
C ASN A 344 -22.22 5.74 6.05
N GLY A 345 -21.96 4.52 6.52
CA GLY A 345 -21.74 3.34 5.68
C GLY A 345 -21.25 2.15 6.50
N ARG A 346 -21.10 0.99 5.85
CA ARG A 346 -20.44 -0.17 6.45
C ARG A 346 -18.94 0.06 6.62
N LEU A 347 -18.36 -0.59 7.62
CA LEU A 347 -16.91 -0.61 7.83
C LEU A 347 -16.18 -1.27 6.66
N HIS A 348 -14.99 -0.79 6.38
CA HIS A 348 -14.12 -1.30 5.31
C HIS A 348 -12.77 -1.73 5.85
N LEU A 349 -12.01 -2.49 5.06
CA LEU A 349 -10.73 -3.05 5.51
C LEU A 349 -9.74 -2.02 6.08
N GLY A 350 -9.76 -0.78 5.61
CA GLY A 350 -8.96 0.30 6.23
C GLY A 350 -9.28 0.55 7.71
N HIS A 351 -10.56 0.54 8.11
CA HIS A 351 -10.95 0.60 9.51
C HIS A 351 -10.51 -0.68 10.23
N THR A 352 -10.80 -1.84 9.61
CA THR A 352 -10.48 -3.15 10.16
C THR A 352 -8.99 -3.33 10.43
N PHE A 353 -8.13 -2.81 9.56
CA PHE A 353 -6.68 -2.85 9.74
C PHE A 353 -6.25 -2.15 11.02
N THR A 354 -6.68 -0.91 11.25
CA THR A 354 -6.35 -0.18 12.47
C THR A 354 -6.98 -0.85 13.71
N ILE A 355 -8.25 -1.29 13.63
CA ILE A 355 -8.94 -2.02 14.73
C ILE A 355 -8.19 -3.31 15.09
N SER A 356 -7.69 -4.05 14.10
CA SER A 356 -7.01 -5.32 14.32
C SER A 356 -5.77 -5.19 15.20
N LYS A 357 -5.09 -4.03 15.17
CA LYS A 357 -3.89 -3.77 15.98
C LYS A 357 -4.23 -3.57 17.46
N SER A 358 -5.36 -2.92 17.77
CA SER A 358 -5.93 -2.90 19.12
C SER A 358 -6.29 -4.32 19.58
N GLU A 359 -6.99 -5.06 18.72
CA GLU A 359 -7.49 -6.37 19.09
C GLU A 359 -6.36 -7.38 19.33
N PHE A 360 -5.39 -7.48 18.44
CA PHE A 360 -4.30 -8.45 18.55
C PHE A 360 -3.47 -8.18 19.82
N THR A 361 -3.25 -6.91 20.15
CA THR A 361 -2.59 -6.53 21.41
C THR A 361 -3.44 -6.93 22.62
N LEU A 362 -4.75 -6.67 22.59
CA LEU A 362 -5.65 -7.06 23.67
C LEU A 362 -5.62 -8.58 23.91
N GLY A 363 -5.70 -9.37 22.84
CA GLY A 363 -5.60 -10.82 22.89
C GLY A 363 -4.30 -11.27 23.55
N TYR A 364 -3.17 -10.69 23.13
CA TYR A 364 -1.88 -10.99 23.75
C TYR A 364 -1.81 -10.60 25.24
N GLN A 365 -2.24 -9.39 25.60
CA GLN A 365 -2.23 -8.91 26.99
C GLN A 365 -3.13 -9.76 27.90
N ARG A 366 -4.22 -10.29 27.37
CA ARG A 366 -5.08 -11.25 28.08
C ARG A 366 -4.36 -12.56 28.39
N LEU A 367 -3.57 -13.08 27.44
CA LEU A 367 -2.74 -14.28 27.66
C LEU A 367 -1.66 -14.06 28.73
N LEU A 368 -1.24 -12.81 28.98
CA LEU A 368 -0.34 -12.47 30.09
C LEU A 368 -1.04 -12.46 31.46
N GLY A 369 -2.34 -12.78 31.53
CA GLY A 369 -3.11 -12.82 32.77
C GLY A 369 -3.69 -11.47 33.21
N LYS A 370 -3.57 -10.43 32.37
CA LYS A 370 -4.15 -9.11 32.69
C LYS A 370 -5.66 -9.10 32.48
N LYS A 371 -6.38 -8.33 33.30
CA LYS A 371 -7.78 -7.99 33.02
C LYS A 371 -7.83 -7.02 31.84
N THR A 372 -8.52 -7.41 30.78
CA THR A 372 -8.52 -6.65 29.51
C THR A 372 -9.86 -6.02 29.23
N LEU A 373 -9.86 -4.79 28.74
CA LEU A 373 -11.07 -4.08 28.30
C LEU A 373 -10.87 -3.47 26.91
N PHE A 374 -11.78 -3.79 25.99
CA PHE A 374 -11.88 -3.14 24.69
C PHE A 374 -13.31 -2.66 24.46
N PRO A 375 -13.61 -1.39 24.78
CA PRO A 375 -14.91 -0.80 24.51
C PRO A 375 -14.95 -0.22 23.08
N PHE A 376 -16.14 -0.05 22.51
CA PHE A 376 -16.31 0.42 21.14
C PHE A 376 -17.51 1.37 21.00
N GLY A 377 -17.33 2.51 20.35
CA GLY A 377 -18.37 3.50 20.14
C GLY A 377 -18.57 3.80 18.66
N PHE A 378 -19.65 4.51 18.34
CA PHE A 378 -20.08 4.75 16.96
C PHE A 378 -20.30 6.24 16.72
N HIS A 379 -19.55 6.80 15.78
CA HIS A 379 -19.56 8.23 15.58
C HIS A 379 -20.69 8.65 14.65
N CYS A 380 -21.68 9.32 15.22
CA CYS A 380 -22.86 9.83 14.52
C CYS A 380 -22.91 11.37 14.51
N THR A 381 -22.03 12.03 15.26
CA THR A 381 -21.73 13.46 15.18
C THR A 381 -21.13 13.75 13.79
N GLY A 382 -21.38 14.93 13.23
CA GLY A 382 -20.72 15.34 11.98
C GLY A 382 -21.64 15.90 10.91
N MET A 383 -21.02 16.51 9.90
CA MET A 383 -21.64 16.79 8.61
C MET A 383 -21.79 15.56 7.68
N PRO A 384 -20.95 14.49 7.72
CA PRO A 384 -21.03 13.42 6.73
C PRO A 384 -22.41 12.80 6.55
N ILE A 385 -23.11 12.53 7.65
CA ILE A 385 -24.46 11.95 7.62
C ILE A 385 -25.45 12.97 7.06
N LYS A 386 -25.46 14.18 7.62
CA LYS A 386 -26.37 15.27 7.21
C LYS A 386 -26.19 15.67 5.74
N ALA A 387 -24.94 15.78 5.27
CA ALA A 387 -24.62 16.08 3.89
C ALA A 387 -25.03 14.96 2.91
N CYS A 388 -24.92 13.69 3.31
CA CYS A 388 -25.45 12.57 2.51
C CYS A 388 -26.98 12.60 2.47
N ALA A 389 -27.64 12.85 3.60
CA ALA A 389 -29.09 12.95 3.69
C ALA A 389 -29.63 14.10 2.81
N ASP A 390 -29.04 15.28 2.89
CA ASP A 390 -29.45 16.44 2.09
C ASP A 390 -29.19 16.23 0.58
N LYS A 391 -28.15 15.48 0.21
CA LYS A 391 -27.94 15.05 -1.18
C LYS A 391 -29.07 14.14 -1.66
N LEU A 392 -29.51 13.18 -0.85
CA LEU A 392 -30.64 12.31 -1.21
C LEU A 392 -31.94 13.11 -1.35
N THR A 393 -32.20 14.04 -0.42
CA THR A 393 -33.34 14.97 -0.52
C THR A 393 -33.31 15.74 -1.84
N ARG A 394 -32.16 16.36 -2.17
CA ARG A 394 -31.99 17.10 -3.41
C ARG A 394 -32.08 16.21 -4.65
N GLU A 395 -31.53 15.01 -4.62
CA GLU A 395 -31.60 14.08 -5.75
C GLU A 395 -33.04 13.64 -6.03
N MET A 396 -33.85 13.42 -4.98
CA MET A 396 -35.28 13.16 -5.12
C MET A 396 -36.05 14.37 -5.65
N GLU A 397 -35.74 15.58 -5.17
CA GLU A 397 -36.37 16.82 -5.62
C GLU A 397 -36.06 17.13 -7.09
N VAL A 398 -34.82 16.92 -7.52
CA VAL A 398 -34.34 17.30 -8.86
C VAL A 398 -34.64 16.21 -9.91
N TYR A 399 -34.52 14.93 -9.55
CA TYR A 399 -34.60 13.83 -10.51
C TYR A 399 -35.80 12.88 -10.29
N GLY A 400 -36.67 13.17 -9.30
CA GLY A 400 -37.83 12.35 -8.96
C GLY A 400 -37.51 11.15 -8.05
N TYR A 401 -38.49 10.29 -7.81
CA TYR A 401 -38.36 9.06 -7.01
C TYR A 401 -38.87 7.83 -7.79
N PRO A 402 -38.05 6.78 -7.97
CA PRO A 402 -36.60 6.78 -7.79
C PRO A 402 -35.91 7.75 -8.78
N PRO A 403 -34.78 8.39 -8.41
CA PRO A 403 -34.08 9.37 -9.25
C PRO A 403 -33.69 8.83 -10.63
N LYS A 404 -34.05 9.56 -11.70
CA LYS A 404 -33.56 9.30 -13.06
C LYS A 404 -32.42 10.24 -13.42
N PHE A 405 -31.19 9.75 -13.34
CA PHE A 405 -30.00 10.57 -13.56
C PHE A 405 -29.64 10.75 -15.06
N PRO A 406 -29.08 11.90 -15.47
CA PRO A 406 -28.61 12.12 -16.84
C PRO A 406 -27.46 11.19 -17.26
N SER A 407 -27.43 10.79 -18.54
CA SER A 407 -26.31 10.03 -19.13
C SER A 407 -25.05 10.89 -19.30
N GLU A 408 -23.89 10.26 -19.13
CA GLU A 408 -22.57 10.83 -18.82
C GLU A 408 -22.04 11.97 -19.74
N GLU A 409 -21.43 12.98 -19.11
CA GLU A 409 -20.35 13.80 -19.70
C GLU A 409 -19.02 13.52 -18.97
N GLU A 410 -17.94 13.38 -19.75
CA GLU A 410 -16.56 13.21 -19.32
C GLU A 410 -16.03 14.51 -18.67
N VAL A 411 -15.54 14.41 -17.44
CA VAL A 411 -14.75 15.49 -16.82
C VAL A 411 -13.30 15.05 -16.77
N VAL A 412 -12.44 15.79 -17.49
CA VAL A 412 -10.99 15.62 -17.50
C VAL A 412 -10.45 15.97 -16.11
N SER A 413 -9.65 15.08 -15.53
CA SER A 413 -8.96 15.33 -14.27
C SER A 413 -7.61 15.99 -14.53
N GLU A 414 -7.42 17.21 -14.02
CA GLU A 414 -6.15 17.93 -14.12
C GLU A 414 -5.11 17.41 -13.12
N VAL A 415 -3.85 17.36 -13.58
CA VAL A 415 -2.69 17.01 -12.76
C VAL A 415 -2.20 18.27 -12.05
N VAL A 416 -2.30 18.30 -10.72
CA VAL A 416 -1.81 19.42 -9.90
C VAL A 416 -0.29 19.36 -9.75
N GLU A 417 0.42 20.32 -10.35
CA GLU A 417 1.83 20.62 -10.09
C GLU A 417 2.01 21.46 -8.81
N THR A 418 3.03 21.12 -8.01
CA THR A 418 3.42 21.85 -6.80
C THR A 418 4.41 22.97 -7.10
N ASP A 419 4.24 24.11 -6.43
CA ASP A 419 5.03 25.34 -6.56
C ASP A 419 6.20 25.41 -5.57
N ALA A 420 7.40 25.79 -6.04
CA ALA A 420 8.60 26.05 -5.26
C ALA A 420 8.42 27.01 -4.08
N ILE A 421 7.70 28.12 -4.26
CA ILE A 421 7.57 29.12 -3.17
C ILE A 421 6.76 28.52 -2.03
N ALA A 422 5.64 27.89 -2.38
CA ALA A 422 4.85 27.11 -1.45
C ALA A 422 5.53 25.80 -1.04
N GLU A 423 6.77 25.51 -1.42
CA GLU A 423 7.61 24.42 -0.90
C GLU A 423 8.64 24.96 0.12
N ILE A 424 9.02 26.23 -0.01
CA ILE A 424 9.95 26.99 0.85
C ILE A 424 9.24 27.62 2.04
N THR A 425 8.02 28.16 1.84
CA THR A 425 7.09 28.50 2.94
C THR A 425 6.26 27.31 3.39
N LYS A 426 6.36 26.14 2.74
CA LYS A 426 5.73 24.91 3.23
C LYS A 426 6.53 24.31 4.37
N ASP A 427 5.74 23.96 5.36
CA ASP A 427 6.03 22.95 6.35
C ASP A 427 6.30 21.57 5.69
N LYS A 428 7.54 21.06 5.82
CA LYS A 428 8.01 19.77 5.27
C LYS A 428 7.46 18.53 6.01
N SER A 429 6.49 18.70 6.91
CA SER A 429 5.77 17.61 7.63
C SER A 429 4.58 17.03 6.91
N LYS A 430 3.96 17.78 5.99
CA LYS A 430 2.65 17.43 5.46
C LYS A 430 2.79 16.23 4.51
N GLY A 431 2.39 15.05 5.00
CA GLY A 431 2.51 13.76 4.30
C GLY A 431 2.04 13.83 2.83
N LYS A 432 2.81 13.21 1.93
CA LYS A 432 2.47 13.11 0.51
C LYS A 432 1.12 12.36 0.34
N LYS A 433 0.16 13.03 -0.31
CA LYS A 433 -1.04 12.50 -0.99
C LYS A 433 -1.75 11.31 -0.31
N SER A 434 -2.61 11.53 0.69
CA SER A 434 -3.46 10.44 1.23
C SER A 434 -4.87 10.34 0.63
N LYS A 435 -5.59 11.40 0.20
CA LYS A 435 -7.02 11.22 -0.23
C LYS A 435 -7.49 11.73 -1.60
N ALA A 436 -6.92 12.77 -2.21
CA ALA A 436 -7.61 13.51 -3.29
C ALA A 436 -7.71 12.85 -4.70
N VAL A 437 -6.88 11.88 -5.10
CA VAL A 437 -6.90 11.37 -6.50
C VAL A 437 -7.94 10.25 -6.75
N ALA A 438 -8.76 9.91 -5.77
CA ALA A 438 -9.57 8.68 -5.83
C ALA A 438 -11.04 8.85 -6.25
N LYS A 439 -11.51 10.06 -6.63
CA LYS A 439 -12.95 10.30 -6.88
C LYS A 439 -13.31 10.83 -8.28
N ALA A 440 -13.20 9.98 -9.30
CA ALA A 440 -14.06 10.04 -10.48
C ALA A 440 -14.59 8.63 -10.70
N GLY A 441 -15.86 8.39 -10.39
CA GLY A 441 -16.51 7.08 -10.42
C GLY A 441 -17.83 7.19 -11.17
N THR A 442 -18.31 6.05 -11.67
CA THR A 442 -19.56 5.87 -12.43
C THR A 442 -20.81 6.23 -11.63
N ALA A 443 -20.79 6.08 -10.30
CA ALA A 443 -21.85 6.55 -9.42
C ALA A 443 -21.59 8.01 -9.01
N LYS A 444 -21.99 8.98 -9.85
CA LYS A 444 -21.91 10.42 -9.52
C LYS A 444 -22.87 10.81 -8.37
N PHE A 445 -23.92 10.02 -8.15
CA PHE A 445 -25.02 10.37 -7.26
C PHE A 445 -25.06 9.53 -5.97
N GLN A 446 -25.49 10.15 -4.88
CA GLN A 446 -25.59 9.52 -3.57
C GLN A 446 -26.57 8.34 -3.59
N TRP A 447 -27.67 8.44 -4.33
CA TRP A 447 -28.63 7.35 -4.51
C TRP A 447 -27.98 6.08 -5.07
N GLN A 448 -27.19 6.21 -6.13
CA GLN A 448 -26.46 5.08 -6.74
C GLN A 448 -25.43 4.47 -5.78
N ILE A 449 -24.79 5.30 -4.94
CA ILE A 449 -23.89 4.81 -3.89
C ILE A 449 -24.67 3.98 -2.87
N MET A 450 -25.86 4.41 -2.45
CA MET A 450 -26.69 3.66 -1.51
C MET A 450 -27.21 2.34 -2.14
N GLN A 451 -27.62 2.35 -3.41
CA GLN A 451 -27.98 1.13 -4.16
C GLN A 451 -26.82 0.13 -4.21
N SER A 452 -25.58 0.61 -4.38
CA SER A 452 -24.39 -0.26 -4.38
C SER A 452 -24.14 -0.97 -3.04
N LEU A 453 -24.73 -0.50 -1.94
CA LEU A 453 -24.70 -1.16 -0.63
C LEU A 453 -25.76 -2.27 -0.50
N GLY A 454 -26.56 -2.51 -1.55
CA GLY A 454 -27.61 -3.52 -1.58
C GLY A 454 -28.95 -3.04 -1.00
N LEU A 455 -29.17 -1.73 -0.92
CA LEU A 455 -30.42 -1.14 -0.44
C LEU A 455 -31.44 -1.01 -1.58
N SER A 456 -32.69 -1.31 -1.28
CA SER A 456 -33.83 -1.01 -2.17
C SER A 456 -34.12 0.48 -2.24
N ASP A 457 -34.77 0.94 -3.31
CA ASP A 457 -35.14 2.36 -3.47
C ASP A 457 -36.04 2.85 -2.33
N GLU A 458 -36.92 1.98 -1.83
CA GLU A 458 -37.78 2.24 -0.66
C GLU A 458 -36.96 2.46 0.62
N GLU A 459 -35.93 1.65 0.86
CA GLU A 459 -35.03 1.84 2.00
C GLU A 459 -34.21 3.12 1.86
N ILE A 460 -33.72 3.45 0.65
CA ILE A 460 -32.87 4.61 0.40
C ILE A 460 -33.59 5.91 0.74
N LYS A 461 -34.89 6.00 0.47
CA LYS A 461 -35.72 7.16 0.78
C LYS A 461 -35.63 7.57 2.26
N GLU A 462 -35.61 6.61 3.19
CA GLU A 462 -35.55 6.87 4.63
C GLU A 462 -34.23 7.54 5.04
N PHE A 463 -33.14 7.34 4.29
CA PHE A 463 -31.85 7.99 4.54
C PHE A 463 -31.84 9.49 4.18
N ALA A 464 -32.90 10.03 3.56
CA ALA A 464 -33.09 11.47 3.47
C ALA A 464 -33.29 12.11 4.87
N ASN A 465 -33.73 11.33 5.86
CA ASN A 465 -33.69 11.73 7.26
C ASN A 465 -32.32 11.38 7.87
N PRO A 466 -31.52 12.36 8.31
CA PRO A 466 -30.20 12.11 8.91
C PRO A 466 -30.27 11.22 10.17
N LEU A 467 -31.38 11.24 10.92
CA LEU A 467 -31.54 10.39 12.11
C LEU A 467 -31.70 8.91 11.78
N HIS A 468 -32.20 8.55 10.58
CA HIS A 468 -32.35 7.15 10.17
C HIS A 468 -30.99 6.41 10.13
N TRP A 469 -29.93 7.13 9.75
CA TRP A 469 -28.56 6.58 9.68
C TRP A 469 -28.07 6.04 11.02
N LEU A 470 -28.44 6.70 12.12
CA LEU A 470 -28.03 6.37 13.49
C LEU A 470 -28.57 5.01 13.95
N TYR A 471 -29.69 4.55 13.37
CA TYR A 471 -30.31 3.28 13.73
C TYR A 471 -29.99 2.17 12.73
N TYR A 472 -29.52 2.51 11.52
CA TYR A 472 -29.24 1.52 10.48
C TYR A 472 -27.80 1.00 10.49
N PHE A 473 -26.80 1.89 10.50
CA PHE A 473 -25.39 1.49 10.33
C PHE A 473 -24.71 0.98 11.60
N PRO A 474 -24.92 1.55 12.81
CA PRO A 474 -24.26 1.04 14.01
C PRO A 474 -24.58 -0.44 14.31
N PRO A 475 -25.84 -0.93 14.24
CA PRO A 475 -26.11 -2.36 14.45
C PRO A 475 -25.43 -3.27 13.42
N LYS A 476 -25.30 -2.82 12.15
CA LYS A 476 -24.57 -3.56 11.13
C LYS A 476 -23.06 -3.58 11.38
N ALA A 477 -22.50 -2.47 11.87
CA ALA A 477 -21.11 -2.41 12.27
C ALA A 477 -20.82 -3.37 13.44
N ILE A 478 -21.70 -3.44 14.44
CA ILE A 478 -21.62 -4.44 15.52
C ILE A 478 -21.64 -5.85 14.94
N TYR A 479 -22.61 -6.15 14.07
CA TYR A 479 -22.73 -7.46 13.44
C TYR A 479 -21.46 -7.85 12.66
N ASP A 480 -20.94 -6.94 11.81
CA ASP A 480 -19.74 -7.17 11.01
C ASP A 480 -18.49 -7.38 11.90
N LEU A 481 -18.37 -6.65 13.02
CA LEU A 481 -17.26 -6.80 13.98
C LEU A 481 -17.39 -8.06 14.85
N LYS A 482 -18.60 -8.45 15.27
CA LYS A 482 -18.86 -9.73 15.94
C LYS A 482 -18.48 -10.89 15.02
N LYS A 483 -18.81 -10.80 13.72
CA LYS A 483 -18.47 -11.80 12.72
C LYS A 483 -16.96 -11.93 12.47
N LEU A 484 -16.18 -10.86 12.72
CA LEU A 484 -14.71 -10.92 12.71
C LEU A 484 -14.13 -11.55 13.99
N GLY A 485 -14.96 -11.80 15.02
CA GLY A 485 -14.53 -12.29 16.33
C GLY A 485 -13.80 -11.25 17.17
N MET A 486 -14.26 -9.98 17.13
CA MET A 486 -13.66 -8.92 17.95
C MET A 486 -13.99 -9.12 19.44
N LYS A 487 -12.96 -9.03 20.28
CA LYS A 487 -13.01 -9.19 21.75
C LYS A 487 -13.52 -7.91 22.45
N ILE A 488 -14.70 -7.44 22.08
CA ILE A 488 -15.28 -6.16 22.53
C ILE A 488 -16.32 -6.38 23.64
N ASP A 489 -16.32 -5.53 24.67
CA ASP A 489 -17.42 -5.45 25.64
C ASP A 489 -18.54 -4.56 25.07
N TRP A 490 -19.52 -5.19 24.42
CA TRP A 490 -20.59 -4.48 23.73
C TRP A 490 -21.52 -3.70 24.66
N ARG A 491 -21.58 -4.02 25.95
CA ARG A 491 -22.37 -3.26 26.95
C ARG A 491 -21.92 -1.81 27.05
N ARG A 492 -20.66 -1.53 26.69
CA ARG A 492 -20.04 -0.20 26.75
C ARG A 492 -20.13 0.58 25.44
N SER A 493 -21.03 0.16 24.54
CA SER A 493 -21.20 0.78 23.23
C SER A 493 -22.27 1.87 23.22
N PHE A 494 -22.03 2.94 22.46
CA PHE A 494 -22.93 4.07 22.34
C PHE A 494 -22.75 4.80 21.00
N ILE A 495 -23.74 5.61 20.62
CA ILE A 495 -23.64 6.57 19.50
C ILE A 495 -23.33 7.99 20.00
N THR A 496 -22.60 8.76 19.20
CA THR A 496 -22.29 10.17 19.50
C THR A 496 -23.32 11.10 18.86
N THR A 497 -24.21 11.70 19.65
CA THR A 497 -25.11 12.82 19.32
C THR A 497 -25.91 13.21 20.58
N ASP A 498 -26.65 14.31 20.51
CA ASP A 498 -27.69 14.69 21.49
C ASP A 498 -28.83 13.66 21.62
N VAL A 499 -28.98 12.74 20.65
CA VAL A 499 -29.89 11.58 20.74
C VAL A 499 -29.51 10.68 21.92
N ASN A 500 -28.23 10.62 22.28
CA ASN A 500 -27.77 9.98 23.51
C ASN A 500 -27.60 11.03 24.63
N PRO A 501 -28.58 11.18 25.53
CA PRO A 501 -28.56 12.24 26.53
C PRO A 501 -27.44 12.10 27.58
N PHE A 502 -26.95 10.88 27.84
CA PHE A 502 -25.83 10.67 28.75
C PHE A 502 -24.51 11.13 28.15
N TYR A 503 -24.27 10.78 26.88
CA TYR A 503 -23.08 11.22 26.16
C TYR A 503 -23.11 12.74 25.93
N ASP A 504 -24.28 13.29 25.62
CA ASP A 504 -24.49 14.73 25.47
C ASP A 504 -24.17 15.51 26.75
N SER A 505 -24.63 14.99 27.90
CA SER A 505 -24.29 15.54 29.23
C SER A 505 -22.78 15.46 29.50
N PHE A 506 -22.13 14.33 29.18
CA PHE A 506 -20.69 14.15 29.37
C PHE A 506 -19.86 15.14 28.54
N VAL A 507 -20.16 15.32 27.25
CA VAL A 507 -19.46 16.27 26.38
C VAL A 507 -19.71 17.71 26.83
N SER A 508 -20.94 18.02 27.25
CA SER A 508 -21.29 19.32 27.82
C SER A 508 -20.46 19.66 29.05
N TRP A 509 -20.33 18.70 29.98
CA TRP A 509 -19.47 18.83 31.16
C TRP A 509 -18.02 19.11 30.76
N GLN A 510 -17.45 18.29 29.86
CA GLN A 510 -16.08 18.46 29.36
C GLN A 510 -15.85 19.91 28.88
N PHE A 511 -16.74 20.44 28.05
CA PHE A 511 -16.58 21.78 27.49
C PHE A 511 -16.73 22.88 28.55
N ARG A 512 -17.60 22.71 29.54
CA ARG A 512 -17.67 23.64 30.69
C ARG A 512 -16.36 23.65 31.47
N LYS A 513 -15.75 22.49 31.73
CA LYS A 513 -14.42 22.40 32.38
C LYS A 513 -13.34 23.13 31.57
N LEU A 514 -13.32 22.95 30.25
CA LEU A 514 -12.36 23.63 29.36
C LEU A 514 -12.56 25.15 29.36
N LYS A 515 -13.83 25.61 29.41
CA LYS A 515 -14.14 27.05 29.53
C LYS A 515 -13.72 27.61 30.89
N GLU A 516 -14.02 26.91 31.98
CA GLU A 516 -13.58 27.27 33.34
C GLU A 516 -12.06 27.38 33.42
N ALA A 517 -11.34 26.46 32.78
CA ALA A 517 -9.88 26.46 32.67
C ALA A 517 -9.33 27.50 31.65
N LYS A 518 -10.17 28.39 31.12
CA LYS A 518 -9.83 29.44 30.15
C LYS A 518 -9.12 28.91 28.90
N LYS A 519 -9.50 27.71 28.44
CA LYS A 519 -8.96 27.09 27.22
C LYS A 519 -9.80 27.38 25.98
N ILE A 520 -10.97 28.00 26.16
CA ILE A 520 -11.92 28.33 25.09
C ILE A 520 -12.07 29.85 25.00
N ASP A 521 -11.87 30.36 23.79
CA ASP A 521 -11.99 31.78 23.46
C ASP A 521 -13.01 31.97 22.31
N PHE A 522 -13.45 33.22 22.10
CA PHE A 522 -14.37 33.61 21.03
C PHE A 522 -13.81 34.80 20.24
N GLY A 523 -13.94 34.80 18.92
CA GLY A 523 -13.56 35.96 18.11
C GLY A 523 -13.59 35.70 16.61
N LYS A 524 -13.39 36.76 15.83
CA LYS A 524 -13.42 36.73 14.37
C LYS A 524 -12.06 36.33 13.79
N ARG A 525 -11.99 35.21 13.06
CA ARG A 525 -10.71 34.68 12.52
C ARG A 525 -10.84 34.11 11.12
N TYR A 526 -9.70 34.06 10.43
CA TYR A 526 -9.58 33.46 9.10
C TYR A 526 -9.72 31.93 9.21
N THR A 527 -10.84 31.40 8.75
CA THR A 527 -11.16 29.98 8.81
C THR A 527 -11.53 29.48 7.41
N ILE A 528 -11.16 28.24 7.09
CA ILE A 528 -11.67 27.60 5.89
C ILE A 528 -13.18 27.53 5.99
N PHE A 529 -13.89 27.99 4.96
CA PHE A 529 -15.34 28.17 4.96
C PHE A 529 -15.94 27.55 3.71
N SER A 530 -17.12 26.97 3.85
CA SER A 530 -17.93 26.44 2.73
C SER A 530 -19.06 27.43 2.44
N PRO A 531 -18.93 28.30 1.41
CA PRO A 531 -19.99 29.21 0.97
C PRO A 531 -21.35 28.55 0.77
N LYS A 532 -21.35 27.33 0.23
CA LYS A 532 -22.56 26.55 0.01
C LYS A 532 -23.22 26.10 1.30
N ASP A 533 -22.43 25.68 2.29
CA ASP A 533 -22.96 25.19 3.57
C ASP A 533 -23.16 26.33 4.59
N GLY A 534 -22.65 27.52 4.30
CA GLY A 534 -22.79 28.72 5.15
C GLY A 534 -22.02 28.63 6.47
N GLN A 535 -20.94 27.86 6.54
CA GLN A 535 -20.19 27.63 7.79
C GLN A 535 -18.70 27.29 7.58
N PRO A 536 -17.89 27.40 8.65
CA PRO A 536 -16.53 26.86 8.69
C PRO A 536 -16.46 25.38 8.29
N CYS A 537 -15.55 25.03 7.37
CA CYS A 537 -15.33 23.68 6.86
C CYS A 537 -14.07 23.07 7.50
N MET A 538 -14.32 22.26 8.52
CA MET A 538 -13.28 21.62 9.34
C MET A 538 -12.72 20.39 8.64
N ASP A 539 -11.58 19.86 9.11
CA ASP A 539 -10.86 18.79 8.40
C ASP A 539 -11.73 17.57 8.06
N HIS A 540 -12.60 17.14 8.98
CA HIS A 540 -13.50 16.00 8.77
C HIS A 540 -14.65 16.28 7.80
N ASP A 541 -14.96 17.56 7.58
CA ASP A 541 -16.00 18.03 6.65
C ASP A 541 -15.48 18.10 5.21
N ARG A 542 -14.16 17.94 5.00
CA ARG A 542 -13.52 18.04 3.69
C ARG A 542 -13.62 16.71 2.93
N SER A 543 -13.94 16.79 1.64
CA SER A 543 -13.78 15.70 0.68
C SER A 543 -12.33 15.60 0.19
N SER A 544 -11.65 16.75 0.09
CA SER A 544 -10.22 16.87 -0.17
C SER A 544 -9.65 18.13 0.50
N GLY A 545 -8.38 18.09 0.87
CA GLY A 545 -7.70 19.22 1.53
C GLY A 545 -7.64 19.14 3.07
N GLU A 546 -7.70 17.95 3.67
CA GLU A 546 -7.37 17.73 5.08
C GLU A 546 -5.97 18.32 5.39
N GLY A 547 -5.83 19.10 6.47
CA GLY A 547 -4.58 19.75 6.89
C GLY A 547 -4.15 20.97 6.05
N VAL A 548 -4.97 21.41 5.09
CA VAL A 548 -4.74 22.64 4.31
C VAL A 548 -5.30 23.83 5.10
N GLY A 549 -4.44 24.80 5.43
CA GLY A 549 -4.83 26.00 6.17
C GLY A 549 -5.06 27.22 5.24
N PRO A 550 -5.45 28.36 5.84
CA PRO A 550 -5.33 29.67 5.20
C PRO A 550 -3.85 30.02 4.93
N GLN A 551 -3.55 30.45 3.72
CA GLN A 551 -2.29 31.08 3.32
C GLN A 551 -2.51 32.59 3.30
N GLU A 552 -1.81 33.31 4.19
CA GLU A 552 -1.81 34.77 4.18
C GLU A 552 -0.91 35.28 3.04
N TYR A 553 -1.46 36.17 2.22
CA TYR A 553 -0.80 37.00 1.24
C TYR A 553 -0.95 38.47 1.65
N THR A 554 -0.02 39.29 1.18
CA THR A 554 -0.16 40.74 1.19
C THR A 554 -0.62 41.17 -0.20
N LEU A 555 -1.79 41.81 -0.30
CA LEU A 555 -2.20 42.42 -1.57
C LEU A 555 -1.61 43.81 -1.66
N ILE A 556 -0.79 44.03 -2.68
CA ILE A 556 -0.22 45.33 -3.00
C ILE A 556 -1.19 46.07 -3.93
N LYS A 557 -1.64 47.26 -3.53
CA LYS A 557 -2.55 48.09 -4.33
C LYS A 557 -1.76 48.89 -5.37
N LEU A 558 -1.81 48.48 -6.63
CA LEU A 558 -1.21 49.22 -7.74
C LEU A 558 -2.26 50.15 -8.36
N GLU A 559 -2.22 51.44 -8.05
CA GLU A 559 -3.23 52.42 -8.50
C GLU A 559 -3.12 52.63 -10.01
N ILE A 560 -4.21 52.41 -10.76
CA ILE A 560 -4.25 52.67 -12.20
C ILE A 560 -4.40 54.18 -12.40
N ILE A 561 -3.29 54.83 -12.78
CA ILE A 561 -3.22 56.27 -13.07
C ILE A 561 -3.40 56.57 -14.56
N GLU A 562 -3.17 55.59 -15.43
CA GLU A 562 -3.42 55.67 -16.87
C GLU A 562 -4.16 54.42 -17.32
N LYS A 563 -5.42 54.60 -17.73
CA LYS A 563 -6.32 53.52 -18.16
C LYS A 563 -6.09 53.20 -19.63
N THR A 564 -6.21 51.93 -20.02
CA THR A 564 -6.32 51.56 -21.44
C THR A 564 -7.57 52.17 -22.06
N LYS A 565 -7.60 52.29 -23.40
CA LYS A 565 -8.78 52.79 -24.12
C LYS A 565 -10.06 52.00 -23.74
N TYR A 566 -9.94 50.68 -23.66
CA TYR A 566 -11.04 49.79 -23.27
C TYR A 566 -11.55 50.09 -21.85
N LEU A 567 -10.64 50.18 -20.87
CA LEU A 567 -11.00 50.44 -19.48
C LEU A 567 -11.54 51.85 -19.27
N ALA A 568 -11.00 52.84 -19.99
CA ALA A 568 -11.48 54.22 -19.96
C ALA A 568 -12.92 54.35 -20.50
N GLU A 569 -13.25 53.63 -21.57
CA GLU A 569 -14.60 53.58 -22.15
C GLU A 569 -15.60 52.93 -21.20
N LYS A 570 -15.25 51.79 -20.59
CA LYS A 570 -16.12 51.06 -19.66
C LYS A 570 -16.35 51.75 -18.32
N LEU A 571 -15.40 52.57 -17.86
CA LEU A 571 -15.50 53.31 -16.59
C LEU A 571 -16.01 54.75 -16.76
N GLN A 572 -16.59 55.12 -17.91
CA GLN A 572 -17.12 56.47 -18.12
C GLN A 572 -18.11 56.86 -17.01
N GLY A 573 -17.86 58.00 -16.36
CA GLY A 573 -18.66 58.51 -15.23
C GLY A 573 -18.24 57.98 -13.85
N ASN A 574 -17.38 56.96 -13.77
CA ASN A 574 -16.89 56.42 -12.51
C ASN A 574 -15.48 56.94 -12.17
N ASN A 575 -15.43 57.91 -11.25
CA ASN A 575 -14.18 58.57 -10.80
C ASN A 575 -13.55 57.90 -9.57
N LYS A 576 -14.07 56.75 -9.13
CA LYS A 576 -13.49 56.01 -7.99
C LYS A 576 -12.11 55.48 -8.35
N LYS A 577 -11.24 55.37 -7.34
CA LYS A 577 -9.90 54.82 -7.52
C LYS A 577 -9.97 53.34 -7.87
N ILE A 578 -9.16 52.93 -8.85
CA ILE A 578 -9.08 51.54 -9.30
C ILE A 578 -7.65 51.01 -9.09
N TYR A 579 -7.54 49.79 -8.59
CA TYR A 579 -6.27 49.16 -8.28
C TYR A 579 -6.17 47.77 -8.90
N LEU A 580 -5.04 47.48 -9.55
CA LEU A 580 -4.62 46.09 -9.75
C LEU A 580 -4.08 45.59 -8.40
N VAL A 581 -4.69 44.56 -7.82
CA VAL A 581 -4.28 44.06 -6.50
C VAL A 581 -3.41 42.82 -6.65
N ALA A 582 -2.11 42.96 -6.46
CA ALA A 582 -1.15 41.87 -6.65
C ALA A 582 -0.90 41.10 -5.34
N ALA A 583 -1.12 39.79 -5.35
CA ALA A 583 -0.88 38.95 -4.17
C ALA A 583 0.60 38.54 -4.07
N THR A 584 1.28 38.96 -2.99
CA THR A 584 2.68 38.57 -2.74
C THR A 584 2.87 37.93 -1.36
N LEU A 585 3.76 36.94 -1.29
CA LEU A 585 4.27 36.36 -0.05
C LEU A 585 5.54 37.07 0.45
N ARG A 586 6.07 38.02 -0.33
CA ARG A 586 7.33 38.72 -0.07
C ARG A 586 7.15 40.25 -0.11
N PRO A 587 6.33 40.84 0.78
CA PRO A 587 6.11 42.28 0.79
C PRO A 587 7.41 43.10 1.00
N GLU A 588 8.44 42.51 1.61
CA GLU A 588 9.75 43.12 1.78
C GLU A 588 10.47 43.46 0.46
N THR A 589 10.13 42.76 -0.62
CA THR A 589 10.77 42.94 -1.94
C THR A 589 10.19 44.10 -2.75
N MET A 590 9.14 44.76 -2.27
CA MET A 590 8.36 45.72 -3.07
C MET A 590 9.10 47.01 -3.46
N TYR A 591 10.26 47.28 -2.87
CA TYR A 591 11.14 48.39 -3.31
C TYR A 591 11.71 48.19 -4.71
N GLY A 592 11.86 46.94 -5.16
CA GLY A 592 12.47 46.60 -6.45
C GLY A 592 11.46 46.45 -7.58
N GLN A 593 10.23 46.96 -7.41
CA GLN A 593 9.18 46.83 -8.40
C GLN A 593 9.52 47.59 -9.69
N THR A 594 9.49 46.88 -10.83
CA THR A 594 9.71 47.47 -12.16
C THR A 594 8.43 47.58 -12.98
N ASN A 595 7.51 46.63 -12.78
CA ASN A 595 6.25 46.50 -13.52
C ASN A 595 5.29 45.58 -12.75
N CYS A 596 4.09 45.37 -13.31
CA CYS A 596 3.15 44.34 -12.89
C CYS A 596 2.95 43.35 -14.04
N TYR A 597 2.62 42.10 -13.76
CA TYR A 597 2.30 41.10 -14.76
C TYR A 597 0.83 40.67 -14.71
N LEU A 598 0.24 40.47 -15.89
CA LEU A 598 -1.07 39.87 -16.13
C LEU A 598 -0.96 38.80 -17.21
N HIS A 599 -1.79 37.76 -17.13
CA HIS A 599 -1.90 36.83 -18.25
C HIS A 599 -2.88 37.39 -19.30
N PRO A 600 -2.50 37.52 -20.58
CA PRO A 600 -3.36 38.11 -21.60
C PRO A 600 -4.73 37.43 -21.73
N ASP A 601 -4.75 36.11 -21.61
CA ASP A 601 -5.94 35.28 -21.85
C ASP A 601 -6.73 34.90 -20.58
N ILE A 602 -6.29 35.30 -19.37
CA ILE A 602 -7.05 35.04 -18.14
C ILE A 602 -8.19 36.06 -18.01
N ALA A 603 -9.33 35.59 -17.50
CA ALA A 603 -10.47 36.43 -17.13
C ALA A 603 -10.31 37.01 -15.73
N TYR A 604 -10.33 38.34 -15.66
CA TYR A 604 -10.37 39.14 -14.44
C TYR A 604 -11.76 39.77 -14.28
N SER A 605 -11.99 40.37 -13.13
CA SER A 605 -13.23 41.09 -12.79
C SER A 605 -12.88 42.40 -12.09
N VAL A 606 -13.67 43.44 -12.34
CA VAL A 606 -13.60 44.71 -11.61
C VAL A 606 -14.78 44.79 -10.66
N PHE A 607 -14.52 45.03 -9.37
CA PHE A 607 -15.55 45.05 -8.34
C PHE A 607 -15.27 46.09 -7.27
N TYR A 608 -16.33 46.60 -6.64
CA TYR A 608 -16.24 47.58 -5.56
C TYR A 608 -15.78 46.91 -4.26
N VAL A 609 -14.94 47.63 -3.52
CA VAL A 609 -14.42 47.23 -2.22
C VAL A 609 -14.54 48.37 -1.21
N ASN A 610 -14.32 48.04 0.06
CA ASN A 610 -14.63 48.85 1.25
C ASN A 610 -16.14 48.93 1.52
N GLN A 611 -16.51 49.24 2.77
CA GLN A 611 -17.91 49.34 3.19
C GLN A 611 -18.69 50.45 2.48
N ASP A 612 -17.99 51.49 2.01
CA ASP A 612 -18.56 52.61 1.26
C ASP A 612 -18.46 52.42 -0.26
N GLY A 613 -17.85 51.32 -0.74
CA GLY A 613 -17.59 51.10 -2.15
C GLY A 613 -16.71 52.16 -2.80
N SER A 614 -15.85 52.85 -2.02
CA SER A 614 -15.02 53.98 -2.46
C SER A 614 -13.92 53.61 -3.46
N GLU A 615 -13.47 52.36 -3.44
CA GLU A 615 -12.38 51.85 -4.28
C GLU A 615 -12.87 50.67 -5.14
N MET A 616 -12.16 50.41 -6.23
CA MET A 616 -12.40 49.30 -7.14
C MET A 616 -11.13 48.43 -7.24
N PHE A 617 -11.28 47.12 -7.13
CA PHE A 617 -10.18 46.17 -7.34
C PHE A 617 -10.35 45.41 -8.64
N VAL A 618 -9.21 45.07 -9.24
CA VAL A 618 -9.09 44.16 -10.36
C VAL A 618 -8.38 42.89 -9.91
N ALA A 619 -9.09 41.76 -9.98
CA ALA A 619 -8.57 40.43 -9.64
C ALA A 619 -9.37 39.35 -10.38
N THR A 620 -8.93 38.09 -10.35
CA THR A 620 -9.74 36.98 -10.87
C THR A 620 -11.06 36.85 -10.10
N LYS A 621 -12.09 36.33 -10.77
CA LYS A 621 -13.40 36.05 -10.14
C LYS A 621 -13.27 35.15 -8.90
N ARG A 622 -12.32 34.20 -8.94
CA ARG A 622 -11.99 33.34 -7.80
C ARG A 622 -11.48 34.14 -6.61
N ALA A 623 -10.54 35.05 -6.84
CA ALA A 623 -10.00 35.89 -5.77
C ALA A 623 -11.07 36.83 -5.20
N ALA A 624 -11.89 37.45 -6.05
CA ALA A 624 -13.03 38.27 -5.65
C ALA A 624 -14.03 37.48 -4.78
N ARG A 625 -14.34 36.23 -5.16
CA ARG A 625 -15.18 35.32 -4.37
C ARG A 625 -14.59 35.03 -2.99
N ASN A 626 -13.28 35.01 -2.85
CA ASN A 626 -12.65 34.77 -1.55
C ASN A 626 -12.62 36.07 -0.71
N MET A 627 -12.34 37.22 -1.33
CA MET A 627 -12.30 38.54 -0.68
C MET A 627 -13.65 38.95 -0.07
N CYS A 628 -14.77 38.60 -0.71
CA CYS A 628 -16.09 38.99 -0.19
C CYS A 628 -16.45 38.32 1.15
N TYR A 629 -15.73 37.27 1.56
CA TYR A 629 -15.88 36.65 2.89
C TYR A 629 -14.88 37.16 3.93
N GLN A 630 -14.06 38.17 3.60
CA GLN A 630 -12.98 38.69 4.45
C GLN A 630 -13.17 40.18 4.78
N ASP A 631 -14.42 40.62 4.86
CA ASP A 631 -14.83 42.01 5.12
C ASP A 631 -14.24 43.06 4.16
N MET A 632 -13.88 42.65 2.94
CA MET A 632 -13.36 43.57 1.92
C MET A 632 -14.46 44.22 1.07
N THR A 633 -15.66 43.65 1.06
CA THR A 633 -16.82 44.13 0.30
C THR A 633 -17.89 44.70 1.24
N GLU A 634 -18.79 45.53 0.70
CA GLU A 634 -19.91 46.13 1.45
C GLU A 634 -20.76 45.10 2.20
N LYS A 635 -21.09 43.99 1.52
CA LYS A 635 -21.89 42.90 2.07
C LYS A 635 -21.07 41.62 2.07
N HIS A 636 -21.00 40.97 3.24
CA HIS A 636 -20.32 39.69 3.41
C HIS A 636 -20.90 38.63 2.46
N GLY A 637 -20.03 37.92 1.74
CA GLY A 637 -20.39 36.90 0.77
C GLY A 637 -20.93 37.43 -0.56
N HIS A 638 -21.03 38.74 -0.76
CA HIS A 638 -21.57 39.35 -1.98
C HIS A 638 -20.51 40.18 -2.72
N ILE A 639 -20.39 39.97 -4.03
CA ILE A 639 -19.49 40.73 -4.91
C ILE A 639 -20.34 41.73 -5.69
N HIS A 640 -20.08 43.02 -5.50
CA HIS A 640 -20.67 44.08 -6.31
C HIS A 640 -19.72 44.38 -7.48
N PHE A 641 -19.97 43.75 -8.62
CA PHE A 641 -19.20 44.00 -9.84
C PHE A 641 -19.51 45.38 -10.41
N VAL A 642 -18.52 45.98 -11.07
CA VAL A 642 -18.75 47.15 -11.93
C VAL A 642 -19.43 46.65 -13.21
N GLU A 643 -20.55 47.28 -13.57
CA GLU A 643 -21.39 46.87 -14.69
C GLU A 643 -20.57 46.75 -16.00
N GLY A 644 -20.67 45.60 -16.65
CA GLY A 644 -19.96 45.32 -17.91
C GLY A 644 -18.47 45.00 -17.75
N LEU A 645 -17.98 44.87 -16.51
CA LEU A 645 -16.60 44.49 -16.17
C LEU A 645 -16.56 43.25 -15.24
N GLU A 646 -17.62 42.44 -15.26
CA GLU A 646 -17.69 41.14 -14.57
C GLU A 646 -16.67 40.16 -15.15
N THR A 647 -16.36 40.30 -16.45
CA THR A 647 -15.33 39.54 -17.16
C THR A 647 -14.57 40.46 -18.10
N ILE A 648 -13.30 40.70 -17.79
CA ILE A 648 -12.35 41.46 -18.61
C ILE A 648 -11.09 40.60 -18.79
N TYR A 649 -10.58 40.51 -20.02
CA TYR A 649 -9.38 39.70 -20.26
C TYR A 649 -8.12 40.51 -19.96
N GLY A 650 -7.06 39.84 -19.50
CA GLY A 650 -5.81 40.52 -19.16
C GLY A 650 -5.27 41.38 -20.30
N LYS A 651 -5.43 40.96 -21.57
CA LYS A 651 -5.05 41.73 -22.77
C LYS A 651 -5.68 43.13 -22.83
N ASP A 652 -6.86 43.32 -22.26
CA ASP A 652 -7.58 44.60 -22.26
C ASP A 652 -7.07 45.55 -21.15
N LEU A 653 -6.29 45.02 -20.21
CA LEU A 653 -5.65 45.73 -19.10
C LEU A 653 -4.15 45.97 -19.33
N LEU A 654 -3.53 45.26 -20.27
CA LEU A 654 -2.12 45.43 -20.62
C LEU A 654 -1.84 46.87 -21.09
N GLY A 655 -0.72 47.44 -20.62
CA GLY A 655 -0.34 48.82 -20.90
C GLY A 655 -0.93 49.85 -19.93
N CYS A 656 -1.74 49.47 -18.94
CA CYS A 656 -2.15 50.40 -17.87
C CYS A 656 -0.91 50.99 -17.18
N GLY A 657 -0.88 52.32 -17.03
CA GLY A 657 0.12 53.00 -16.19
C GLY A 657 -0.30 52.93 -14.73
N LEU A 658 0.62 52.48 -13.88
CA LEU A 658 0.39 52.13 -12.49
C LEU A 658 1.30 52.96 -11.58
N LYS A 659 0.77 53.36 -10.43
CA LYS A 659 1.56 53.83 -9.30
C LYS A 659 1.70 52.68 -8.29
N ALA A 660 2.92 52.18 -8.15
CA ALA A 660 3.23 51.06 -7.27
C ALA A 660 3.80 51.54 -5.91
N PRO A 661 3.28 51.03 -4.76
CA PRO A 661 3.82 51.35 -3.44
C PRO A 661 5.30 50.98 -3.31
N LEU A 662 6.10 51.81 -2.63
CA LEU A 662 7.55 51.64 -2.40
C LEU A 662 8.45 51.59 -3.65
N SER A 663 7.88 51.54 -4.86
CA SER A 663 8.64 51.52 -6.11
C SER A 663 9.50 52.79 -6.27
N ASN A 664 10.75 52.60 -6.71
CA ASN A 664 11.63 53.71 -7.09
C ASN A 664 11.13 54.42 -8.37
N TYR A 665 10.39 53.71 -9.22
CA TYR A 665 9.77 54.28 -10.41
C TYR A 665 8.43 54.93 -10.07
N LYS A 666 8.29 56.22 -10.39
CA LYS A 666 7.04 56.99 -10.17
C LYS A 666 5.84 56.42 -10.92
N LYS A 667 6.08 55.75 -12.04
CA LYS A 667 5.08 55.11 -12.91
C LYS A 667 5.68 53.83 -13.47
N VAL A 668 4.95 52.73 -13.34
CA VAL A 668 5.27 51.42 -13.91
C VAL A 668 4.09 50.95 -14.78
N TYR A 669 4.21 49.82 -15.48
CA TYR A 669 3.18 49.37 -16.41
C TYR A 669 2.72 47.93 -16.16
N ALA A 670 1.47 47.62 -16.56
CA ALA A 670 0.97 46.25 -16.63
C ALA A 670 1.47 45.55 -17.91
N LEU A 671 2.25 44.48 -17.77
CA LEU A 671 2.93 43.76 -18.85
C LEU A 671 2.46 42.30 -18.92
N PRO A 672 2.60 41.61 -20.07
CA PRO A 672 2.15 40.22 -20.21
C PRO A 672 3.13 39.21 -19.60
N MET A 673 2.60 38.20 -18.91
CA MET A 673 3.34 37.01 -18.48
C MET A 673 2.50 35.75 -18.68
N LEU A 674 3.02 34.78 -19.44
CA LEU A 674 2.26 33.62 -19.89
C LEU A 674 2.22 32.46 -18.88
N THR A 675 2.90 32.61 -17.74
CA THR A 675 3.03 31.56 -16.72
C THR A 675 2.11 31.77 -15.51
N ILE A 676 1.40 32.90 -15.44
CA ILE A 676 0.42 33.20 -14.38
C ILE A 676 -0.75 32.22 -14.47
N LYS A 677 -1.23 31.77 -13.30
CA LYS A 677 -2.42 30.91 -13.16
C LYS A 677 -3.56 31.68 -12.48
N ASP A 678 -4.79 31.40 -12.87
CA ASP A 678 -6.00 32.05 -12.34
C ASP A 678 -6.47 31.46 -11.00
N ASP A 679 -5.98 30.26 -10.67
CA ASP A 679 -6.28 29.51 -9.45
C ASP A 679 -5.37 29.86 -8.26
N LYS A 680 -4.49 30.86 -8.39
CA LYS A 680 -3.56 31.30 -7.34
C LYS A 680 -3.51 32.81 -7.17
N GLY A 681 -3.54 33.26 -5.92
CA GLY A 681 -3.56 34.67 -5.59
C GLY A 681 -4.70 35.38 -6.32
N THR A 682 -4.40 36.57 -6.86
CA THR A 682 -5.37 37.42 -7.57
C THR A 682 -5.30 37.33 -9.09
N GLY A 683 -4.40 36.50 -9.63
CA GLY A 683 -3.99 36.54 -11.05
C GLY A 683 -3.16 37.78 -11.44
N VAL A 684 -2.90 38.69 -10.50
CA VAL A 684 -2.06 39.89 -10.69
C VAL A 684 -0.76 39.66 -9.92
N VAL A 685 0.38 39.83 -10.58
CA VAL A 685 1.69 39.51 -10.00
C VAL A 685 2.60 40.73 -10.04
N THR A 686 3.19 41.12 -8.91
CA THR A 686 4.22 42.16 -8.88
C THR A 686 5.52 41.65 -9.50
N SER A 687 6.28 42.51 -10.18
CA SER A 687 7.56 42.15 -10.81
C SER A 687 8.72 42.75 -10.02
N VAL A 688 9.61 41.91 -9.47
CA VAL A 688 10.86 42.32 -8.82
C VAL A 688 12.05 41.58 -9.46
N PRO A 689 12.53 42.02 -10.64
CA PRO A 689 13.52 41.29 -11.44
C PRO A 689 14.90 41.07 -10.81
N SER A 690 15.26 41.81 -9.76
CA SER A 690 16.51 41.62 -9.01
C SER A 690 16.50 40.39 -8.11
N ASP A 691 15.32 39.99 -7.61
CA ASP A 691 15.12 38.93 -6.62
C ASP A 691 14.15 37.81 -7.08
N SER A 692 13.59 37.94 -8.28
CA SER A 692 12.71 36.96 -8.90
C SER A 692 13.20 36.55 -10.30
N PRO A 693 13.74 35.32 -10.46
CA PRO A 693 14.18 34.81 -11.76
C PRO A 693 13.08 34.78 -12.83
N ASP A 694 11.85 34.45 -12.44
CA ASP A 694 10.69 34.43 -13.33
C ASP A 694 10.39 35.83 -13.89
N ASP A 695 10.43 36.84 -13.00
CA ASP A 695 10.15 38.23 -13.36
C ASP A 695 11.23 38.78 -14.30
N LEU A 696 12.49 38.44 -14.04
CA LEU A 696 13.61 38.82 -14.90
C LEU A 696 13.53 38.17 -16.28
N ALA A 697 13.19 36.89 -16.35
CA ALA A 697 13.05 36.18 -17.62
C ALA A 697 11.90 36.75 -18.46
N ALA A 698 10.75 37.04 -17.84
CA ALA A 698 9.62 37.67 -18.51
C ALA A 698 9.95 39.09 -19.00
N LEU A 699 10.63 39.90 -18.19
CA LEU A 699 11.05 41.25 -18.57
C LEU A 699 12.07 41.21 -19.73
N ASN A 700 13.03 40.29 -19.66
CA ASN A 700 14.03 40.11 -20.71
C ASN A 700 13.44 39.63 -22.04
N ASP A 701 12.46 38.73 -21.99
CA ASP A 701 11.71 38.33 -23.18
C ASP A 701 11.05 39.54 -23.85
N LEU A 702 10.40 40.41 -23.05
CA LEU A 702 9.79 41.63 -23.54
C LEU A 702 10.79 42.64 -24.06
N LYS A 703 11.98 42.79 -23.45
CA LYS A 703 13.05 43.68 -23.96
C LYS A 703 13.60 43.20 -25.29
N LYS A 704 13.90 41.90 -25.41
CA LYS A 704 14.55 41.31 -26.59
C LYS A 704 13.60 41.13 -27.78
N LYS A 705 12.33 40.86 -27.55
CA LYS A 705 11.36 40.50 -28.60
C LYS A 705 10.40 41.66 -28.89
N ALA A 706 10.77 42.54 -29.82
CA ALA A 706 9.89 43.61 -30.28
C ALA A 706 8.51 43.11 -30.77
N ALA A 707 8.50 41.99 -31.51
CA ALA A 707 7.25 41.36 -31.97
C ALA A 707 6.32 40.91 -30.82
N LEU A 708 6.86 40.57 -29.64
CA LEU A 708 6.06 40.23 -28.47
C LEU A 708 5.38 41.47 -27.89
N ARG A 709 6.09 42.62 -27.88
CA ARG A 709 5.53 43.91 -27.46
C ARG A 709 4.42 44.37 -28.42
N GLU A 710 4.69 44.32 -29.73
CA GLU A 710 3.73 44.65 -30.79
C GLU A 710 2.44 43.82 -30.67
N LYS A 711 2.57 42.49 -30.48
CA LYS A 711 1.43 41.57 -30.31
C LYS A 711 0.44 42.00 -29.23
N TYR A 712 0.94 42.58 -28.13
CA TYR A 712 0.13 42.96 -26.97
C TYR A 712 -0.05 44.49 -26.83
N GLY A 713 0.31 45.27 -27.86
CA GLY A 713 0.16 46.73 -27.85
C GLY A 713 1.02 47.46 -26.82
N ILE A 714 2.17 46.88 -26.46
CA ILE A 714 3.12 47.47 -25.49
C ILE A 714 4.15 48.32 -26.24
N THR A 715 4.35 49.57 -25.82
CA THR A 715 5.36 50.46 -26.42
C THR A 715 6.73 50.29 -25.77
N ASP A 716 7.79 50.71 -26.47
CA ASP A 716 9.17 50.58 -25.98
C ASP A 716 9.41 51.34 -24.67
N GLU A 717 8.76 52.48 -24.48
CA GLU A 717 8.85 53.29 -23.26
C GLU A 717 8.30 52.57 -22.02
N MET A 718 7.41 51.58 -22.20
CA MET A 718 6.81 50.80 -21.12
C MET A 718 7.72 49.69 -20.60
N VAL A 719 8.80 49.36 -21.32
CA VAL A 719 9.65 48.19 -21.03
C VAL A 719 11.14 48.52 -20.98
N LEU A 720 11.67 49.24 -21.98
CA LEU A 720 13.11 49.44 -22.14
C LEU A 720 13.76 50.26 -21.02
N PRO A 721 13.13 51.32 -20.45
CA PRO A 721 13.74 52.12 -19.38
C PRO A 721 13.81 51.44 -18.00
N PHE A 722 13.14 50.30 -17.82
CA PHE A 722 12.98 49.65 -16.52
C PHE A 722 14.05 48.56 -16.34
N GLU A 723 15.03 48.81 -15.47
CA GLU A 723 16.11 47.86 -15.14
C GLU A 723 15.90 47.26 -13.74
N PRO A 724 16.42 46.04 -13.47
CA PRO A 724 16.42 45.47 -12.12
C PRO A 724 17.07 46.42 -11.10
N ILE A 725 16.46 46.54 -9.92
CA ILE A 725 16.95 47.42 -8.85
C ILE A 725 17.48 46.55 -7.69
N PRO A 726 18.73 46.73 -7.24
CA PRO A 726 19.27 45.95 -6.14
C PRO A 726 18.58 46.36 -4.83
N ILE A 727 17.97 45.39 -4.14
CA ILE A 727 17.21 45.66 -2.91
C ILE A 727 17.60 44.76 -1.74
N ILE A 728 18.14 43.57 -2.01
CA ILE A 728 18.57 42.60 -1.01
C ILE A 728 19.96 42.11 -1.40
N ASP A 729 20.91 42.16 -0.47
CA ASP A 729 22.19 41.49 -0.62
C ASP A 729 22.11 40.09 0.01
N ILE A 730 22.36 39.07 -0.80
CA ILE A 730 22.50 37.69 -0.32
C ILE A 730 23.99 37.38 -0.25
N PRO A 731 24.61 37.23 0.94
CA PRO A 731 26.07 37.10 1.07
C PRO A 731 26.71 35.99 0.22
N SER A 732 25.96 34.94 -0.14
CA SER A 732 26.44 33.82 -0.96
C SER A 732 26.21 33.98 -2.47
N ILE A 733 25.44 34.98 -2.91
CA ILE A 733 25.07 35.19 -4.32
C ILE A 733 25.42 36.63 -4.77
N GLY A 734 24.98 37.65 -4.03
CA GLY A 734 25.13 39.07 -4.35
C GLY A 734 23.82 39.86 -4.23
N ASP A 735 23.84 41.11 -4.67
CA ASP A 735 22.74 42.09 -4.60
C ASP A 735 21.74 42.04 -5.78
N MET A 736 22.05 41.22 -6.79
CA MET A 736 21.26 40.96 -7.99
C MET A 736 21.04 39.47 -8.17
N ALA A 737 20.56 38.80 -7.12
CA ALA A 737 20.53 37.34 -7.02
C ALA A 737 19.82 36.64 -8.20
N ALA A 738 18.70 37.20 -8.67
CA ALA A 738 17.99 36.65 -9.83
C ALA A 738 18.80 36.78 -11.13
N VAL A 739 19.47 37.91 -11.35
CA VAL A 739 20.33 38.13 -12.53
C VAL A 739 21.49 37.14 -12.52
N ILE A 740 22.19 37.04 -11.40
CA ILE A 740 23.34 36.15 -11.22
C ILE A 740 22.93 34.68 -11.45
N MET A 741 21.78 34.26 -10.92
CA MET A 741 21.29 32.89 -11.09
C MET A 741 20.80 32.59 -12.50
N VAL A 742 20.11 33.53 -13.16
CA VAL A 742 19.67 33.42 -14.56
C VAL A 742 20.88 33.32 -15.50
N GLU A 743 21.93 34.09 -15.27
CA GLU A 743 23.19 34.02 -16.03
C GLU A 743 23.94 32.70 -15.77
N LYS A 744 24.08 32.31 -14.50
CA LYS A 744 24.74 31.06 -14.08
C LYS A 744 24.08 29.82 -14.69
N LEU A 745 22.75 29.77 -14.72
CA LEU A 745 21.96 28.68 -15.30
C LEU A 745 21.69 28.84 -16.80
N LYS A 746 22.16 29.94 -17.41
CA LYS A 746 22.00 30.27 -18.84
C LYS A 746 20.53 30.23 -19.28
N ILE A 747 19.62 30.82 -18.49
CA ILE A 747 18.19 30.88 -18.80
C ILE A 747 17.97 31.97 -19.85
N GLN A 748 17.34 31.61 -20.98
CA GLN A 748 17.17 32.51 -22.13
C GLN A 748 15.73 33.02 -22.31
N SER A 749 14.73 32.30 -21.79
CA SER A 749 13.31 32.67 -21.93
C SER A 749 12.46 32.20 -20.75
N GLN A 750 11.28 32.81 -20.58
CA GLN A 750 10.31 32.43 -19.53
C GLN A 750 9.72 31.00 -19.72
N ASN A 751 10.00 30.35 -20.85
CA ASN A 751 9.50 29.01 -21.17
C ASN A 751 10.38 27.88 -20.59
N GLU A 752 11.57 28.18 -20.07
CA GLU A 752 12.50 27.19 -19.49
C GLU A 752 12.12 26.83 -18.03
N LYS A 753 10.95 26.20 -17.86
CA LYS A 753 10.31 25.94 -16.55
C LYS A 753 11.21 25.27 -15.52
N GLU A 754 11.95 24.22 -15.89
CA GLU A 754 12.76 23.45 -14.94
C GLU A 754 13.92 24.27 -14.36
N LYS A 755 14.64 25.01 -15.21
CA LYS A 755 15.76 25.86 -14.77
C LYS A 755 15.28 27.06 -13.98
N LEU A 756 14.14 27.65 -14.37
CA LEU A 756 13.53 28.76 -13.62
C LEU A 756 13.09 28.31 -12.24
N GLU A 757 12.50 27.11 -12.11
CA GLU A 757 12.12 26.55 -10.83
C GLU A 757 13.33 26.28 -9.93
N GLU A 758 14.44 25.78 -10.49
CA GLU A 758 15.72 25.62 -9.77
C GLU A 758 16.26 26.97 -9.28
N ALA A 759 16.34 27.97 -10.18
CA ALA A 759 16.80 29.31 -9.85
C ALA A 759 15.94 29.96 -8.76
N LYS A 760 14.62 29.88 -8.92
CA LYS A 760 13.62 30.44 -8.02
C LYS A 760 13.73 29.83 -6.62
N LYS A 761 13.92 28.50 -6.53
CA LYS A 761 14.10 27.83 -5.23
C LYS A 761 15.32 28.36 -4.48
N GLU A 762 16.44 28.49 -5.18
CA GLU A 762 17.69 28.93 -4.56
C GLU A 762 17.63 30.41 -4.14
N VAL A 763 17.16 31.30 -5.01
CA VAL A 763 17.08 32.74 -4.75
C VAL A 763 16.09 33.05 -3.61
N TYR A 764 14.91 32.42 -3.60
CA TYR A 764 13.90 32.72 -2.58
C TYR A 764 14.30 32.20 -1.21
N LEU A 765 14.87 30.98 -1.13
CA LEU A 765 15.26 30.38 0.14
C LEU A 765 16.38 31.20 0.80
N LYS A 766 17.48 31.43 0.08
CA LYS A 766 18.61 32.20 0.59
C LYS A 766 18.25 33.67 0.79
N GLY A 767 17.47 34.24 -0.12
CA GLY A 767 17.01 35.62 -0.02
C GLY A 767 16.09 35.90 1.17
N PHE A 768 15.43 34.88 1.71
CA PHE A 768 14.63 35.04 2.92
C PHE A 768 15.45 34.85 4.20
N TYR A 769 16.28 33.82 4.29
CA TYR A 769 17.04 33.48 5.51
C TYR A 769 18.36 34.27 5.67
N ASP A 770 19.06 34.51 4.57
CA ASP A 770 20.40 35.11 4.56
C ASP A 770 20.40 36.55 4.03
N GLY A 771 19.29 37.00 3.45
CA GLY A 771 19.17 38.31 2.79
C GLY A 771 19.24 39.49 3.76
N ILE A 772 19.93 40.55 3.34
CA ILE A 772 20.06 41.83 4.06
C ILE A 772 19.46 42.94 3.19
N MET A 773 18.56 43.75 3.76
CA MET A 773 17.93 44.86 3.04
C MET A 773 18.94 45.96 2.67
N LEU A 774 18.99 46.37 1.40
CA LEU A 774 19.83 47.46 0.90
C LEU A 774 19.11 48.81 0.80
N VAL A 775 17.78 48.78 0.84
CA VAL A 775 16.89 49.92 0.58
C VAL A 775 15.79 50.03 1.64
N GLY A 776 15.10 51.18 1.66
CA GLY A 776 14.02 51.44 2.59
C GLY A 776 14.48 51.84 3.99
N LYS A 777 13.51 52.05 4.88
CA LYS A 777 13.75 52.48 6.27
C LYS A 777 14.52 51.44 7.11
N HIS A 778 14.43 50.17 6.72
CA HIS A 778 14.98 49.01 7.43
C HIS A 778 16.28 48.49 6.81
N LYS A 779 17.01 49.34 6.09
CA LYS A 779 18.30 49.01 5.49
C LYS A 779 19.27 48.44 6.53
N GLY A 780 19.96 47.36 6.17
CA GLY A 780 20.92 46.65 7.03
C GLY A 780 20.30 45.55 7.91
N MET A 781 18.97 45.45 7.97
CA MET A 781 18.28 44.38 8.70
C MET A 781 18.08 43.14 7.82
N LYS A 782 17.91 41.98 8.47
CA LYS A 782 17.62 40.72 7.78
C LYS A 782 16.21 40.70 7.21
N THR A 783 16.05 40.14 6.03
CA THR A 783 14.77 39.99 5.29
C THR A 783 13.68 39.29 6.09
N ALA A 784 14.04 38.25 6.85
CA ALA A 784 13.09 37.50 7.69
C ALA A 784 12.45 38.38 8.78
N ASP A 785 13.22 39.30 9.36
CA ASP A 785 12.79 40.14 10.49
C ASP A 785 11.93 41.31 10.00
N VAL A 786 12.25 41.87 8.83
CA VAL A 786 11.56 43.06 8.29
C VAL A 786 10.27 42.73 7.55
N LYS A 787 10.07 41.49 7.09
CA LYS A 787 8.90 41.10 6.28
C LYS A 787 7.58 41.53 6.92
N LYS A 788 7.41 41.25 8.21
CA LYS A 788 6.18 41.59 8.95
C LYS A 788 6.06 43.10 9.20
N ILE A 789 7.18 43.77 9.49
CA ILE A 789 7.22 45.22 9.73
C ILE A 789 6.80 45.98 8.45
N ILE A 790 7.36 45.63 7.29
CA ILE A 790 7.03 46.26 6.01
C ILE A 790 5.57 45.98 5.62
N GLN A 791 5.08 44.75 5.85
CA GLN A 791 3.67 44.41 5.64
C GLN A 791 2.76 45.33 6.47
N GLU A 792 3.05 45.48 7.76
CA GLU A 792 2.26 46.32 8.67
C GLU A 792 2.32 47.81 8.29
N GLU A 793 3.48 48.33 7.87
CA GLU A 793 3.62 49.70 7.36
C GLU A 793 2.78 49.95 6.11
N LEU A 794 2.81 49.02 5.14
CA LEU A 794 2.02 49.10 3.91
C LEU A 794 0.52 49.03 4.18
N ILE A 795 0.10 48.22 5.17
CA ILE A 795 -1.30 48.17 5.59
C ILE A 795 -1.70 49.46 6.29
N ALA A 796 -0.86 50.00 7.17
CA ALA A 796 -1.11 51.24 7.89
C ALA A 796 -1.20 52.45 6.94
N SER A 797 -0.41 52.47 5.86
CA SER A 797 -0.50 53.49 4.79
C SER A 797 -1.69 53.30 3.84
N LYS A 798 -2.49 52.24 4.02
CA LYS A 798 -3.59 51.81 3.12
C LYS A 798 -3.13 51.43 1.70
N GLU A 799 -1.84 51.18 1.51
CA GLU A 799 -1.23 50.75 0.25
C GLU A 799 -1.26 49.23 0.07
N ALA A 800 -1.50 48.48 1.14
CA ALA A 800 -1.72 47.04 1.11
C ALA A 800 -2.86 46.60 2.02
N LEU A 801 -3.29 45.34 1.85
CA LEU A 801 -4.21 44.67 2.75
C LEU A 801 -3.84 43.19 2.91
N LYS A 802 -4.29 42.58 4.00
CA LYS A 802 -4.17 41.14 4.22
C LYS A 802 -5.22 40.40 3.41
N TYR A 803 -4.82 39.34 2.73
CA TYR A 803 -5.71 38.45 2.00
C TYR A 803 -5.33 37.02 2.30
N ASN A 804 -6.30 36.19 2.67
CA ASN A 804 -6.06 34.79 2.91
C ASN A 804 -6.72 33.93 1.85
N GLU A 805 -6.09 32.89 1.37
CA GLU A 805 -6.74 31.88 0.52
C GLU A 805 -6.32 30.47 0.95
N PRO A 806 -7.08 29.42 0.63
CA PRO A 806 -6.63 28.07 0.93
C PRO A 806 -5.27 27.78 0.27
N GLU A 807 -4.29 27.25 1.00
CA GLU A 807 -2.94 26.92 0.45
C GLU A 807 -3.03 26.03 -0.82
N LYS A 808 -4.10 25.23 -0.90
CA LYS A 808 -4.47 24.36 -2.01
C LYS A 808 -5.99 24.34 -2.12
N LYS A 809 -6.51 23.95 -3.28
CA LYS A 809 -7.96 23.71 -3.47
C LYS A 809 -8.51 22.73 -2.41
N ILE A 810 -9.48 23.20 -1.64
CA ILE A 810 -10.22 22.42 -0.65
C ILE A 810 -11.64 22.23 -1.18
N ILE A 811 -12.12 20.99 -1.16
CA ILE A 811 -13.51 20.67 -1.54
C ILE A 811 -14.23 20.13 -0.31
N SER A 812 -15.37 20.73 0.05
CA SER A 812 -16.23 20.24 1.13
C SER A 812 -16.86 18.89 0.76
N ARG A 813 -17.39 18.14 1.73
CA ARG A 813 -18.16 16.91 1.46
C ARG A 813 -19.46 17.18 0.69
N SER A 814 -20.02 18.37 0.79
CA SER A 814 -21.18 18.80 0.00
C SER A 814 -20.80 19.15 -1.46
N GLY A 815 -19.51 19.14 -1.80
CA GLY A 815 -18.99 19.36 -3.15
C GLY A 815 -18.76 20.82 -3.51
N ASP A 816 -18.62 21.70 -2.51
CA ASP A 816 -18.30 23.11 -2.72
C ASP A 816 -16.78 23.35 -2.69
N GLU A 817 -16.30 24.32 -3.46
CA GLU A 817 -14.93 24.80 -3.36
C GLU A 817 -14.84 25.81 -2.22
N CYS A 818 -14.14 25.44 -1.15
CA CYS A 818 -14.03 26.25 0.05
C CYS A 818 -13.19 27.51 -0.18
N VAL A 819 -13.50 28.54 0.60
CA VAL A 819 -12.79 29.83 0.66
C VAL A 819 -12.19 30.02 2.04
N VAL A 820 -11.43 31.08 2.27
CA VAL A 820 -11.11 31.54 3.63
C VAL A 820 -12.06 32.68 3.96
N ALA A 821 -12.82 32.54 5.05
CA ALA A 821 -13.72 33.57 5.55
C ALA A 821 -13.27 34.07 6.91
N LEU A 822 -13.61 35.32 7.24
CA LEU A 822 -13.47 35.88 8.56
C LEU A 822 -14.76 35.58 9.35
N CYS A 823 -14.74 34.54 10.20
CA CYS A 823 -15.94 34.04 10.90
C CYS A 823 -15.84 34.29 12.41
N ASP A 824 -16.95 34.70 13.03
CA ASP A 824 -17.13 34.63 14.49
C ASP A 824 -17.32 33.17 14.90
N GLN A 825 -16.46 32.68 15.79
CA GLN A 825 -16.48 31.27 16.18
C GLN A 825 -15.82 31.04 17.54
N TRP A 826 -16.22 29.95 18.20
CA TRP A 826 -15.55 29.44 19.40
C TRP A 826 -14.34 28.59 19.02
N TYR A 827 -13.22 28.78 19.72
CA TYR A 827 -11.99 28.04 19.47
C TYR A 827 -11.31 27.57 20.75
N LEU A 828 -10.61 26.44 20.65
CA LEU A 828 -9.69 25.94 21.65
C LEU A 828 -8.31 26.57 21.41
N ASN A 829 -7.76 27.22 22.43
CA ASN A 829 -6.48 27.91 22.35
C ASN A 829 -5.31 26.95 22.67
N TYR A 830 -5.05 25.97 21.80
CA TYR A 830 -3.89 25.09 21.95
C TYR A 830 -2.54 25.82 21.78
N GLY A 831 -2.58 27.09 21.37
CA GLY A 831 -1.44 28.00 21.32
C GLY A 831 -0.87 28.41 22.68
N ASP A 832 -1.65 28.24 23.76
CA ASP A 832 -1.26 28.58 25.12
C ASP A 832 0.06 27.89 25.54
N PRO A 833 1.14 28.64 25.85
CA PRO A 833 2.43 28.08 26.23
C PRO A 833 2.39 27.12 27.42
N GLU A 834 1.56 27.40 28.44
CA GLU A 834 1.44 26.52 29.61
C GLU A 834 0.80 25.19 29.22
N TRP A 835 -0.25 25.25 28.41
CA TRP A 835 -0.95 24.07 27.94
C TRP A 835 -0.08 23.20 27.02
N LYS A 836 0.70 23.84 26.12
CA LYS A 836 1.71 23.16 25.30
C LYS A 836 2.75 22.44 26.15
N ASN A 837 3.27 23.09 27.20
CA ASN A 837 4.25 22.48 28.09
C ASN A 837 3.68 21.25 28.82
N MET A 838 2.43 21.32 29.27
CA MET A 838 1.76 20.15 29.85
C MET A 838 1.56 19.02 28.83
N ALA A 839 1.14 19.34 27.60
CA ALA A 839 0.99 18.35 26.53
C ALA A 839 2.33 17.68 26.18
N LYS A 840 3.43 18.44 26.13
CA LYS A 840 4.80 17.90 25.96
C LYS A 840 5.21 17.00 27.12
N LYS A 841 4.91 17.39 28.35
CA LYS A 841 5.16 16.55 29.53
C LYS A 841 4.41 15.21 29.42
N CYS A 842 3.14 15.25 29.01
CA CYS A 842 2.36 14.04 28.75
C CYS A 842 2.96 13.19 27.63
N LEU A 843 3.43 13.80 26.54
CA LEU A 843 4.08 13.09 25.44
C LEU A 843 5.38 12.39 25.87
N ASN A 844 6.18 13.01 26.75
CA ASN A 844 7.44 12.44 27.23
C ASN A 844 7.27 11.12 27.99
N GLN A 845 6.16 10.94 28.69
CA GLN A 845 5.82 9.69 29.40
C GLN A 845 5.01 8.70 28.55
N LEU A 846 4.57 9.10 27.36
CA LEU A 846 3.69 8.32 26.49
C LEU A 846 4.50 7.34 25.62
N GLU A 847 4.12 6.07 25.57
CA GLU A 847 4.64 5.12 24.58
C GLU A 847 4.02 5.39 23.20
N THR A 848 4.86 5.55 22.17
CA THR A 848 4.41 5.87 20.80
C THR A 848 4.66 4.74 19.80
N TYR A 849 5.34 3.67 20.22
CA TYR A 849 5.71 2.48 19.46
C TYR A 849 6.56 2.74 18.20
N SER A 850 6.86 4.00 17.90
CA SER A 850 7.65 4.45 16.76
C SER A 850 8.13 5.89 16.98
N ASP A 851 9.42 6.13 16.76
CA ASP A 851 10.02 7.46 16.87
C ASP A 851 9.43 8.48 15.89
N ASP A 852 8.96 8.03 14.72
CA ASP A 852 8.33 8.92 13.73
C ASP A 852 7.01 9.49 14.26
N VAL A 853 6.24 8.68 14.99
CA VAL A 853 4.99 9.12 15.63
C VAL A 853 5.28 10.16 16.70
N ARG A 854 6.29 9.93 17.55
CA ARG A 854 6.73 10.89 18.56
C ARG A 854 7.13 12.24 17.95
N LYS A 855 8.00 12.23 16.94
CA LYS A 855 8.44 13.44 16.24
C LYS A 855 7.28 14.21 15.60
N ASN A 856 6.27 13.50 15.07
CA ASN A 856 5.08 14.11 14.52
C ASN A 856 4.22 14.78 15.59
N PHE A 857 4.09 14.18 16.78
CA PHE A 857 3.43 14.83 17.92
C PHE A 857 4.18 16.08 18.39
N GLU A 858 5.49 16.00 18.62
CA GLU A 858 6.31 17.13 19.07
C GLU A 858 6.12 18.33 18.14
N ARG A 859 6.26 18.08 16.83
CA ARG A 859 6.10 19.11 15.81
C ARG A 859 4.68 19.67 15.75
N THR A 860 3.66 18.82 15.90
CA THR A 860 2.27 19.27 15.92
C THR A 860 2.01 20.15 17.14
N ILE A 861 2.46 19.75 18.34
CA ILE A 861 2.30 20.53 19.57
C ILE A 861 2.97 21.91 19.43
N ASP A 862 4.16 21.97 18.81
CA ASP A 862 4.86 23.22 18.59
C ASP A 862 4.08 24.18 17.68
N TRP A 863 3.51 23.67 16.59
CA TRP A 863 2.81 24.47 15.58
C TRP A 863 1.32 24.73 15.89
N LEU A 864 0.66 23.86 16.65
CA LEU A 864 -0.78 23.98 16.88
C LEU A 864 -1.09 25.26 17.67
N HIS A 865 -2.04 26.05 17.17
CA HIS A 865 -2.49 27.30 17.78
C HIS A 865 -3.99 27.22 18.09
N GLU A 866 -4.77 28.18 17.64
CA GLU A 866 -6.21 28.16 17.80
C GLU A 866 -6.87 27.14 16.86
N TYR A 867 -7.82 26.36 17.37
CA TYR A 867 -8.62 25.43 16.58
C TYR A 867 -10.11 25.66 16.81
N ALA A 868 -10.85 25.88 15.74
CA ALA A 868 -12.31 26.04 15.79
C ALA A 868 -12.99 24.78 16.35
N CYS A 869 -13.65 24.90 17.50
CA CYS A 869 -14.25 23.76 18.21
C CYS A 869 -15.78 23.69 18.09
N SER A 870 -16.40 24.64 17.38
CA SER A 870 -17.85 24.73 17.19
C SER A 870 -18.25 24.85 15.71
N ARG A 871 -19.52 24.60 15.35
CA ARG A 871 -20.07 24.78 13.99
C ARG A 871 -21.60 24.98 14.04
N SER A 872 -22.23 25.38 12.95
CA SER A 872 -23.68 25.69 12.89
C SER A 872 -24.54 24.63 12.20
N TYR A 873 -23.94 23.69 11.45
CA TYR A 873 -24.68 22.63 10.74
C TYR A 873 -24.09 21.24 10.95
N GLY A 874 -24.97 20.24 10.94
CA GLY A 874 -24.63 18.82 11.15
C GLY A 874 -25.40 18.23 12.33
N LEU A 875 -24.94 17.07 12.79
CA LEU A 875 -25.39 16.43 14.03
C LEU A 875 -24.30 16.57 15.10
N GLY A 876 -24.68 16.62 16.37
CA GLY A 876 -23.74 16.66 17.50
C GLY A 876 -24.32 17.23 18.79
N THR A 877 -23.50 17.31 19.82
CA THR A 877 -23.82 17.98 21.09
C THR A 877 -23.82 19.50 20.91
N LYS A 878 -24.81 20.17 21.51
CA LYS A 878 -24.89 21.64 21.51
C LYS A 878 -23.86 22.23 22.47
N LEU A 879 -23.30 23.38 22.11
CA LEU A 879 -22.39 24.09 23.00
C LEU A 879 -23.18 24.61 24.23
N PRO A 880 -22.81 24.27 25.48
CA PRO A 880 -23.71 24.42 26.63
C PRO A 880 -24.15 25.85 26.95
N TRP A 881 -23.32 26.84 26.63
CA TRP A 881 -23.59 28.27 26.89
C TRP A 881 -23.96 29.05 25.62
N ASP A 882 -23.93 28.40 24.45
CA ASP A 882 -24.31 29.01 23.18
C ASP A 882 -24.93 27.95 22.27
N PRO A 883 -26.20 27.57 22.52
CA PRO A 883 -26.84 26.40 21.91
C PRO A 883 -27.11 26.53 20.40
N VAL A 884 -26.81 27.70 19.82
CA VAL A 884 -26.84 27.92 18.37
C VAL A 884 -25.73 27.12 17.69
N TYR A 885 -24.61 26.89 18.38
CA TYR A 885 -23.50 26.11 17.87
C TYR A 885 -23.52 24.66 18.37
N LEU A 886 -23.08 23.76 17.51
CA LEU A 886 -22.74 22.37 17.79
C LEU A 886 -21.23 22.26 18.03
N ILE A 887 -20.83 21.38 18.94
CA ILE A 887 -19.44 21.01 19.12
C ILE A 887 -18.96 20.21 17.90
N GLU A 888 -17.76 20.51 17.43
CA GLU A 888 -17.14 19.84 16.29
C GLU A 888 -16.64 18.44 16.67
N SER A 889 -16.74 17.51 15.72
CA SER A 889 -16.47 16.08 15.88
C SER A 889 -15.04 15.67 16.29
N LEU A 890 -14.02 16.49 16.06
CA LEU A 890 -12.68 16.23 16.61
C LEU A 890 -12.52 16.75 18.04
N SER A 891 -13.43 17.62 18.48
CA SER A 891 -13.37 18.26 19.79
C SER A 891 -14.28 17.58 20.82
N ASP A 892 -15.42 17.00 20.39
CA ASP A 892 -16.28 16.14 21.25
C ASP A 892 -15.59 14.83 21.67
N SER A 893 -14.59 14.42 20.89
CA SER A 893 -14.04 13.08 20.87
C SER A 893 -12.68 12.96 21.55
N THR A 894 -12.41 13.73 22.59
CA THR A 894 -11.04 13.82 23.14
C THR A 894 -10.85 13.16 24.50
N ILE A 895 -11.86 13.07 25.38
CA ILE A 895 -11.74 12.35 26.68
C ILE A 895 -12.80 11.27 26.89
N TYR A 896 -13.58 10.96 25.85
CA TYR A 896 -14.66 9.96 25.90
C TYR A 896 -14.22 8.55 26.30
N ASN A 897 -12.92 8.25 26.30
CA ASN A 897 -12.42 7.00 26.84
C ASN A 897 -12.73 6.84 28.34
N ALA A 898 -12.84 7.94 29.10
CA ALA A 898 -13.32 7.91 30.49
C ALA A 898 -14.80 7.52 30.55
N TYR A 899 -15.62 7.98 29.61
CA TYR A 899 -17.03 7.60 29.54
C TYR A 899 -17.23 6.10 29.28
N TYR A 900 -16.36 5.45 28.50
CA TYR A 900 -16.40 3.99 28.33
C TYR A 900 -16.32 3.18 29.63
N THR A 901 -15.67 3.72 30.67
CA THR A 901 -15.50 2.98 31.93
C THR A 901 -16.83 2.86 32.68
N ILE A 902 -17.81 3.73 32.44
CA ILE A 902 -19.05 3.78 33.22
C ILE A 902 -20.34 3.73 32.38
N CYS A 903 -20.27 3.89 31.05
CA CYS A 903 -21.47 4.01 30.22
C CYS A 903 -22.46 2.84 30.35
N HIS A 904 -21.98 1.59 30.43
CA HIS A 904 -22.81 0.40 30.64
C HIS A 904 -23.62 0.40 31.96
N MET A 905 -23.22 1.23 32.93
CA MET A 905 -23.94 1.41 34.20
C MET A 905 -25.07 2.44 34.06
N LEU A 906 -24.93 3.37 33.12
CA LEU A 906 -25.86 4.47 32.86
C LEU A 906 -26.89 4.11 31.79
N GLN A 907 -26.47 3.44 30.71
CA GLN A 907 -27.29 3.09 29.56
C GLN A 907 -27.23 1.58 29.21
N GLY A 908 -28.34 1.06 28.69
CA GLY A 908 -28.51 -0.34 28.27
C GLY A 908 -28.47 -0.55 26.76
N ASN A 909 -28.64 0.52 25.96
CA ASN A 909 -28.64 0.47 24.50
C ASN A 909 -27.77 1.59 23.91
N LEU A 910 -27.60 1.62 22.58
CA LEU A 910 -26.65 2.53 21.92
C LEU A 910 -27.00 4.02 22.07
N ASP A 911 -28.30 4.34 22.00
CA ASP A 911 -28.82 5.71 22.00
C ASP A 911 -29.14 6.24 23.41
N GLY A 912 -28.80 5.50 24.47
CA GLY A 912 -28.98 5.94 25.85
C GLY A 912 -30.43 6.02 26.34
N LYS A 913 -31.43 5.57 25.56
CA LYS A 913 -32.84 5.59 25.99
C LYS A 913 -33.17 4.52 27.02
N GLU A 914 -32.56 3.34 26.90
CA GLU A 914 -32.72 2.30 27.90
C GLU A 914 -31.77 2.54 29.06
N LEU A 915 -32.29 2.57 30.29
CA LEU A 915 -31.46 2.78 31.47
C LEU A 915 -30.59 1.54 31.77
N GLY A 916 -29.32 1.79 32.05
CA GLY A 916 -28.32 0.77 32.41
C GLY A 916 -28.56 0.12 33.77
N SER A 917 -27.53 -0.56 34.29
CA SER A 917 -27.63 -1.37 35.52
C SER A 917 -27.99 -0.55 36.77
N LEU A 918 -27.58 0.72 36.86
CA LEU A 918 -27.83 1.57 38.05
C LEU A 918 -29.17 2.33 38.03
N LYS A 919 -29.91 2.28 36.91
CA LYS A 919 -31.21 2.94 36.71
C LYS A 919 -31.19 4.44 37.05
N ILE A 920 -30.16 5.14 36.57
CA ILE A 920 -29.99 6.59 36.73
C ILE A 920 -30.52 7.29 35.48
N SER A 921 -31.40 8.28 35.64
CA SER A 921 -31.88 9.10 34.52
C SER A 921 -30.84 10.15 34.09
N PRO A 922 -30.72 10.49 32.80
CA PRO A 922 -29.73 11.46 32.29
C PRO A 922 -29.75 12.81 33.00
N GLU A 923 -30.95 13.32 33.34
CA GLU A 923 -31.21 14.58 34.06
C GLU A 923 -30.43 14.69 35.39
N LYS A 924 -30.07 13.55 36.00
CA LYS A 924 -29.36 13.48 37.27
C LYS A 924 -27.84 13.60 37.13
N MET A 925 -27.32 13.50 35.91
CA MET A 925 -25.89 13.61 35.64
C MET A 925 -25.47 15.08 35.56
N THR A 926 -25.35 15.71 36.72
CA THR A 926 -24.89 17.11 36.87
C THR A 926 -23.36 17.20 36.75
N ASP A 927 -22.84 18.42 36.57
CA ASP A 927 -21.37 18.65 36.51
C ASP A 927 -20.67 18.17 37.79
N ASP A 928 -21.34 18.31 38.94
CA ASP A 928 -20.83 17.83 40.23
C ASP A 928 -20.77 16.30 40.31
N VAL A 929 -21.73 15.59 39.69
CA VAL A 929 -21.69 14.13 39.56
C VAL A 929 -20.52 13.69 38.69
N TRP A 930 -20.29 14.36 37.55
CA TRP A 930 -19.14 14.05 36.68
C TRP A 930 -17.81 14.32 37.39
N ASP A 931 -17.70 15.45 38.09
CA ASP A 931 -16.51 15.82 38.87
C ASP A 931 -16.29 14.85 40.05
N TYR A 932 -17.32 14.30 40.67
CA TYR A 932 -17.17 13.25 41.70
C TYR A 932 -16.51 12.00 41.11
N ILE A 933 -17.02 11.53 39.97
CA ILE A 933 -16.59 10.28 39.33
C ILE A 933 -15.17 10.41 38.78
N PHE A 934 -14.90 11.47 38.00
CA PHE A 934 -13.67 11.60 37.21
C PHE A 934 -12.60 12.49 37.86
N CYS A 935 -13.00 13.45 38.68
CA CYS A 935 -12.10 14.43 39.31
C CYS A 935 -11.97 14.22 40.83
N SER A 936 -12.65 13.21 41.40
CA SER A 936 -12.66 12.93 42.84
C SER A 936 -13.15 14.09 43.72
N LYS A 937 -14.07 14.92 43.22
CA LYS A 937 -14.78 15.91 44.05
C LYS A 937 -15.47 15.22 45.24
N PRO A 938 -15.45 15.78 46.46
CA PRO A 938 -16.18 15.21 47.60
C PRO A 938 -17.68 15.09 47.32
N TYR A 939 -18.32 14.05 47.84
CA TYR A 939 -19.77 13.87 47.70
C TYR A 939 -20.52 15.03 48.39
N ASN A 940 -21.51 15.58 47.70
CA ASN A 940 -22.41 16.57 48.27
C ASN A 940 -23.85 16.27 47.81
N PRO A 941 -24.73 15.81 48.71
CA PRO A 941 -26.11 15.45 48.36
C PRO A 941 -26.94 16.64 47.84
N ASP A 942 -26.56 17.89 48.15
CA ASP A 942 -27.29 19.08 47.70
C ASP A 942 -27.10 19.36 46.21
N THR A 943 -25.99 18.89 45.63
CA THR A 943 -25.61 19.13 44.21
C THR A 943 -25.58 17.85 43.38
N MET A 944 -25.52 16.69 44.03
CA MET A 944 -25.45 15.37 43.41
C MET A 944 -26.72 14.57 43.73
N PRO A 945 -27.72 14.52 42.83
CA PRO A 945 -29.03 13.89 43.08
C PRO A 945 -29.02 12.35 42.99
N ILE A 946 -27.85 11.72 43.15
CA ILE A 946 -27.62 10.29 43.01
C ILE A 946 -27.00 9.77 44.30
N GLU A 947 -27.55 8.67 44.81
CA GLU A 947 -27.02 7.97 46.00
C GLU A 947 -25.52 7.70 45.88
N GLU A 948 -24.77 8.07 46.91
CA GLU A 948 -23.31 7.96 46.93
C GLU A 948 -22.80 6.54 46.59
N ALA A 949 -23.48 5.49 47.06
CA ALA A 949 -23.11 4.10 46.75
C ALA A 949 -23.05 3.79 45.24
N LYS A 950 -23.96 4.37 44.45
CA LYS A 950 -23.97 4.25 42.99
C LYS A 950 -22.81 5.00 42.36
N LEU A 951 -22.50 6.20 42.88
CA LEU A 951 -21.38 7.01 42.43
C LEU A 951 -20.03 6.35 42.77
N ILE A 952 -19.89 5.76 43.96
CA ILE A 952 -18.72 4.97 44.37
C ILE A 952 -18.47 3.83 43.38
N SER A 953 -19.53 3.14 42.96
CA SER A 953 -19.41 2.03 42.00
C SER A 953 -18.90 2.49 40.63
N MET A 954 -19.42 3.62 40.11
CA MET A 954 -18.93 4.23 38.86
C MET A 954 -17.49 4.74 39.00
N LYS A 955 -17.16 5.37 40.13
CA LYS A 955 -15.80 5.82 40.43
C LYS A 955 -14.83 4.64 40.49
N LYS A 956 -15.21 3.52 41.10
CA LYS A 956 -14.41 2.28 41.13
C LYS A 956 -14.10 1.79 39.71
N GLU A 957 -15.10 1.73 38.83
CA GLU A 957 -14.90 1.36 37.42
C GLU A 957 -13.90 2.28 36.71
N PHE A 958 -14.07 3.60 36.86
CA PHE A 958 -13.13 4.57 36.29
C PHE A 958 -11.72 4.44 36.85
N GLU A 959 -11.57 4.34 38.17
CA GLU A 959 -10.28 4.29 38.83
C GLU A 959 -9.48 3.03 38.46
N PHE A 960 -10.16 1.90 38.25
CA PHE A 960 -9.54 0.65 37.83
C PHE A 960 -9.12 0.68 36.36
N TRP A 961 -10.03 1.04 35.45
CA TRP A 961 -9.77 0.95 34.01
C TRP A 961 -8.96 2.12 33.45
N TYR A 962 -9.06 3.32 34.01
CA TYR A 962 -8.42 4.52 33.49
C TYR A 962 -7.07 4.77 34.15
N PRO A 963 -5.99 5.04 33.38
CA PRO A 963 -5.96 5.63 32.03
C PRO A 963 -6.02 4.61 30.89
N THR A 964 -6.24 5.06 29.65
CA THR A 964 -6.08 4.19 28.46
C THR A 964 -4.63 3.71 28.35
N ASP A 965 -4.41 2.39 28.26
CA ASP A 965 -3.06 1.82 28.15
C ASP A 965 -2.53 1.89 26.71
N MET A 966 -3.39 1.66 25.71
CA MET A 966 -3.02 1.83 24.31
C MET A 966 -4.20 2.31 23.45
N ARG A 967 -4.05 3.49 22.86
CA ARG A 967 -4.96 4.02 21.84
C ARG A 967 -4.41 3.73 20.45
N VAL A 968 -5.18 3.10 19.56
CA VAL A 968 -4.71 2.81 18.19
C VAL A 968 -5.44 3.63 17.15
N SER A 969 -4.70 4.23 16.21
CA SER A 969 -5.26 5.15 15.23
C SER A 969 -4.49 5.18 13.90
N GLY A 970 -5.05 5.85 12.88
CA GLY A 970 -4.35 6.14 11.64
C GLY A 970 -3.38 7.31 11.81
N LYS A 971 -2.28 7.32 11.03
CA LYS A 971 -1.27 8.40 11.05
C LYS A 971 -1.84 9.77 10.67
N ASP A 972 -2.94 9.82 9.93
CA ASP A 972 -3.62 11.05 9.54
C ASP A 972 -4.24 11.80 10.71
N LEU A 973 -4.46 11.12 11.85
CA LEU A 973 -5.05 11.69 13.06
C LEU A 973 -4.03 12.20 14.08
N VAL A 974 -2.72 11.98 13.85
CA VAL A 974 -1.65 12.45 14.76
C VAL A 974 -1.65 13.97 14.85
N GLN A 975 -1.75 14.65 13.70
CA GLN A 975 -1.66 16.11 13.59
C GLN A 975 -2.91 16.88 14.07
N ASN A 976 -3.98 16.19 14.44
CA ASN A 976 -5.23 16.79 14.91
C ASN A 976 -5.79 16.02 16.11
N HIS A 977 -6.72 15.09 15.92
CA HIS A 977 -7.46 14.35 16.93
C HIS A 977 -6.60 13.79 18.07
N LEU A 978 -5.50 13.11 17.76
CA LEU A 978 -4.65 12.52 18.79
C LEU A 978 -3.82 13.56 19.54
N THR A 979 -3.49 14.68 18.90
CA THR A 979 -2.86 15.79 19.61
C THR A 979 -3.88 16.47 20.52
N PHE A 980 -5.11 16.71 20.03
CA PHE A 980 -6.21 17.25 20.83
C PHE A 980 -6.52 16.35 22.03
N TYR A 981 -6.47 15.04 21.84
CA TYR A 981 -6.57 14.04 22.89
C TYR A 981 -5.57 14.33 24.02
N LEU A 982 -4.28 14.54 23.74
CA LEU A 982 -3.29 14.90 24.77
C LEU A 982 -3.61 16.21 25.48
N PHE A 983 -3.90 17.27 24.72
CA PHE A 983 -4.22 18.59 25.28
C PHE A 983 -5.44 18.52 26.22
N ASN A 984 -6.53 17.89 25.80
CA ASN A 984 -7.73 17.79 26.63
C ASN A 984 -7.52 16.93 27.88
N HIS A 985 -6.70 15.86 27.82
CA HIS A 985 -6.37 15.07 29.01
C HIS A 985 -5.65 15.88 30.08
N VAL A 986 -4.64 16.65 29.67
CA VAL A 986 -3.86 17.45 30.63
C VAL A 986 -4.65 18.64 31.18
N ALA A 987 -5.66 19.13 30.44
CA ALA A 987 -6.55 20.19 30.90
C ALA A 987 -7.61 19.70 31.88
N ILE A 988 -8.14 18.48 31.69
CA ILE A 988 -9.17 17.90 32.56
C ILE A 988 -8.56 17.31 33.83
N TRP A 989 -7.37 16.69 33.72
CA TRP A 989 -6.65 16.06 34.84
C TRP A 989 -5.27 16.68 35.08
N PRO A 990 -5.17 17.99 35.37
CA PRO A 990 -3.88 18.67 35.50
C PRO A 990 -3.02 18.12 36.65
N GLU A 991 -3.65 17.74 37.76
CA GLU A 991 -3.01 17.21 38.96
C GLU A 991 -2.96 15.68 39.01
N ARG A 992 -3.64 15.01 38.06
CA ARG A 992 -3.77 13.55 38.01
C ARG A 992 -3.05 12.97 36.80
N GLN A 993 -1.72 13.04 36.83
CA GLN A 993 -0.85 12.44 35.81
C GLN A 993 -1.05 10.93 35.68
N ASP A 994 -1.53 10.27 36.74
CA ASP A 994 -1.95 8.87 36.73
C ASP A 994 -3.12 8.59 35.77
N LYS A 995 -3.89 9.62 35.38
CA LYS A 995 -5.01 9.53 34.42
C LYS A 995 -4.66 10.00 33.02
N TRP A 996 -3.40 10.35 32.77
CA TRP A 996 -2.94 10.65 31.42
C TRP A 996 -2.75 9.37 30.60
N PRO A 997 -2.95 9.41 29.27
CA PRO A 997 -2.80 8.24 28.42
C PRO A 997 -1.39 7.65 28.51
N LYS A 998 -1.28 6.31 28.51
CA LYS A 998 0.03 5.64 28.59
C LYS A 998 0.64 5.30 27.24
N GLY A 999 -0.18 5.08 26.21
CA GLY A 999 0.32 4.75 24.88
C GLY A 999 -0.60 5.14 23.73
N ILE A 1000 -0.01 5.61 22.63
CA ILE A 1000 -0.69 5.87 21.36
C ILE A 1000 0.09 5.19 20.23
N ARG A 1001 -0.55 4.25 19.54
CA ARG A 1001 -0.01 3.58 18.36
C ARG A 1001 -0.66 4.14 17.09
N ALA A 1002 0.14 4.58 16.14
CA ALA A 1002 -0.34 5.02 14.83
C ALA A 1002 0.17 4.11 13.69
N ASN A 1003 -0.68 3.80 12.71
CA ASN A 1003 -0.30 3.04 11.52
C ASN A 1003 -0.52 3.81 10.21
N GLY A 1004 0.15 3.36 9.14
CA GLY A 1004 -0.12 3.83 7.79
C GLY A 1004 -1.49 3.40 7.26
N HIS A 1005 -1.83 3.89 6.07
CA HIS A 1005 -3.08 3.51 5.41
C HIS A 1005 -2.97 2.11 4.82
N LEU A 1006 -4.10 1.41 4.71
CA LEU A 1006 -4.15 0.11 4.05
C LEU A 1006 -4.35 0.29 2.54
N LEU A 1007 -3.49 -0.36 1.75
CA LEU A 1007 -3.62 -0.61 0.32
C LEU A 1007 -4.25 -1.99 0.10
N LEU A 1008 -4.92 -2.16 -1.03
CA LEU A 1008 -5.51 -3.42 -1.47
C LEU A 1008 -4.84 -3.83 -2.78
N ASN A 1009 -4.08 -4.94 -2.75
CA ASN A 1009 -3.26 -5.42 -3.86
C ASN A 1009 -2.31 -4.35 -4.45
N ASN A 1010 -1.62 -3.60 -3.59
CA ASN A 1010 -0.74 -2.46 -3.90
C ASN A 1010 -1.45 -1.20 -4.45
N GLU A 1011 -2.77 -1.21 -4.52
CA GLU A 1011 -3.56 -0.06 -4.97
C GLU A 1011 -4.32 0.56 -3.80
N LYS A 1012 -4.40 1.89 -3.76
CA LYS A 1012 -5.19 2.56 -2.74
C LYS A 1012 -6.67 2.16 -2.88
N MET A 1013 -7.31 1.87 -1.75
CA MET A 1013 -8.72 1.54 -1.76
C MET A 1013 -9.58 2.71 -2.24
N SER A 1014 -10.45 2.46 -3.22
CA SER A 1014 -11.43 3.42 -3.70
C SER A 1014 -12.66 2.70 -4.25
N LYS A 1015 -13.85 3.11 -3.76
CA LYS A 1015 -15.14 2.66 -4.28
C LYS A 1015 -15.25 2.88 -5.79
N ASN A 1016 -14.67 3.97 -6.29
CA ASN A 1016 -14.77 4.38 -7.69
C ASN A 1016 -13.98 3.47 -8.64
N THR A 1017 -12.85 2.92 -8.16
CA THR A 1017 -12.03 2.00 -8.95
C THR A 1017 -12.53 0.55 -8.88
N GLY A 1018 -13.56 0.26 -8.07
CA GLY A 1018 -13.94 -1.10 -7.70
C GLY A 1018 -12.95 -1.80 -6.75
N ASN A 1019 -11.75 -1.23 -6.53
CA ASN A 1019 -10.76 -1.70 -5.56
C ASN A 1019 -11.16 -1.27 -4.14
N PHE A 1020 -12.28 -1.78 -3.65
CA PHE A 1020 -12.80 -1.53 -2.32
C PHE A 1020 -13.35 -2.82 -1.74
N LEU A 1021 -13.14 -3.05 -0.45
CA LEU A 1021 -13.63 -4.24 0.24
C LEU A 1021 -14.17 -3.83 1.61
N THR A 1022 -15.46 -4.07 1.82
CA THR A 1022 -16.07 -3.93 3.15
C THR A 1022 -15.56 -5.04 4.08
N LEU A 1023 -15.67 -4.83 5.39
CA LEU A 1023 -15.36 -5.86 6.38
C LEU A 1023 -16.18 -7.13 6.12
N TYR A 1024 -17.48 -6.97 5.92
CA TYR A 1024 -18.38 -8.09 5.63
C TYR A 1024 -17.95 -8.89 4.41
N GLU A 1025 -17.65 -8.22 3.28
CA GLU A 1025 -17.19 -8.89 2.06
C GLU A 1025 -15.83 -9.57 2.23
N ALA A 1026 -14.94 -9.00 3.04
CA ALA A 1026 -13.64 -9.62 3.34
C ALA A 1026 -13.82 -10.94 4.10
N ILE A 1027 -14.70 -10.97 5.11
CA ILE A 1027 -15.02 -12.19 5.87
C ILE A 1027 -15.68 -13.23 4.96
N GLU A 1028 -16.67 -12.85 4.15
CA GLU A 1028 -17.33 -13.77 3.20
C GLU A 1028 -16.34 -14.36 2.18
N LYS A 1029 -15.31 -13.58 1.81
CA LYS A 1029 -14.33 -13.98 0.80
C LYS A 1029 -13.20 -14.81 1.38
N PHE A 1030 -12.73 -14.49 2.58
CA PHE A 1030 -11.48 -15.03 3.14
C PHE A 1030 -11.61 -15.63 4.54
N SER A 1031 -12.83 -15.78 5.07
CA SER A 1031 -13.12 -16.09 6.49
C SER A 1031 -12.66 -14.97 7.45
N ALA A 1032 -13.13 -15.01 8.70
CA ALA A 1032 -12.68 -14.07 9.73
C ALA A 1032 -11.19 -14.24 10.00
N ASP A 1033 -10.72 -15.46 10.25
CA ASP A 1033 -9.31 -15.70 10.57
C ASP A 1033 -8.38 -15.54 9.36
N GLY A 1034 -8.82 -15.88 8.13
CA GLY A 1034 -8.01 -15.59 6.94
C GLY A 1034 -7.89 -14.08 6.66
N THR A 1035 -8.93 -13.31 6.97
CA THR A 1035 -8.87 -11.84 6.93
C THR A 1035 -7.90 -11.31 8.00
N ARG A 1036 -8.01 -11.76 9.25
CA ARG A 1036 -7.13 -11.34 10.37
C ARG A 1036 -5.67 -11.70 10.12
N PHE A 1037 -5.41 -12.90 9.62
CA PHE A 1037 -4.08 -13.35 9.22
C PHE A 1037 -3.45 -12.41 8.19
N SER A 1038 -4.20 -12.07 7.14
CA SER A 1038 -3.72 -11.15 6.10
C SER A 1038 -3.54 -9.71 6.61
N LEU A 1039 -4.35 -9.25 7.57
CA LEU A 1039 -4.17 -7.95 8.23
C LEU A 1039 -2.94 -7.91 9.14
N ALA A 1040 -2.60 -9.01 9.80
CA ALA A 1040 -1.35 -9.15 10.54
C ALA A 1040 -0.13 -9.09 9.60
N ASP A 1041 -0.19 -9.78 8.46
CA ASP A 1041 0.90 -9.76 7.47
C ASP A 1041 1.05 -8.43 6.69
N ALA A 1042 -0.02 -7.63 6.60
CA ALA A 1042 -0.07 -6.45 5.73
C ALA A 1042 1.01 -5.39 6.03
N GLY A 1043 1.44 -5.26 7.28
CA GLY A 1043 2.45 -4.30 7.74
C GLY A 1043 2.19 -3.78 9.16
N ASP A 1044 3.24 -3.30 9.83
CA ASP A 1044 3.18 -2.91 11.24
C ASP A 1044 3.48 -1.42 11.53
N GLY A 1045 4.25 -0.75 10.66
CA GLY A 1045 4.71 0.62 10.89
C GLY A 1045 3.77 1.75 10.45
N ILE A 1046 4.33 2.96 10.41
CA ILE A 1046 3.68 4.19 9.91
C ILE A 1046 3.63 4.25 8.36
N GLU A 1047 4.41 3.40 7.70
CA GLU A 1047 4.34 3.16 6.27
C GLU A 1047 3.00 2.55 5.88
N ASP A 1048 2.55 2.82 4.65
CA ASP A 1048 1.29 2.25 4.18
C ASP A 1048 1.42 0.72 4.04
N ALA A 1049 0.47 0.00 4.63
CA ALA A 1049 0.41 -1.46 4.65
C ALA A 1049 -0.35 -1.99 3.44
N ASN A 1050 -0.20 -3.27 3.10
CA ASN A 1050 -0.84 -3.83 1.92
C ASN A 1050 -1.54 -5.17 2.18
N PHE A 1051 -2.85 -5.21 1.97
CA PHE A 1051 -3.65 -6.42 1.99
C PHE A 1051 -3.61 -7.09 0.61
N VAL A 1052 -3.05 -8.30 0.53
CA VAL A 1052 -2.89 -9.05 -0.72
C VAL A 1052 -3.84 -10.24 -0.74
N PHE A 1053 -4.67 -10.35 -1.77
CA PHE A 1053 -5.62 -11.47 -1.90
C PHE A 1053 -4.92 -12.84 -1.92
N ALA A 1054 -3.81 -12.96 -2.63
CA ALA A 1054 -3.04 -14.21 -2.66
C ALA A 1054 -2.53 -14.63 -1.27
N MET A 1055 -2.26 -13.68 -0.36
CA MET A 1055 -1.88 -13.98 1.02
C MET A 1055 -3.08 -14.45 1.84
N ALA A 1056 -4.24 -13.80 1.69
CA ALA A 1056 -5.48 -14.23 2.33
C ALA A 1056 -5.94 -15.63 1.85
N ASP A 1057 -5.85 -15.90 0.54
CA ASP A 1057 -6.15 -17.23 -0.02
C ASP A 1057 -5.16 -18.29 0.51
N ALA A 1058 -3.86 -17.96 0.59
CA ALA A 1058 -2.86 -18.84 1.19
C ALA A 1058 -3.10 -19.06 2.69
N ALA A 1059 -3.58 -18.05 3.42
CA ALA A 1059 -3.90 -18.15 4.83
C ALA A 1059 -5.04 -19.15 5.09
N ILE A 1060 -6.12 -19.11 4.30
CA ILE A 1060 -7.23 -20.07 4.38
C ILE A 1060 -6.71 -21.50 4.27
N LEU A 1061 -5.87 -21.76 3.27
CA LEU A 1061 -5.29 -23.10 3.06
C LEU A 1061 -4.43 -23.53 4.26
N ARG A 1062 -3.60 -22.64 4.80
CA ARG A 1062 -2.70 -22.92 5.92
C ARG A 1062 -3.45 -23.17 7.23
N LEU A 1063 -4.47 -22.37 7.51
CA LEU A 1063 -5.30 -22.50 8.70
C LEU A 1063 -6.13 -23.80 8.66
N TYR A 1064 -6.71 -24.10 7.50
CA TYR A 1064 -7.42 -25.37 7.29
C TYR A 1064 -6.50 -26.57 7.51
N ASN A 1065 -5.29 -26.54 6.92
CA ASN A 1065 -4.31 -27.61 7.09
C ASN A 1065 -3.81 -27.73 8.55
N PHE A 1066 -3.83 -26.64 9.34
CA PHE A 1066 -3.47 -26.71 10.75
C PHE A 1066 -4.54 -27.47 11.56
N ILE A 1067 -5.82 -27.26 11.27
CA ILE A 1067 -6.93 -28.03 11.85
C ILE A 1067 -6.79 -29.52 11.50
N ASP A 1068 -6.55 -29.83 10.22
CA ASP A 1068 -6.38 -31.22 9.78
C ASP A 1068 -5.16 -31.88 10.40
N PHE A 1069 -4.05 -31.14 10.52
CA PHE A 1069 -2.85 -31.61 11.20
C PHE A 1069 -3.13 -31.95 12.68
N ALA A 1070 -3.86 -31.10 13.40
CA ALA A 1070 -4.23 -31.38 14.78
C ALA A 1070 -5.05 -32.67 14.91
N LYS A 1071 -6.02 -32.89 14.00
CA LYS A 1071 -6.81 -34.14 13.95
C LYS A 1071 -5.95 -35.36 13.62
N GLU A 1072 -5.02 -35.23 12.67
CA GLU A 1072 -4.07 -36.29 12.30
C GLU A 1072 -3.22 -36.71 13.51
N ILE A 1073 -2.63 -35.75 14.23
CA ILE A 1073 -1.79 -36.04 15.39
C ILE A 1073 -2.60 -36.68 16.54
N VAL A 1074 -3.81 -36.19 16.83
CA VAL A 1074 -4.69 -36.82 17.83
C VAL A 1074 -5.00 -38.26 17.43
N SER A 1075 -5.31 -38.53 16.16
CA SER A 1075 -5.54 -39.90 15.68
C SER A 1075 -4.29 -40.79 15.77
N LEU A 1076 -3.10 -40.25 15.47
CA LEU A 1076 -1.83 -40.99 15.60
C LEU A 1076 -1.50 -41.30 17.07
N ARG A 1077 -1.76 -40.37 17.98
CA ARG A 1077 -1.63 -40.56 19.43
C ARG A 1077 -2.56 -41.68 19.90
N ASP A 1078 -3.84 -41.58 19.58
CA ASP A 1078 -4.87 -42.51 20.05
C ASP A 1078 -4.71 -43.92 19.44
N SER A 1079 -4.04 -44.04 18.29
CA SER A 1079 -3.67 -45.33 17.67
C SER A 1079 -2.31 -45.88 18.11
N GLY A 1080 -1.60 -45.22 19.03
CA GLY A 1080 -0.31 -45.67 19.55
C GLY A 1080 0.85 -45.58 18.55
N LYS A 1081 0.71 -44.77 17.49
CA LYS A 1081 1.76 -44.60 16.44
C LYS A 1081 2.81 -43.54 16.77
N LEU A 1082 2.61 -42.79 17.86
CA LEU A 1082 3.58 -41.83 18.39
C LEU A 1082 4.41 -42.47 19.49
N ARG A 1083 5.69 -42.10 19.58
CA ARG A 1083 6.61 -42.65 20.60
C ARG A 1083 6.27 -42.09 21.99
N GLU A 1084 6.23 -42.97 22.99
CA GLU A 1084 6.02 -42.59 24.40
C GLU A 1084 7.27 -41.95 25.03
N ASN A 1085 7.07 -41.22 26.13
CA ASN A 1085 8.14 -40.54 26.85
C ASN A 1085 8.94 -41.53 27.73
N VAL A 1086 9.92 -42.21 27.14
CA VAL A 1086 10.81 -43.16 27.85
C VAL A 1086 12.20 -42.56 28.06
N GLY A 1087 12.30 -41.49 28.84
CA GLY A 1087 13.54 -40.98 29.50
C GLY A 1087 14.76 -40.58 28.65
N CYS A 1088 14.82 -40.90 27.36
CA CYS A 1088 15.93 -40.61 26.46
C CYS A 1088 15.49 -39.62 25.39
N ASN A 1089 15.85 -38.34 25.56
CA ASN A 1089 15.60 -37.30 24.56
C ASN A 1089 16.58 -37.50 23.40
N SER A 1090 16.05 -37.76 22.20
CA SER A 1090 16.88 -37.80 20.99
C SER A 1090 17.37 -36.38 20.64
N PHE A 1091 18.44 -36.28 19.85
CA PHE A 1091 18.92 -35.00 19.35
C PHE A 1091 17.80 -34.17 18.69
N PRO A 1092 16.97 -34.72 17.77
CA PRO A 1092 15.82 -34.01 17.22
C PRO A 1092 14.81 -33.50 18.27
N ASP A 1093 14.57 -34.26 19.35
CA ASP A 1093 13.65 -33.82 20.41
C ASP A 1093 14.21 -32.60 21.15
N THR A 1094 15.50 -32.62 21.50
CA THR A 1094 16.13 -31.50 22.22
C THR A 1094 16.23 -30.24 21.37
N VAL A 1095 16.52 -30.39 20.07
CA VAL A 1095 16.52 -29.28 19.11
C VAL A 1095 15.14 -28.67 18.98
N PHE A 1096 14.11 -29.52 18.77
CA PHE A 1096 12.76 -29.03 18.57
C PHE A 1096 12.20 -28.33 19.80
N ASP A 1097 12.47 -28.82 21.01
CA ASP A 1097 12.05 -28.16 22.24
C ASP A 1097 12.75 -26.80 22.44
N SER A 1098 14.05 -26.73 22.14
CA SER A 1098 14.82 -25.47 22.22
C SER A 1098 14.38 -24.44 21.18
N GLU A 1099 14.13 -24.87 19.93
CA GLU A 1099 13.60 -24.01 18.86
C GLU A 1099 12.21 -23.47 19.19
N MET A 1100 11.33 -24.31 19.75
CA MET A 1100 10.01 -23.85 20.22
C MET A 1100 10.15 -22.75 21.28
N SER A 1101 11.01 -22.94 22.28
CA SER A 1101 11.25 -21.94 23.33
C SER A 1101 11.79 -20.63 22.76
N LEU A 1102 12.75 -20.68 21.83
CA LEU A 1102 13.27 -19.49 21.14
C LEU A 1102 12.16 -18.75 20.39
N LEU A 1103 11.39 -19.46 19.56
CA LEU A 1103 10.35 -18.86 18.73
C LEU A 1103 9.18 -18.30 19.56
N ILE A 1104 8.83 -18.91 20.69
CA ILE A 1104 7.85 -18.37 21.64
C ILE A 1104 8.35 -17.04 22.21
N ASN A 1105 9.62 -16.94 22.60
CA ASN A 1105 10.21 -15.70 23.12
C ASN A 1105 10.28 -14.61 22.05
N GLN A 1106 10.66 -14.94 20.81
CA GLN A 1106 10.68 -13.98 19.70
C GLN A 1106 9.26 -13.49 19.34
N THR A 1107 8.28 -14.39 19.36
CA THR A 1107 6.87 -14.04 19.15
C THR A 1107 6.36 -13.10 20.24
N LYS A 1108 6.75 -13.36 21.51
CA LYS A 1108 6.43 -12.50 22.64
C LYS A 1108 7.00 -11.09 22.44
N GLU A 1109 8.29 -10.98 22.11
CA GLU A 1109 8.95 -9.70 21.84
C GLU A 1109 8.28 -8.93 20.68
N ALA A 1110 7.87 -9.65 19.62
CA ALA A 1110 7.16 -9.05 18.51
C ALA A 1110 5.78 -8.51 18.93
N TYR A 1111 5.02 -9.23 19.76
CA TYR A 1111 3.76 -8.74 20.32
C TYR A 1111 3.96 -7.54 21.28
N ASP A 1112 4.98 -7.57 22.14
CA ASP A 1112 5.33 -6.46 23.04
C ASP A 1112 5.59 -5.16 22.24
N LYS A 1113 6.23 -5.28 21.07
CA LYS A 1113 6.49 -4.16 20.14
C LYS A 1113 5.33 -3.83 19.20
N THR A 1114 4.21 -4.58 19.26
CA THR A 1114 3.06 -4.46 18.33
C THR A 1114 3.38 -4.72 16.86
N ASN A 1115 4.38 -5.59 16.61
CA ASN A 1115 4.83 -6.05 15.30
C ASN A 1115 4.18 -7.40 14.95
N PHE A 1116 2.93 -7.36 14.48
CA PHE A 1116 2.13 -8.55 14.23
C PHE A 1116 2.57 -9.37 13.02
N LYS A 1117 3.22 -8.75 12.03
CA LYS A 1117 3.83 -9.46 10.91
C LYS A 1117 4.99 -10.33 11.38
N GLU A 1118 5.85 -9.78 12.23
CA GLU A 1118 6.95 -10.55 12.83
C GLU A 1118 6.42 -11.61 13.81
N ALA A 1119 5.39 -11.29 14.61
CA ALA A 1119 4.74 -12.28 15.48
C ALA A 1119 4.13 -13.45 14.67
N LEU A 1120 3.53 -13.15 13.50
CA LEU A 1120 3.02 -14.17 12.59
C LEU A 1120 4.16 -14.98 11.95
N LYS A 1121 5.27 -14.33 11.60
CA LYS A 1121 6.47 -14.99 11.06
C LYS A 1121 7.02 -16.01 12.05
N SER A 1122 7.35 -15.59 13.27
CA SER A 1122 7.93 -16.48 14.29
C SER A 1122 6.92 -17.48 14.85
N GLY A 1123 5.70 -17.04 15.18
CA GLY A 1123 4.68 -17.84 15.87
C GLY A 1123 3.86 -18.77 14.96
N PHE A 1124 3.88 -18.54 13.65
CA PHE A 1124 3.19 -19.40 12.68
C PHE A 1124 4.14 -20.02 11.66
N PHE A 1125 4.83 -19.22 10.85
CA PHE A 1125 5.60 -19.73 9.71
C PHE A 1125 6.85 -20.49 10.14
N GLU A 1126 7.68 -19.88 10.97
CA GLU A 1126 8.91 -20.50 11.48
C GLU A 1126 8.58 -21.59 12.49
N PHE A 1127 7.56 -21.40 13.33
CA PHE A 1127 7.06 -22.44 14.23
C PHE A 1127 6.65 -23.72 13.48
N GLN A 1128 5.87 -23.60 12.40
CA GLN A 1128 5.53 -24.77 11.56
C GLN A 1128 6.74 -25.34 10.82
N SER A 1129 7.72 -24.49 10.46
CA SER A 1129 8.96 -24.95 9.83
C SER A 1129 9.80 -25.80 10.79
N ALA A 1130 9.87 -25.42 12.07
CA ALA A 1130 10.50 -26.21 13.12
C ALA A 1130 9.81 -27.58 13.29
N ARG A 1131 8.47 -27.61 13.28
CA ARG A 1131 7.70 -28.86 13.27
C ARG A 1131 8.01 -29.73 12.05
N ASP A 1132 8.03 -29.14 10.86
CA ASP A 1132 8.27 -29.89 9.62
C ASP A 1132 9.68 -30.47 9.61
N ARG A 1133 10.67 -29.72 10.11
CA ARG A 1133 12.04 -30.18 10.35
C ARG A 1133 12.08 -31.33 11.36
N TYR A 1134 11.41 -31.21 12.50
CA TYR A 1134 11.30 -32.27 13.50
C TYR A 1134 10.69 -33.55 12.89
N ARG A 1135 9.59 -33.42 12.15
CA ARG A 1135 8.95 -34.53 11.42
C ARG A 1135 9.90 -35.17 10.40
N GLU A 1136 10.75 -34.39 9.74
CA GLU A 1136 11.75 -34.89 8.78
C GLU A 1136 12.87 -35.67 9.48
N LEU A 1137 13.43 -35.14 10.58
CA LEU A 1137 14.50 -35.77 11.34
C LEU A 1137 14.04 -37.03 12.07
N CYS A 1138 12.77 -37.10 12.47
CA CYS A 1138 12.13 -38.27 13.06
C CYS A 1138 11.66 -39.31 12.02
N GLN A 1139 12.06 -39.22 10.74
CA GLN A 1139 11.79 -40.30 9.78
C GLN A 1139 12.73 -41.49 10.02
N GLY A 1140 12.22 -42.72 9.99
CA GLY A 1140 12.99 -43.95 10.21
C GLY A 1140 12.63 -44.65 11.52
N ASP A 1141 13.64 -45.07 12.29
CA ASP A 1141 13.46 -45.84 13.54
C ASP A 1141 12.99 -44.98 14.74
N CYS A 1142 13.03 -43.65 14.61
CA CYS A 1142 12.72 -42.72 15.70
C CYS A 1142 11.43 -41.93 15.42
N ASN A 1143 10.26 -42.53 15.67
CA ASN A 1143 8.98 -41.82 15.58
C ASN A 1143 8.93 -40.55 16.47
N MET A 1144 8.14 -39.56 16.04
CA MET A 1144 7.88 -38.33 16.82
C MET A 1144 7.34 -38.66 18.21
N ARG A 1145 7.80 -37.91 19.22
CA ARG A 1145 7.38 -38.07 20.62
C ARG A 1145 6.00 -37.46 20.84
N SER A 1146 5.11 -38.23 21.46
CA SER A 1146 3.70 -37.88 21.63
C SER A 1146 3.50 -36.58 22.42
N ASP A 1147 4.11 -36.44 23.58
CA ASP A 1147 3.97 -35.24 24.43
C ASP A 1147 4.63 -34.00 23.83
N LEU A 1148 5.75 -34.17 23.10
CA LEU A 1148 6.45 -33.04 22.47
C LEU A 1148 5.66 -32.46 21.29
N ILE A 1149 5.09 -33.31 20.43
CA ILE A 1149 4.25 -32.84 19.32
C ILE A 1149 2.91 -32.28 19.82
N MET A 1150 2.36 -32.82 20.92
CA MET A 1150 1.18 -32.24 21.58
C MET A 1150 1.49 -30.89 22.24
N LYS A 1151 2.67 -30.75 22.87
CA LYS A 1151 3.19 -29.47 23.40
C LYS A 1151 3.32 -28.44 22.29
N PHE A 1152 3.83 -28.84 21.12
CA PHE A 1152 3.88 -27.98 19.93
C PHE A 1152 2.50 -27.47 19.53
N ILE A 1153 1.51 -28.35 19.35
CA ILE A 1153 0.16 -27.95 18.92
C ILE A 1153 -0.45 -27.01 19.95
N ARG A 1154 -0.35 -27.35 21.24
CA ARG A 1154 -0.85 -26.51 22.34
C ARG A 1154 -0.21 -25.12 22.32
N ASN A 1155 1.11 -25.04 22.23
CA ASN A 1155 1.83 -23.77 22.26
C ASN A 1155 1.55 -22.93 21.01
N GLN A 1156 1.58 -23.52 19.82
CA GLN A 1156 1.23 -22.83 18.58
C GLN A 1156 -0.18 -22.26 18.65
N CYS A 1157 -1.13 -23.04 19.17
CA CYS A 1157 -2.51 -22.63 19.33
C CYS A 1157 -2.62 -21.38 20.21
N ILE A 1158 -1.94 -21.35 21.36
CA ILE A 1158 -1.95 -20.21 22.29
C ILE A 1158 -1.32 -18.97 21.64
N ILE A 1159 -0.12 -19.06 21.08
CA ILE A 1159 0.61 -17.89 20.54
C ILE A 1159 -0.01 -17.33 19.26
N LEU A 1160 -0.76 -18.15 18.51
CA LEU A 1160 -1.52 -17.75 17.33
C LEU A 1160 -2.89 -17.15 17.68
N SER A 1161 -3.45 -17.49 18.85
CA SER A 1161 -4.81 -17.09 19.25
C SER A 1161 -5.10 -15.58 19.25
N PRO A 1162 -4.14 -14.65 19.47
CA PRO A 1162 -4.41 -13.23 19.28
C PRO A 1162 -4.80 -12.90 17.83
N ILE A 1163 -4.15 -13.51 16.83
CA ILE A 1163 -4.37 -13.23 15.41
C ILE A 1163 -5.48 -14.12 14.82
N CYS A 1164 -5.41 -15.44 14.98
CA CYS A 1164 -6.39 -16.40 14.41
C CYS A 1164 -7.12 -17.14 15.54
N THR A 1165 -8.05 -16.43 16.17
CA THR A 1165 -8.69 -16.86 17.42
C THR A 1165 -9.69 -18.00 17.24
N HIS A 1166 -10.34 -18.14 16.07
CA HIS A 1166 -11.36 -19.17 15.86
C HIS A 1166 -10.72 -20.51 15.53
N VAL A 1167 -9.73 -20.50 14.65
CA VAL A 1167 -8.94 -21.69 14.32
C VAL A 1167 -8.19 -22.18 15.56
N ALA A 1168 -7.64 -21.27 16.36
CA ALA A 1168 -7.04 -21.61 17.65
C ALA A 1168 -8.07 -22.28 18.57
N GLU A 1169 -9.26 -21.71 18.79
CA GLU A 1169 -10.27 -22.39 19.60
C GLU A 1169 -10.67 -23.76 19.06
N LYS A 1170 -10.77 -23.88 17.74
CA LYS A 1170 -11.12 -25.19 17.18
C LYS A 1170 -10.03 -26.23 17.41
N VAL A 1171 -8.77 -25.83 17.28
CA VAL A 1171 -7.63 -26.71 17.57
C VAL A 1171 -7.59 -27.04 19.06
N TRP A 1172 -7.85 -26.08 19.94
CA TRP A 1172 -7.95 -26.26 21.40
C TRP A 1172 -8.95 -27.36 21.78
N GLU A 1173 -10.15 -27.33 21.19
CA GLU A 1173 -11.16 -28.38 21.34
C GLU A 1173 -10.68 -29.75 20.81
N ILE A 1174 -10.05 -29.77 19.62
CA ILE A 1174 -9.59 -31.00 18.97
C ILE A 1174 -8.54 -31.72 19.84
N ILE A 1175 -7.62 -30.99 20.47
CA ILE A 1175 -6.60 -31.56 21.33
C ILE A 1175 -7.11 -31.92 22.73
N GLY A 1176 -8.39 -31.69 23.02
CA GLY A 1176 -9.04 -32.07 24.27
C GLY A 1176 -8.79 -31.11 25.44
N MET A 1177 -8.50 -29.84 25.17
CA MET A 1177 -8.34 -28.85 26.22
C MET A 1177 -9.70 -28.29 26.65
N GLU A 1178 -9.85 -28.01 27.95
CA GLU A 1178 -11.07 -27.46 28.52
C GLU A 1178 -11.06 -25.92 28.51
N GLY A 1179 -12.25 -25.32 28.59
CA GLY A 1179 -12.44 -23.88 28.61
C GLY A 1179 -12.15 -23.20 27.27
N PHE A 1180 -12.04 -21.87 27.30
CA PHE A 1180 -11.74 -21.03 26.14
C PHE A 1180 -10.26 -20.66 26.09
N ILE A 1181 -9.60 -20.77 24.93
CA ILE A 1181 -8.20 -20.37 24.75
C ILE A 1181 -7.96 -18.90 25.02
N VAL A 1182 -8.98 -18.04 24.84
CA VAL A 1182 -8.87 -16.61 25.19
C VAL A 1182 -8.70 -16.39 26.70
N ASN A 1183 -8.89 -17.42 27.53
CA ASN A 1183 -8.60 -17.42 28.97
C ASN A 1183 -7.33 -18.22 29.32
N ALA A 1184 -6.62 -18.75 28.32
CA ALA A 1184 -5.36 -19.46 28.54
C ALA A 1184 -4.24 -18.49 28.95
N THR A 1185 -3.18 -19.03 29.53
CA THR A 1185 -1.97 -18.28 29.86
C THR A 1185 -0.91 -18.48 28.79
N TRP A 1186 -0.13 -17.42 28.52
CA TRP A 1186 1.01 -17.47 27.61
C TRP A 1186 1.95 -18.63 28.02
N PRO A 1187 2.53 -19.40 27.07
CA PRO A 1187 3.35 -20.54 27.41
C PRO A 1187 4.57 -20.15 28.24
N VAL A 1188 4.75 -20.81 29.39
CA VAL A 1188 6.00 -20.71 30.18
C VAL A 1188 7.01 -21.65 29.55
N VAL A 1189 8.11 -21.09 29.06
CA VAL A 1189 9.19 -21.83 28.39
C VAL A 1189 10.49 -21.67 29.16
N SER A 1190 11.33 -22.71 29.14
CA SER A 1190 12.70 -22.63 29.61
C SER A 1190 13.53 -21.75 28.69
N GLN A 1191 14.66 -21.24 29.18
CA GLN A 1191 15.63 -20.55 28.33
C GLN A 1191 16.06 -21.51 27.20
N SER A 1192 16.05 -21.02 25.97
CA SER A 1192 16.53 -21.80 24.83
C SER A 1192 18.00 -22.13 25.01
N ASP A 1193 18.38 -23.36 24.72
CA ASP A 1193 19.78 -23.77 24.71
C ASP A 1193 20.44 -23.31 23.41
N GLU A 1194 21.20 -22.22 23.50
CA GLU A 1194 21.94 -21.63 22.39
C GLU A 1194 22.95 -22.62 21.79
N LYS A 1195 23.54 -23.50 22.61
CA LYS A 1195 24.49 -24.52 22.16
C LYS A 1195 23.77 -25.55 21.30
N ILE A 1196 22.62 -26.06 21.73
CA ILE A 1196 21.81 -27.01 20.93
C ILE A 1196 21.33 -26.36 19.63
N ILE A 1197 20.93 -25.09 19.65
CA ILE A 1197 20.54 -24.37 18.43
C ILE A 1197 21.75 -24.20 17.48
N ALA A 1198 22.94 -23.91 18.02
CA ALA A 1198 24.17 -23.85 17.23
C ALA A 1198 24.52 -25.22 16.62
N GLN A 1199 24.37 -26.31 17.38
CA GLN A 1199 24.53 -27.69 16.89
C GLN A 1199 23.53 -28.01 15.77
N ALA A 1200 22.28 -27.60 15.92
CA ALA A 1200 21.24 -27.77 14.91
C ALA A 1200 21.54 -26.98 13.63
N LYS A 1201 22.01 -25.73 13.75
CA LYS A 1201 22.45 -24.90 12.61
C LYS A 1201 23.66 -25.51 11.90
N PHE A 1202 24.61 -26.04 12.67
CA PHE A 1202 25.76 -26.78 12.13
C PHE A 1202 25.29 -28.00 11.34
N PHE A 1203 24.44 -28.83 11.95
CA PHE A 1203 23.90 -30.04 11.32
C PHE A 1203 23.18 -29.72 10.00
N ASP A 1204 22.32 -28.70 9.97
CA ASP A 1204 21.66 -28.25 8.73
C ASP A 1204 22.63 -27.73 7.69
N SER A 1205 23.63 -26.94 8.11
CA SER A 1205 24.65 -26.42 7.21
C SER A 1205 25.44 -27.55 6.58
N VAL A 1206 25.83 -28.57 7.37
CA VAL A 1206 26.52 -29.77 6.88
C VAL A 1206 25.61 -30.53 5.93
N MET A 1207 24.36 -30.83 6.29
CA MET A 1207 23.43 -31.55 5.41
C MET A 1207 23.17 -30.80 4.11
N ARG A 1208 23.02 -29.48 4.15
CA ARG A 1208 22.87 -28.63 2.97
C ARG A 1208 24.11 -28.69 2.08
N GLU A 1209 25.29 -28.54 2.66
CA GLU A 1209 26.57 -28.61 1.93
C GLU A 1209 26.78 -30.00 1.33
N PHE A 1210 26.48 -31.07 2.07
CA PHE A 1210 26.54 -32.44 1.58
C PHE A 1210 25.64 -32.65 0.38
N ARG A 1211 24.38 -32.24 0.48
CA ARG A 1211 23.40 -32.30 -0.61
C ARG A 1211 23.87 -31.49 -1.83
N LEU A 1212 24.46 -30.31 -1.61
CA LEU A 1212 25.01 -29.47 -2.69
C LEU A 1212 26.22 -30.11 -3.37
N ARG A 1213 27.17 -30.65 -2.61
CA ARG A 1213 28.36 -31.34 -3.13
C ARG A 1213 27.97 -32.59 -3.91
N LEU A 1214 27.10 -33.43 -3.35
CA LEU A 1214 26.56 -34.61 -4.00
C LEU A 1214 25.86 -34.23 -5.32
N LYS A 1215 25.02 -33.19 -5.30
CA LYS A 1215 24.34 -32.69 -6.49
C LYS A 1215 25.31 -32.17 -7.56
N ASN A 1216 26.34 -31.42 -7.16
CA ASN A 1216 27.38 -30.90 -8.06
C ASN A 1216 28.23 -32.01 -8.66
N GLN A 1217 28.52 -33.05 -7.87
CA GLN A 1217 29.27 -34.22 -8.32
C GLN A 1217 28.44 -35.04 -9.32
N LEU A 1218 27.16 -35.23 -9.07
CA LEU A 1218 26.23 -35.91 -9.99
C LEU A 1218 25.94 -35.10 -11.26
N ASN A 1219 26.00 -33.76 -11.19
CA ASN A 1219 25.72 -32.85 -12.29
C ASN A 1219 26.85 -31.84 -12.54
N PRO A 1220 28.03 -32.26 -13.02
CA PRO A 1220 29.13 -31.36 -13.28
C PRO A 1220 28.85 -30.43 -14.47
N LYS A 1221 29.37 -29.20 -14.43
CA LYS A 1221 29.21 -28.18 -15.49
C LYS A 1221 29.80 -28.60 -16.84
N LYS A 1222 30.78 -29.53 -16.86
CA LYS A 1222 31.35 -30.12 -18.08
C LYS A 1222 30.94 -31.60 -18.14
N LYS A 1223 30.45 -32.05 -19.30
CA LYS A 1223 30.12 -33.45 -19.55
C LYS A 1223 31.36 -34.33 -19.32
N PRO A 1224 31.37 -35.23 -18.33
CA PRO A 1224 32.48 -36.16 -18.14
C PRO A 1224 32.44 -37.27 -19.20
N ALA A 1225 33.62 -37.81 -19.51
CA ALA A 1225 33.80 -38.86 -20.52
C ALA A 1225 33.15 -40.20 -20.13
N LYS A 1226 32.84 -40.40 -18.86
CA LYS A 1226 32.12 -41.57 -18.33
C LYS A 1226 30.89 -41.13 -17.52
N PRO A 1227 29.81 -41.93 -17.52
CA PRO A 1227 28.66 -41.69 -16.65
C PRO A 1227 29.11 -41.64 -15.18
N ILE A 1228 28.67 -40.62 -14.45
CA ILE A 1228 28.94 -40.52 -13.01
C ILE A 1228 27.94 -41.42 -12.30
N LEU A 1229 28.44 -42.43 -11.60
CA LEU A 1229 27.63 -43.26 -10.72
C LEU A 1229 27.43 -42.53 -9.39
N PRO A 1230 26.25 -42.67 -8.74
CA PRO A 1230 26.06 -42.15 -7.40
C PRO A 1230 27.05 -42.80 -6.42
N PRO A 1231 27.66 -42.01 -5.52
CA PRO A 1231 28.55 -42.56 -4.50
C PRO A 1231 27.79 -43.48 -3.57
N THR A 1232 28.43 -44.56 -3.12
CA THR A 1232 27.87 -45.51 -2.14
C THR A 1232 28.33 -45.22 -0.72
N SER A 1233 29.48 -44.53 -0.56
CA SER A 1233 30.05 -44.17 0.73
C SER A 1233 30.63 -42.75 0.69
N ALA A 1234 30.85 -42.16 1.85
CA ALA A 1234 31.51 -40.87 1.99
C ALA A 1234 32.48 -40.85 3.18
N ILE A 1235 33.55 -40.07 3.06
CA ILE A 1235 34.49 -39.79 4.14
C ILE A 1235 34.29 -38.33 4.57
N VAL A 1236 34.13 -38.10 5.87
CA VAL A 1236 33.92 -36.78 6.45
C VAL A 1236 35.08 -36.47 7.38
N TYR A 1237 35.85 -35.46 7.00
CA TYR A 1237 36.94 -34.95 7.82
C TYR A 1237 36.41 -33.93 8.83
N ILE A 1238 36.75 -34.13 10.10
CA ILE A 1238 36.32 -33.29 11.22
C ILE A 1238 37.52 -32.54 11.77
N ALA A 1239 37.35 -31.25 12.03
CA ALA A 1239 38.36 -30.39 12.63
C ALA A 1239 37.84 -29.83 13.96
N GLU A 1240 38.46 -30.23 15.08
CA GLU A 1240 38.12 -29.72 16.41
C GLU A 1240 38.62 -28.29 16.65
N ARG A 1241 39.63 -27.87 15.88
CA ARG A 1241 40.30 -26.57 15.99
C ARG A 1241 40.52 -25.95 14.63
N TYR A 1242 40.58 -24.63 14.62
CA TYR A 1242 41.02 -23.90 13.43
C TYR A 1242 42.44 -24.33 13.00
N PRO A 1243 42.71 -24.38 11.68
CA PRO A 1243 44.06 -24.47 11.13
C PRO A 1243 45.03 -23.50 11.80
N SER A 1244 46.31 -23.89 11.91
CA SER A 1244 47.33 -23.16 12.68
C SER A 1244 47.38 -21.66 12.40
N TRP A 1245 47.27 -21.26 11.12
CA TRP A 1245 47.29 -19.84 10.74
C TRP A 1245 46.03 -19.08 11.19
N GLN A 1246 44.85 -19.71 11.14
CA GLN A 1246 43.60 -19.12 11.64
C GLN A 1246 43.62 -19.04 13.15
N GLY A 1247 44.01 -20.12 13.84
CA GLY A 1247 44.15 -20.13 15.30
C GLY A 1247 45.12 -19.06 15.80
N LYS A 1248 46.27 -18.89 15.13
CA LYS A 1248 47.22 -17.82 15.45
C LYS A 1248 46.65 -16.43 15.18
N THR A 1249 45.90 -16.26 14.08
CA THR A 1249 45.20 -15.00 13.77
C THR A 1249 44.16 -14.67 14.83
N LEU A 1250 43.36 -15.64 15.28
CA LEU A 1250 42.37 -15.48 16.35
C LEU A 1250 43.02 -15.08 17.66
N ASN A 1251 44.12 -15.73 18.06
CA ASN A 1251 44.85 -15.37 19.28
C ASN A 1251 45.35 -13.92 19.23
N ILE A 1252 45.95 -13.49 18.11
CA ILE A 1252 46.41 -12.11 17.93
C ILE A 1252 45.22 -11.13 17.94
N LEU A 1253 44.11 -11.48 17.29
CA LEU A 1253 42.90 -10.66 17.28
C LEU A 1253 42.31 -10.51 18.69
N ASN A 1254 42.27 -11.59 19.47
CA ASN A 1254 41.79 -11.57 20.84
C ASN A 1254 42.68 -10.70 21.73
N GLU A 1255 44.00 -10.81 21.60
CA GLU A 1255 44.96 -9.92 22.28
C GLU A 1255 44.74 -8.45 21.89
N LEU A 1256 44.54 -8.15 20.61
CA LEU A 1256 44.25 -6.80 20.11
C LEU A 1256 42.89 -6.28 20.58
N TYR A 1257 41.89 -7.14 20.69
CA TYR A 1257 40.54 -6.79 21.15
C TYR A 1257 40.53 -6.44 22.63
N ILE A 1258 41.19 -7.26 23.47
CA ILE A 1258 41.30 -7.03 24.91
C ILE A 1258 42.16 -5.78 25.18
N SER A 1259 43.32 -5.65 24.52
CA SER A 1259 44.21 -4.50 24.72
C SER A 1259 43.63 -3.16 24.27
N ASN A 1260 42.64 -3.17 23.37
CA ASN A 1260 41.93 -1.97 22.89
C ASN A 1260 40.57 -1.76 23.59
N GLY A 1261 40.40 -2.26 24.82
CA GLY A 1261 39.21 -1.98 25.65
C GLY A 1261 37.94 -2.70 25.20
N ASN A 1262 38.05 -3.98 24.82
CA ASN A 1262 36.95 -4.82 24.29
C ASN A 1262 36.35 -4.28 22.98
N GLN A 1263 37.17 -3.68 22.13
CA GLN A 1263 36.79 -3.26 20.78
C GLN A 1263 37.93 -3.57 19.81
N PHE A 1264 37.60 -3.90 18.56
CA PHE A 1264 38.63 -4.09 17.55
C PHE A 1264 39.32 -2.77 17.19
N PRO A 1265 40.67 -2.73 17.16
CA PRO A 1265 41.39 -1.56 16.67
C PRO A 1265 41.22 -1.39 15.15
N ASP A 1266 41.76 -0.28 14.63
CA ASP A 1266 41.76 0.00 13.19
C ASP A 1266 42.35 -1.18 12.38
N ASN A 1267 41.75 -1.50 11.24
CA ASN A 1267 42.19 -2.58 10.35
C ASN A 1267 43.67 -2.43 9.93
N LYS A 1268 44.22 -1.21 9.88
CA LYS A 1268 45.65 -0.97 9.64
C LYS A 1268 46.53 -1.55 10.76
N ILE A 1269 46.15 -1.34 12.02
CA ILE A 1269 46.88 -1.87 13.18
C ILE A 1269 46.82 -3.40 13.16
N ILE A 1270 45.63 -3.96 12.94
CA ILE A 1270 45.45 -5.41 12.82
C ILE A 1270 46.32 -5.98 11.69
N SER A 1271 46.27 -5.36 10.51
CA SER A 1271 47.04 -5.81 9.35
C SER A 1271 48.55 -5.74 9.57
N GLN A 1272 49.06 -4.68 10.21
CA GLN A 1272 50.48 -4.53 10.53
C GLN A 1272 50.93 -5.57 11.57
N THR A 1273 50.14 -5.80 12.61
CA THR A 1273 50.47 -6.77 13.67
C THR A 1273 50.48 -8.20 13.11
N LEU A 1274 49.46 -8.57 12.33
CA LEU A 1274 49.42 -9.89 11.66
C LEU A 1274 50.56 -10.04 10.65
N GLY A 1275 50.90 -8.98 9.90
CA GLY A 1275 51.97 -9.00 8.90
C GLY A 1275 53.39 -9.16 9.48
N LYS A 1276 53.60 -8.79 10.76
CA LYS A 1276 54.87 -9.01 11.48
C LYS A 1276 55.07 -10.47 11.90
N CYS A 1277 54.00 -11.28 11.94
CA CYS A 1277 54.09 -12.67 12.34
C CYS A 1277 54.62 -13.52 11.18
N GLU A 1278 55.81 -14.12 11.36
CA GLU A 1278 56.47 -14.91 10.29
C GLU A 1278 55.64 -16.11 9.84
N GLU A 1279 54.96 -16.76 10.78
CA GLU A 1279 54.07 -17.91 10.52
C GLU A 1279 52.89 -17.54 9.61
N LEU A 1280 52.44 -16.28 9.64
CA LEU A 1280 51.29 -15.79 8.87
C LEU A 1280 51.68 -15.21 7.50
N LYS A 1281 52.97 -15.00 7.22
CA LYS A 1281 53.46 -14.44 5.93
C LYS A 1281 53.00 -15.25 4.71
N LYS A 1282 52.84 -16.57 4.84
CA LYS A 1282 52.34 -17.42 3.73
C LYS A 1282 50.86 -17.22 3.42
N PHE A 1283 50.10 -16.65 4.35
CA PHE A 1283 48.64 -16.53 4.28
C PHE A 1283 48.16 -15.07 4.09
N THR A 1284 49.05 -14.12 3.79
CA THR A 1284 48.73 -12.67 3.79
C THR A 1284 47.48 -12.30 2.97
N LYS A 1285 47.22 -13.00 1.86
CA LYS A 1285 46.02 -12.77 1.03
C LYS A 1285 44.71 -13.26 1.69
N LYS A 1286 44.76 -14.24 2.60
CA LYS A 1286 43.61 -14.84 3.30
C LYS A 1286 43.32 -14.19 4.66
N LEU A 1287 44.31 -13.54 5.28
CA LEU A 1287 44.21 -12.98 6.64
C LEU A 1287 43.07 -11.96 6.79
N MET A 1288 43.08 -10.87 6.01
CA MET A 1288 42.12 -9.79 6.20
C MET A 1288 40.66 -10.18 5.90
N PRO A 1289 40.36 -11.00 4.86
CA PRO A 1289 39.01 -11.56 4.70
C PRO A 1289 38.55 -12.38 5.91
N PHE A 1290 39.43 -13.21 6.50
CA PHE A 1290 39.11 -13.97 7.70
C PHE A 1290 38.90 -13.06 8.91
N VAL A 1291 39.71 -12.02 9.09
CA VAL A 1291 39.53 -10.98 10.12
C VAL A 1291 38.14 -10.35 10.02
N GLN A 1292 37.69 -9.96 8.82
CA GLN A 1292 36.36 -9.35 8.67
C GLN A 1292 35.23 -10.32 9.04
N LEU A 1293 35.35 -11.60 8.69
CA LEU A 1293 34.40 -12.64 9.10
C LEU A 1293 34.35 -12.77 10.64
N VAL A 1294 35.51 -12.81 11.30
CA VAL A 1294 35.60 -12.91 12.76
C VAL A 1294 35.01 -11.68 13.44
N LYS A 1295 35.29 -10.47 12.93
CA LYS A 1295 34.69 -9.23 13.47
C LYS A 1295 33.18 -9.26 13.42
N SER A 1296 32.61 -9.65 12.28
CA SER A 1296 31.15 -9.79 12.11
C SER A 1296 30.56 -10.82 13.09
N ASN A 1297 31.24 -11.95 13.30
CA ASN A 1297 30.78 -12.98 14.23
C ASN A 1297 30.88 -12.54 15.69
N VAL A 1298 31.91 -11.76 16.06
CA VAL A 1298 32.06 -11.21 17.42
C VAL A 1298 31.01 -10.15 17.71
N GLU A 1299 30.61 -9.37 16.71
CA GLU A 1299 29.49 -8.42 16.83
C GLU A 1299 28.15 -9.15 17.05
N GLU A 1300 27.94 -10.31 16.39
CA GLU A 1300 26.71 -11.10 16.53
C GLU A 1300 26.68 -11.98 17.81
N LYS A 1301 27.81 -12.61 18.18
CA LYS A 1301 27.88 -13.68 19.20
C LYS A 1301 28.77 -13.35 20.41
N GLY A 1302 29.47 -12.22 20.39
CA GLY A 1302 30.45 -11.86 21.41
C GLY A 1302 31.80 -12.57 21.27
N ILE A 1303 32.62 -12.50 22.33
CA ILE A 1303 34.03 -12.89 22.31
C ILE A 1303 34.26 -14.40 22.05
N SER A 1304 33.25 -15.24 22.28
CA SER A 1304 33.32 -16.69 22.01
C SER A 1304 33.57 -17.00 20.54
N ALA A 1305 33.18 -16.10 19.62
CA ALA A 1305 33.48 -16.22 18.19
C ALA A 1305 34.98 -16.14 17.85
N MET A 1306 35.84 -15.75 18.80
CA MET A 1306 37.30 -15.83 18.67
C MET A 1306 37.89 -17.14 19.23
N SER A 1307 37.06 -18.08 19.70
CA SER A 1307 37.53 -19.39 20.15
C SER A 1307 38.24 -20.14 19.02
N VAL A 1308 39.44 -20.66 19.32
CA VAL A 1308 40.19 -21.53 18.40
C VAL A 1308 39.56 -22.92 18.32
N LEU A 1309 38.84 -23.34 19.38
CA LEU A 1309 38.18 -24.63 19.50
C LEU A 1309 36.71 -24.52 19.10
N CYS A 1310 36.18 -25.60 18.50
CA CYS A 1310 34.75 -25.73 18.27
C CYS A 1310 34.00 -25.84 19.61
N GLU A 1311 32.85 -25.18 19.74
CA GLU A 1311 32.06 -25.14 20.98
C GLU A 1311 31.38 -26.50 21.32
N PHE A 1312 31.31 -27.40 20.34
CA PHE A 1312 30.67 -28.71 20.46
C PHE A 1312 31.38 -29.78 19.62
N ASP A 1313 31.20 -31.03 20.02
CA ASP A 1313 31.71 -32.19 19.29
C ASP A 1313 30.89 -32.40 18.00
N GLN A 1314 31.47 -32.02 16.88
CA GLN A 1314 30.87 -32.18 15.55
C GLN A 1314 30.66 -33.65 15.19
N LYS A 1315 31.58 -34.53 15.62
CA LYS A 1315 31.54 -35.97 15.32
C LYS A 1315 30.36 -36.61 16.01
N GLN A 1316 30.21 -36.35 17.30
CA GLN A 1316 29.11 -36.87 18.10
C GLN A 1316 27.75 -36.52 17.49
N ILE A 1317 27.56 -35.29 17.01
CA ILE A 1317 26.30 -34.84 16.41
C ILE A 1317 25.99 -35.62 15.13
N LEU A 1318 27.00 -35.82 14.27
CA LEU A 1318 26.83 -36.54 13.00
C LEU A 1318 26.61 -38.04 13.24
N GLU A 1319 27.34 -38.64 14.17
CA GLU A 1319 27.17 -40.04 14.57
C GLU A 1319 25.79 -40.30 15.18
N THR A 1320 25.32 -39.41 16.06
CA THR A 1320 23.99 -39.51 16.69
C THR A 1320 22.85 -39.49 15.66
N ASN A 1321 23.05 -38.83 14.53
CA ASN A 1321 22.04 -38.69 13.46
C ASN A 1321 22.39 -39.53 12.21
N LEU A 1322 23.32 -40.47 12.30
CA LEU A 1322 23.88 -41.19 11.16
C LEU A 1322 22.81 -41.90 10.31
N SER A 1323 21.81 -42.51 10.95
CA SER A 1323 20.71 -43.21 10.26
C SER A 1323 19.93 -42.27 9.32
N TYR A 1324 19.60 -41.07 9.80
CA TYR A 1324 18.97 -40.04 8.98
C TYR A 1324 19.89 -39.56 7.86
N ILE A 1325 21.17 -39.31 8.14
CA ILE A 1325 22.14 -38.84 7.14
C ILE A 1325 22.25 -39.86 5.99
N LEU A 1326 22.45 -41.15 6.31
CA LEU A 1326 22.56 -42.24 5.34
C LEU A 1326 21.30 -42.34 4.46
N SER A 1327 20.12 -42.34 5.09
CA SER A 1327 18.83 -42.39 4.40
C SER A 1327 18.61 -41.17 3.49
N SER A 1328 18.87 -39.97 4.00
CA SER A 1328 18.65 -38.71 3.28
C SER A 1328 19.59 -38.56 2.08
N LEU A 1329 20.83 -39.06 2.18
CA LEU A 1329 21.85 -38.98 1.14
C LEU A 1329 21.90 -40.22 0.23
N GLN A 1330 21.13 -41.27 0.55
CA GLN A 1330 21.17 -42.57 -0.15
C GLN A 1330 22.58 -43.20 -0.15
N LEU A 1331 23.28 -43.06 0.97
CA LEU A 1331 24.60 -43.66 1.18
C LEU A 1331 24.46 -44.93 2.02
N ASN A 1332 25.34 -45.90 1.77
CA ASN A 1332 25.43 -47.13 2.56
C ASN A 1332 26.30 -46.91 3.81
N GLU A 1333 27.31 -46.05 3.72
CA GLU A 1333 28.32 -45.87 4.77
C GLU A 1333 28.88 -44.44 4.79
N ILE A 1334 29.16 -43.93 5.98
CA ILE A 1334 29.91 -42.70 6.20
C ILE A 1334 31.00 -42.97 7.23
N ILE A 1335 32.24 -42.60 6.91
CA ILE A 1335 33.40 -42.73 7.79
C ILE A 1335 33.80 -41.33 8.27
N PHE A 1336 33.90 -41.14 9.58
CA PHE A 1336 34.37 -39.89 10.18
C PHE A 1336 35.86 -40.00 10.53
N GLU A 1337 36.69 -39.15 9.91
CA GLU A 1337 38.14 -39.08 10.19
C GLU A 1337 38.50 -37.72 10.79
N ASP A 1338 39.49 -37.71 11.69
CA ASP A 1338 40.07 -36.46 12.17
C ASP A 1338 40.97 -35.87 11.08
N SER A 1339 40.74 -34.61 10.72
CA SER A 1339 41.55 -33.83 9.78
C SER A 1339 43.05 -33.76 10.14
N SER A 1340 43.41 -34.02 11.40
CA SER A 1340 44.78 -34.04 11.91
C SER A 1340 45.45 -35.43 11.88
N SER A 1341 44.76 -36.46 11.39
CA SER A 1341 45.34 -37.82 11.27
C SER A 1341 46.48 -37.84 10.25
N GLU A 1342 47.56 -38.61 10.51
CA GLU A 1342 48.77 -38.64 9.67
C GLU A 1342 48.52 -39.03 8.20
N ASN A 1343 47.40 -39.70 7.91
CA ASN A 1343 47.03 -40.17 6.58
C ASN A 1343 46.23 -39.15 5.74
N VAL A 1344 45.86 -37.99 6.30
CA VAL A 1344 45.06 -36.98 5.61
C VAL A 1344 45.95 -36.08 4.76
N ASP A 1345 45.58 -35.87 3.50
CA ASP A 1345 46.27 -34.94 2.62
C ASP A 1345 46.31 -33.53 3.25
N LYS A 1346 47.48 -32.90 3.29
CA LYS A 1346 47.67 -31.55 3.87
C LYS A 1346 46.73 -30.51 3.25
N THR A 1347 46.32 -30.67 1.98
CA THR A 1347 45.35 -29.78 1.30
C THR A 1347 43.90 -30.01 1.70
N ILE A 1348 43.57 -31.17 2.27
CA ILE A 1348 42.25 -31.48 2.85
C ILE A 1348 42.19 -31.00 4.30
N ALA A 1349 43.32 -31.11 5.02
CA ALA A 1349 43.47 -30.63 6.39
C ALA A 1349 43.53 -29.09 6.52
N GLU A 1350 44.11 -28.39 5.52
CA GLU A 1350 44.12 -26.92 5.40
C GLU A 1350 42.81 -26.34 4.85
#